data_AF-D0LXX8-F1
#
_entry.id   AF-D0LXX8-F1
#
_cell.length_a   1.000
_cell.length_b   1.000
_cell.length_c   1.000
_cell.angle_alpha   90.00
_cell.angle_beta   90.00
_cell.angle_gamma   90.00
#
_symmetry.space_group_name_H-M   'P 1'
#
loop_
_entity.id
_entity.type
_entity.pdbx_description
1 polymer ?
#
loop_
_entity_poly.entity_id
_entity_poly.type
_entity_poly.pdbx_seq_one_letter_code
_entity_poly.pdbx_strand_id
1 'polypeptide(L)'
;MLRLTYSNHFEELCRALCQELAAERRRRRQLLPATAHIVVPNHHITAYVKLAVANQLGVAANLDFRFISSFIAECVPDERRDLRVLDTPHLHALLLSVLADEALLAEDELAPVAAYLGAAGGEQDAVDLRRFQLAQQLATLFSDYRLSRGDLLRAWREGPALGDTRSAATEIWQRRLWLAIFDAERGLLARIREETGVHWVHGPELFDEYLIKDLAVPRSVHLIGFSYLPWAHHKVLERLSRFISVHVYAFNPCMEFWEDLRAGWETRLAGRQLKSRKGDAVQLSFEDLDDTPALRLWGRPGRENVRILDEQTQCDFDARFVDPAAPEAEDAAAADAADAASSAESQAAAPDLFAGLGLGAAAAEPPVSLLAALQRDILFRHPARRAGAPDAPALVAGDRSVQILGCPSIQRELEIIGNEIWSLMARDPGLRFNDIALLVGRADQELYQAHVPGVFAELHGIPYHFADAAVTGESRMVEALGLLLDLPFGRFTRPELLRLLTHPAVLARYPDVDPDDWVHWSERLGIVHGADTRDHAATYIERDLFNWQQGIRRLALGAFMAGERSGELRPFAMDGSAYLPEELPADLLPSAARFALVARSLIADARYCQQAEKPLARWRIFFDLMVDSYLAPQNDEDERNLAACREAIATLAGSDIDGRPVRYRIACELLRARLGKLRGERGELLAHGVTVAPLLPMRPIPYRVVFLAGLGEGHFPASERESPLDLRAAKRRRGDVSPRERDRYLFLETLLSARERLYLSYVSRDERTGETLQPSPVVLELDHLVRSGYTGEGEGTSIAIDHPLRRYDPRYFPALFATIGKSDDRSKSAAPAPTPAATATISDADADAAAGYLSVAPAARRQAHVLALRRHLEHTLREHGHGMPSVGELRHALSGPRHAALRERLGWTALEAATAPPPRVELAASPTNENREPGDGAADEVVPISLRMLRRFLETPLQAWAAAVLRLRESELDDPVAQADESFSTPVAPMVGLLSDVFGEHLSAGAPSLEALSERYAERAQYLELTGRSPTGVFSDIDSERHLAILQRWQAHIETLAPGPREPASVLSFGRAPETRDAGLLLPPLALPISLPDGEGGQRVVRVELVGSTSPVFADPALGAVVTSYTDKERPRDRIRGFLDHAVAIAAECEDAAARTLSVVTSGKHCGRYALAPWSAVDARAYLSELVRDLLSQRHDYLLPCEAVFKHQAKPEIPVAAEVARLKSSGRGFSCKYGPVSQIEELGPPPRADALIERRFGPLFRTVQALEERDAVP
;
A
#
# COMPACT_ATOMS: atom_id res chain seq x y z
N MET A 1 49.34 3.06 -19.88
CA MET A 1 49.08 4.45 -20.31
C MET A 1 47.62 4.76 -19.97
N LEU A 2 47.32 5.92 -19.36
CA LEU A 2 45.95 6.38 -19.12
C LEU A 2 45.49 7.19 -20.33
N ARG A 3 44.37 6.82 -20.95
CA ARG A 3 43.77 7.56 -22.08
C ARG A 3 42.39 8.05 -21.66
N LEU A 4 42.13 9.32 -21.90
CA LEU A 4 40.93 10.00 -21.47
C LEU A 4 40.14 10.47 -22.70
N THR A 5 38.83 10.25 -22.70
CA THR A 5 37.92 10.72 -23.75
C THR A 5 36.76 11.45 -23.08
N TYR A 6 36.49 12.68 -23.52
CA TYR A 6 35.40 13.50 -23.04
C TYR A 6 34.33 13.72 -24.10
N SER A 7 33.07 13.69 -23.68
CA SER A 7 31.93 14.11 -24.48
C SER A 7 30.77 14.53 -23.59
N ASN A 8 29.94 15.44 -24.08
CA ASN A 8 28.64 15.78 -23.51
C ASN A 8 27.52 14.80 -23.94
N HIS A 9 27.80 13.87 -24.85
CA HIS A 9 26.85 12.86 -25.34
C HIS A 9 27.37 11.45 -25.04
N PHE A 10 26.57 10.63 -24.37
CA PHE A 10 26.96 9.27 -23.98
C PHE A 10 27.13 8.34 -25.19
N GLU A 11 26.41 8.63 -26.27
CA GLU A 11 26.48 7.95 -27.56
C GLU A 11 27.88 8.07 -28.18
N GLU A 12 28.50 9.25 -28.11
CA GLU A 12 29.86 9.46 -28.61
C GLU A 12 30.90 8.72 -27.78
N LEU A 13 30.70 8.61 -26.46
CA LEU A 13 31.54 7.79 -25.60
C LEU A 13 31.44 6.31 -25.98
N CYS A 14 30.23 5.81 -26.26
CA CYS A 14 30.03 4.46 -26.77
C CYS A 14 30.68 4.26 -28.14
N ARG A 15 30.60 5.28 -29.02
CA ARG A 15 31.25 5.28 -30.34
C ARG A 15 32.76 5.21 -30.23
N ALA A 16 33.36 5.99 -29.34
CA ALA A 16 34.80 5.97 -29.06
C ALA A 16 35.24 4.61 -28.48
N LEU A 17 34.44 4.01 -27.59
CA LEU A 17 34.66 2.66 -27.08
C LEU A 17 34.66 1.64 -28.24
N CYS A 18 33.66 1.66 -29.11
CA CYS A 18 33.56 0.73 -30.24
C CYS A 18 34.74 0.87 -31.21
N GLN A 19 35.17 2.11 -31.50
CA GLN A 19 36.34 2.38 -32.34
C GLN A 19 37.62 1.77 -31.76
N GLU A 20 37.84 1.92 -30.45
CA GLU A 20 39.01 1.35 -29.78
C GLU A 20 38.93 -0.19 -29.72
N LEU A 21 37.77 -0.77 -29.39
CA LEU A 21 37.57 -2.22 -29.43
C LEU A 21 37.86 -2.80 -30.82
N ALA A 22 37.41 -2.13 -31.88
CA ALA A 22 37.71 -2.53 -33.26
C ALA A 22 39.19 -2.35 -33.62
N ALA A 23 39.86 -1.31 -33.10
CA ALA A 23 41.29 -1.09 -33.29
C ALA A 23 42.14 -2.15 -32.56
N GLU A 24 41.78 -2.51 -31.32
CA GLU A 24 42.43 -3.58 -30.57
C GLU A 24 42.31 -4.93 -31.29
N ARG A 25 41.12 -5.27 -31.80
CA ARG A 25 40.90 -6.48 -32.61
C ARG A 25 41.83 -6.52 -33.81
N ARG A 26 41.92 -5.41 -34.57
CA ARG A 26 42.82 -5.30 -35.73
C ARG A 26 44.29 -5.45 -35.37
N ARG A 27 44.72 -4.88 -34.24
CA ARG A 27 46.11 -4.98 -33.74
C ARG A 27 46.50 -6.42 -33.36
N ARG A 28 45.56 -7.22 -32.85
CA ARG A 28 45.86 -8.56 -32.31
C ARG A 28 46.00 -9.66 -33.38
N ARG A 29 45.49 -9.48 -34.62
CA ARG A 29 45.56 -10.50 -35.72
C ARG A 29 45.20 -11.94 -35.27
N GLN A 30 44.29 -12.11 -34.31
CA GLN A 30 43.86 -13.42 -33.79
C GLN A 30 42.49 -13.81 -34.38
N LEU A 31 42.30 -15.12 -34.60
CA LEU A 31 41.04 -15.70 -35.12
C LEU A 31 39.88 -15.67 -34.11
N LEU A 32 40.18 -15.66 -32.80
CA LEU A 32 39.20 -15.48 -31.73
C LEU A 32 39.45 -14.13 -31.04
N PRO A 33 38.41 -13.29 -30.83
CA PRO A 33 38.58 -12.03 -30.14
C PRO A 33 38.98 -12.32 -28.69
N ALA A 34 40.01 -11.66 -28.19
CA ALA A 34 40.32 -11.67 -26.76
C ALA A 34 39.25 -10.88 -25.99
N THR A 35 38.95 -11.32 -24.77
CA THR A 35 37.88 -10.73 -23.94
C THR A 35 38.20 -9.27 -23.61
N ALA A 36 37.23 -8.39 -23.87
CA ALA A 36 37.36 -6.98 -23.53
C ALA A 36 36.79 -6.74 -22.13
N HIS A 37 37.61 -6.23 -21.21
CA HIS A 37 37.20 -5.93 -19.84
C HIS A 37 36.66 -4.50 -19.76
N ILE A 38 35.36 -4.38 -19.49
CA ILE A 38 34.64 -3.11 -19.44
C ILE A 38 34.11 -2.92 -18.03
N VAL A 39 34.53 -1.85 -17.37
CA VAL A 39 34.08 -1.45 -16.05
C VAL A 39 33.00 -0.40 -16.19
N VAL A 40 31.86 -0.64 -15.54
CA VAL A 40 30.65 0.19 -15.61
C VAL A 40 30.12 0.45 -14.18
N PRO A 41 29.34 1.52 -13.96
CA PRO A 41 28.81 1.83 -12.64
C PRO A 41 27.61 0.96 -12.23
N ASN A 42 26.83 0.47 -13.20
CA ASN A 42 25.59 -0.28 -12.97
C ASN A 42 25.22 -1.16 -14.18
N HIS A 43 24.22 -2.03 -13.98
CA HIS A 43 23.76 -2.99 -15.00
C HIS A 43 23.03 -2.32 -16.18
N HIS A 44 22.42 -1.15 -15.98
CA HIS A 44 21.76 -0.42 -17.07
C HIS A 44 22.74 0.12 -18.10
N ILE A 45 23.87 0.65 -17.63
CA ILE A 45 24.97 1.02 -18.51
C ILE A 45 25.54 -0.23 -19.21
N THR A 46 25.57 -1.38 -18.53
CA THR A 46 25.95 -2.65 -19.19
C THR A 46 25.00 -2.98 -20.34
N ALA A 47 23.70 -2.96 -20.11
CA ALA A 47 22.70 -3.25 -21.14
C ALA A 47 22.76 -2.26 -22.30
N TYR A 48 22.82 -0.96 -22.00
CA TYR A 48 22.94 0.09 -23.04
C TYR A 48 24.23 -0.07 -23.86
N VAL A 49 25.39 -0.23 -23.23
CA VAL A 49 26.67 -0.38 -23.94
C VAL A 49 26.69 -1.65 -24.78
N LYS A 50 26.11 -2.77 -24.29
CA LYS A 50 25.94 -4.00 -25.08
C LYS A 50 25.13 -3.73 -26.35
N LEU A 51 24.00 -3.04 -26.25
CA LEU A 51 23.16 -2.69 -27.40
C LEU A 51 23.89 -1.73 -28.35
N ALA A 52 24.58 -0.70 -27.82
CA ALA A 52 25.35 0.23 -28.63
C ALA A 52 26.47 -0.47 -29.42
N VAL A 53 27.21 -1.39 -28.77
CA VAL A 53 28.23 -2.20 -29.43
C VAL A 53 27.62 -3.11 -30.50
N ALA A 54 26.47 -3.73 -30.23
CA ALA A 54 25.77 -4.57 -31.19
C ALA A 54 25.28 -3.76 -32.41
N ASN A 55 24.72 -2.57 -32.19
CA ASN A 55 24.25 -1.69 -33.26
C ASN A 55 25.39 -1.19 -34.14
N GLN A 56 26.54 -0.84 -33.55
CA GLN A 56 27.66 -0.26 -34.30
C GLN A 56 28.58 -1.30 -34.94
N LEU A 57 28.83 -2.44 -34.28
CA LEU A 57 29.73 -3.48 -34.77
C LEU A 57 29.00 -4.71 -35.34
N GLY A 58 27.66 -4.70 -35.36
CA GLY A 58 26.79 -5.79 -35.81
C GLY A 58 26.58 -6.92 -34.79
N VAL A 59 27.52 -7.12 -33.85
CA VAL A 59 27.41 -8.14 -32.78
C VAL A 59 28.19 -7.73 -31.53
N ALA A 60 27.58 -7.92 -30.35
CA ALA A 60 28.23 -7.77 -29.06
C ALA A 60 28.49 -9.16 -28.45
N ALA A 61 29.73 -9.63 -28.53
CA ALA A 61 30.17 -10.91 -27.97
C ALA A 61 31.58 -10.80 -27.36
N ASN A 62 31.85 -11.69 -26.39
CA ASN A 62 33.10 -11.73 -25.63
C ASN A 62 33.46 -10.41 -24.91
N LEU A 63 32.46 -9.79 -24.30
CA LEU A 63 32.58 -8.59 -23.47
C LEU A 63 32.40 -8.99 -22.00
N ASP A 64 33.37 -8.67 -21.17
CA ASP A 64 33.34 -8.93 -19.74
C ASP A 64 33.03 -7.62 -19.00
N PHE A 65 31.79 -7.49 -18.53
CA PHE A 65 31.34 -6.31 -17.81
C PHE A 65 31.46 -6.52 -16.30
N ARG A 66 32.15 -5.60 -15.62
CA ARG A 66 32.37 -5.65 -14.17
C ARG A 66 32.04 -4.31 -13.50
N PHE A 67 31.64 -4.36 -12.24
CA PHE A 67 31.64 -3.16 -11.40
C PHE A 67 33.03 -2.94 -10.82
N ILE A 68 33.37 -1.68 -10.47
CA ILE A 68 34.73 -1.33 -10.07
C ILE A 68 35.23 -2.15 -8.87
N SER A 69 34.37 -2.41 -7.88
CA SER A 69 34.72 -3.22 -6.71
C SER A 69 34.96 -4.69 -7.07
N SER A 70 34.12 -5.28 -7.93
CA SER A 70 34.29 -6.65 -8.42
C SER A 70 35.54 -6.79 -9.27
N PHE A 71 35.80 -5.82 -10.16
CA PHE A 71 37.02 -5.77 -10.96
C PHE A 71 38.27 -5.75 -10.07
N ILE A 72 38.28 -4.94 -9.01
CA ILE A 72 39.40 -4.92 -8.07
C ILE A 72 39.54 -6.25 -7.32
N ALA A 73 38.43 -6.87 -6.91
CA ALA A 73 38.46 -8.18 -6.24
C ALA A 73 39.00 -9.30 -7.15
N GLU A 74 38.62 -9.30 -8.42
CA GLU A 74 39.05 -10.27 -9.45
C GLU A 74 40.51 -10.09 -9.87
N CYS A 75 41.14 -8.97 -9.51
CA CYS A 75 42.60 -8.84 -9.67
C CYS A 75 43.36 -9.76 -8.71
N VAL A 76 42.73 -10.35 -7.69
CA VAL A 76 43.34 -11.39 -6.86
C VAL A 76 43.30 -12.73 -7.62
N PRO A 77 44.45 -13.36 -7.94
CA PRO A 77 44.48 -14.62 -8.66
C PRO A 77 43.77 -15.75 -7.90
N ASP A 78 43.08 -16.66 -8.60
CA ASP A 78 42.39 -17.81 -7.99
C ASP A 78 43.34 -18.74 -7.22
N GLU A 79 44.64 -18.75 -7.56
CA GLU A 79 45.66 -19.51 -6.85
C GLU A 79 45.97 -18.94 -5.45
N ARG A 80 45.70 -17.64 -5.21
CA ARG A 80 45.92 -16.95 -3.93
C ARG A 80 44.74 -17.13 -2.99
N ARG A 81 44.55 -18.37 -2.51
CA ARG A 81 43.52 -18.68 -1.50
C ARG A 81 43.76 -18.02 -0.13
N ASP A 82 45.00 -17.57 0.11
CA ASP A 82 45.45 -16.84 1.28
C ASP A 82 45.07 -15.35 1.25
N LEU A 83 44.50 -14.82 0.16
CA LEU A 83 44.21 -13.40 0.01
C LEU A 83 42.75 -13.19 -0.37
N ARG A 84 42.05 -12.29 0.34
CA ARG A 84 40.66 -11.93 0.06
C ARG A 84 40.46 -10.42 0.13
N VAL A 85 39.55 -9.91 -0.70
CA VAL A 85 39.17 -8.50 -0.71
C VAL A 85 37.98 -8.27 0.21
N LEU A 86 38.14 -7.35 1.16
CA LEU A 86 37.13 -6.92 2.10
C LEU A 86 36.17 -5.92 1.42
N ASP A 87 34.87 -6.12 1.61
CA ASP A 87 33.82 -5.20 1.18
C ASP A 87 32.99 -4.68 2.38
N THR A 88 31.96 -3.90 2.11
CA THR A 88 31.10 -3.33 3.16
C THR A 88 30.31 -4.40 3.95
N PRO A 89 29.67 -5.42 3.32
CA PRO A 89 29.11 -6.56 4.04
C PRO A 89 30.08 -7.27 4.99
N HIS A 90 31.32 -7.51 4.56
CA HIS A 90 32.36 -8.09 5.42
C HIS A 90 32.69 -7.18 6.62
N LEU A 91 32.82 -5.88 6.39
CA LEU A 91 33.01 -4.89 7.47
C LEU A 91 31.85 -4.87 8.47
N HIS A 92 30.61 -5.00 8.00
CA HIS A 92 29.44 -5.07 8.86
C HIS A 92 29.49 -6.28 9.78
N ALA A 93 29.85 -7.46 9.26
CA ALA A 93 30.03 -8.67 10.05
C ALA A 93 31.14 -8.52 11.10
N LEU A 94 32.30 -7.99 10.72
CA LEU A 94 33.40 -7.74 11.67
C LEU A 94 32.99 -6.76 12.79
N LEU A 95 32.25 -5.71 12.44
CA LEU A 95 31.74 -4.75 13.44
C LEU A 95 30.71 -5.39 14.37
N LEU A 96 29.84 -6.28 13.86
CA LEU A 96 28.93 -7.06 14.71
C LEU A 96 29.71 -7.90 15.73
N SER A 97 30.77 -8.57 15.30
CA SER A 97 31.62 -9.36 16.20
C SER A 97 32.35 -8.51 17.24
N VAL A 98 32.85 -7.34 16.85
CA VAL A 98 33.50 -6.40 17.77
C VAL A 98 32.49 -5.80 18.77
N LEU A 99 31.29 -5.44 18.32
CA LEU A 99 30.23 -4.89 19.18
C LEU A 99 29.54 -5.95 20.07
N ALA A 100 29.82 -7.23 19.84
CA ALA A 100 29.36 -8.32 20.69
C ALA A 100 30.42 -8.72 21.74
N ASP A 101 31.60 -8.10 21.76
CA ASP A 101 32.62 -8.31 22.79
C ASP A 101 32.39 -7.37 23.98
N GLU A 102 31.81 -7.91 25.05
CA GLU A 102 31.50 -7.15 26.27
C GLU A 102 32.75 -6.63 27.00
N ALA A 103 33.89 -7.34 26.87
CA ALA A 103 35.14 -6.90 27.49
C ALA A 103 35.70 -5.66 26.78
N LEU A 104 35.57 -5.64 25.45
CA LEU A 104 35.91 -4.47 24.65
C LEU A 104 34.98 -3.29 24.94
N LEU A 105 33.66 -3.52 24.99
CA LEU A 105 32.68 -2.46 25.27
C LEU A 105 32.83 -1.84 26.68
N ALA A 106 33.48 -2.53 27.61
CA ALA A 106 33.77 -2.03 28.95
C ALA A 106 34.91 -1.00 29.02
N GLU A 107 35.64 -0.78 27.92
CA GLU A 107 36.71 0.23 27.87
C GLU A 107 36.17 1.67 27.88
N ASP A 108 36.87 2.58 28.58
CA ASP A 108 36.45 3.98 28.75
C ASP A 108 36.24 4.71 27.41
N GLU A 109 37.07 4.41 26.40
CA GLU A 109 36.95 4.99 25.05
C GLU A 109 35.63 4.61 24.37
N LEU A 110 35.02 3.47 24.73
CA LEU A 110 33.77 2.96 24.15
C LEU A 110 32.54 3.22 25.01
N ALA A 111 32.67 3.99 26.11
CA ALA A 111 31.55 4.34 26.98
C ALA A 111 30.31 4.91 26.25
N PRO A 112 30.44 5.79 25.21
CA PRO A 112 29.27 6.26 24.45
C PRO A 112 28.55 5.14 23.69
N VAL A 113 29.29 4.15 23.18
CA VAL A 113 28.74 3.00 22.45
C VAL A 113 28.03 2.07 23.43
N ALA A 114 28.67 1.75 24.56
CA ALA A 114 28.07 0.94 25.62
C ALA A 114 26.78 1.57 26.16
N ALA A 115 26.76 2.89 26.38
CA ALA A 115 25.57 3.62 26.79
C ALA A 115 24.44 3.57 25.75
N TYR A 116 24.76 3.69 24.46
CA TYR A 116 23.79 3.58 23.37
C TYR A 116 23.14 2.19 23.30
N LEU A 117 23.94 1.14 23.47
CA LEU A 117 23.44 -0.24 23.50
C LEU A 117 22.62 -0.52 24.77
N GLY A 118 23.11 -0.08 25.94
CA GLY A 118 22.42 -0.23 27.23
C GLY A 118 21.10 0.54 27.34
N ALA A 119 20.92 1.61 26.56
CA ALA A 119 19.67 2.36 26.49
C ALA A 119 18.50 1.57 25.83
N ALA A 120 18.71 0.32 25.40
CA ALA A 120 17.65 -0.60 25.01
C ALA A 120 16.97 -1.29 26.22
N GLY A 121 17.50 -1.14 27.43
CA GLY A 121 16.98 -1.82 28.62
C GLY A 121 17.42 -3.29 28.69
N GLY A 122 16.64 -4.13 29.38
CA GLY A 122 16.94 -5.55 29.57
C GLY A 122 16.51 -6.49 28.45
N GLU A 123 15.95 -5.95 27.35
CA GLU A 123 15.45 -6.74 26.23
C GLU A 123 16.57 -7.03 25.22
N GLN A 124 17.04 -8.28 25.19
CA GLN A 124 18.19 -8.67 24.37
C GLN A 124 17.99 -8.43 22.87
N ASP A 125 16.77 -8.63 22.38
CA ASP A 125 16.43 -8.41 20.97
C ASP A 125 16.53 -6.94 20.55
N ALA A 126 16.15 -6.02 21.44
CA ALA A 126 16.31 -4.59 21.21
C ALA A 126 17.79 -4.17 21.21
N VAL A 127 18.61 -4.78 22.07
CA VAL A 127 20.07 -4.59 22.09
C VAL A 127 20.69 -5.08 20.77
N ASP A 128 20.33 -6.28 20.33
CA ASP A 128 20.86 -6.88 19.10
C ASP A 128 20.46 -6.07 17.85
N LEU A 129 19.23 -5.53 17.82
CA LEU A 129 18.80 -4.62 16.74
C LEU A 129 19.65 -3.34 16.70
N ARG A 130 19.93 -2.74 17.86
CA ARG A 130 20.81 -1.55 17.94
C ARG A 130 22.25 -1.87 17.52
N ARG A 131 22.78 -3.04 17.93
CA ARG A 131 24.09 -3.52 17.47
C ARG A 131 24.13 -3.64 15.95
N PHE A 132 23.12 -4.27 15.36
CA PHE A 132 23.01 -4.41 13.91
C PHE A 132 22.99 -3.06 13.18
N GLN A 133 22.14 -2.14 13.62
CA GLN A 133 21.97 -0.82 13.01
C GLN A 133 23.25 0.03 13.12
N LEU A 134 23.88 0.05 14.30
CA LEU A 134 25.13 0.78 14.51
C LEU A 134 26.26 0.19 13.65
N ALA A 135 26.39 -1.14 13.63
CA ALA A 135 27.38 -1.83 12.80
C ALA A 135 27.18 -1.53 11.30
N GLN A 136 25.93 -1.47 10.83
CA GLN A 136 25.61 -1.16 9.43
C GLN A 136 26.01 0.29 9.07
N GLN A 137 25.69 1.25 9.94
CA GLN A 137 26.06 2.65 9.74
C GLN A 137 27.59 2.82 9.76
N LEU A 138 28.27 2.20 10.72
CA LEU A 138 29.72 2.25 10.83
C LEU A 138 30.43 1.55 9.67
N ALA A 139 29.93 0.42 9.18
CA ALA A 139 30.51 -0.27 8.03
C ALA A 139 30.49 0.62 6.78
N THR A 140 29.40 1.36 6.59
CA THR A 140 29.26 2.33 5.50
C THR A 140 30.25 3.49 5.68
N LEU A 141 30.31 4.09 6.87
CA LEU A 141 31.25 5.19 7.17
C LEU A 141 32.71 4.75 7.02
N PHE A 142 33.08 3.58 7.53
CA PHE A 142 34.44 3.05 7.44
C PHE A 142 34.82 2.73 5.99
N SER A 143 33.89 2.21 5.19
CA SER A 143 34.09 2.05 3.74
C SER A 143 34.33 3.41 3.06
N ASP A 144 33.51 4.40 3.37
CA ASP A 144 33.63 5.77 2.87
C ASP A 144 34.94 6.46 3.28
N TYR A 145 35.39 6.24 4.52
CA TYR A 145 36.67 6.75 5.02
C TYR A 145 37.84 6.11 4.30
N ARG A 146 37.78 4.81 3.98
CA ARG A 146 38.86 4.18 3.19
C ARG A 146 38.92 4.71 1.77
N LEU A 147 37.77 4.99 1.17
CA LEU A 147 37.70 5.53 -0.18
C LEU A 147 38.13 7.01 -0.28
N SER A 148 37.91 7.81 0.76
CA SER A 148 38.13 9.28 0.71
C SER A 148 39.13 9.83 1.72
N ARG A 149 39.53 9.07 2.75
CA ARG A 149 40.32 9.50 3.93
C ARG A 149 41.35 8.46 4.39
N GLY A 150 42.01 7.74 3.48
CA GLY A 150 43.05 6.77 3.85
C GLY A 150 44.26 7.35 4.62
N ASP A 151 44.46 8.68 4.64
CA ASP A 151 45.41 9.36 5.52
C ASP A 151 44.94 9.45 6.98
N LEU A 152 43.65 9.72 7.22
CA LEU A 152 43.06 9.72 8.56
C LEU A 152 43.22 8.35 9.23
N LEU A 153 42.87 7.29 8.50
CA LEU A 153 42.93 5.91 8.99
C LEU A 153 44.37 5.46 9.30
N ARG A 154 45.37 5.97 8.58
CA ARG A 154 46.78 5.72 8.89
C ARG A 154 47.22 6.45 10.16
N ALA A 155 46.80 7.71 10.31
CA ALA A 155 47.14 8.52 11.50
C ALA A 155 46.54 7.94 12.79
N TRP A 156 45.38 7.26 12.71
CA TRP A 156 44.76 6.57 13.85
C TRP A 156 45.66 5.54 14.55
N ARG A 157 46.71 5.03 13.90
CA ARG A 157 47.69 4.15 14.56
C ARG A 157 48.56 4.89 15.57
N GLU A 158 48.83 6.17 15.34
CA GLU A 158 49.67 7.02 16.19
C GLU A 158 48.85 7.76 17.26
N GLY A 159 47.59 8.09 16.96
CA GLY A 159 46.66 8.72 17.90
C GLY A 159 45.44 9.35 17.20
N PRO A 160 44.55 10.03 17.95
CA PRO A 160 43.51 10.88 17.36
C PRO A 160 44.15 11.95 16.47
N ALA A 161 43.61 12.15 15.28
CA ALA A 161 44.19 13.00 14.24
C ALA A 161 43.36 14.25 13.94
N LEU A 162 42.10 14.32 14.40
CA LEU A 162 41.27 15.50 14.26
C LEU A 162 41.47 16.43 15.47
N GLY A 163 41.97 17.64 15.21
CA GLY A 163 42.12 18.69 16.23
C GLY A 163 40.84 19.48 16.53
N ASP A 164 39.67 19.07 16.02
CA ASP A 164 38.38 19.74 16.22
C ASP A 164 37.65 19.21 17.46
N THR A 165 37.29 20.10 18.38
CA THR A 165 36.62 19.74 19.65
C THR A 165 35.23 19.14 19.46
N ARG A 166 34.55 19.41 18.33
CA ARG A 166 33.20 18.86 18.07
C ARG A 166 33.21 17.40 17.66
N SER A 167 34.23 16.97 16.92
CA SER A 167 34.33 15.61 16.38
C SER A 167 35.30 14.71 17.17
N ALA A 168 36.10 15.29 18.07
CA ALA A 168 37.12 14.56 18.84
C ALA A 168 36.54 13.39 19.64
N ALA A 169 35.43 13.58 20.35
CA ALA A 169 34.80 12.50 21.11
C ALA A 169 34.34 11.35 20.21
N THR A 170 33.79 11.68 19.03
CA THR A 170 33.37 10.70 18.03
C THR A 170 34.54 9.95 17.41
N GLU A 171 35.63 10.66 17.12
CA GLU A 171 36.85 10.07 16.59
C GLU A 171 37.45 9.04 17.54
N ILE A 172 37.50 9.31 18.85
CA ILE A 172 38.12 8.43 19.84
C ILE A 172 37.51 7.02 19.79
N TRP A 173 36.18 6.93 19.91
CA TRP A 173 35.53 5.62 19.94
C TRP A 173 35.48 4.94 18.57
N GLN A 174 35.33 5.71 17.47
CA GLN A 174 35.41 5.14 16.11
C GLN A 174 36.80 4.59 15.81
N ARG A 175 37.86 5.31 16.20
CA ARG A 175 39.25 4.86 16.13
C ARG A 175 39.44 3.57 16.92
N ARG A 176 38.90 3.49 18.13
CA ARG A 176 39.05 2.30 18.97
C ARG A 176 38.42 1.05 18.34
N LEU A 177 37.22 1.18 17.76
CA LEU A 177 36.56 0.11 17.00
C LEU A 177 37.33 -0.24 15.72
N TRP A 178 37.87 0.75 15.01
CA TRP A 178 38.70 0.52 13.83
C TRP A 178 39.96 -0.29 14.18
N LEU A 179 40.68 0.08 15.24
CA LEU A 179 41.86 -0.65 15.71
C LEU A 179 41.51 -2.06 16.21
N ALA A 180 40.34 -2.26 16.81
CA ALA A 180 39.88 -3.59 17.20
C ALA A 180 39.75 -4.55 16.01
N ILE A 181 39.50 -4.04 14.80
CA ILE A 181 39.41 -4.83 13.57
C ILE A 181 40.77 -4.93 12.86
N PHE A 182 41.44 -3.79 12.66
CA PHE A 182 42.54 -3.63 11.70
C PHE A 182 43.94 -3.54 12.32
N ASP A 183 44.08 -3.58 13.66
CA ASP A 183 45.41 -3.61 14.26
C ASP A 183 46.20 -4.85 13.81
N ALA A 184 47.48 -4.65 13.46
CA ALA A 184 48.29 -5.68 12.80
C ALA A 184 48.73 -6.82 13.73
N GLU A 185 48.76 -6.59 15.04
CA GLU A 185 49.18 -7.59 16.04
C GLU A 185 48.00 -8.10 16.87
N ARG A 186 47.05 -7.23 17.19
CA ARG A 186 45.96 -7.53 18.16
C ARG A 186 44.57 -7.41 17.55
N GLY A 187 44.45 -7.00 16.29
CA GLY A 187 43.18 -6.83 15.61
C GLY A 187 42.48 -8.16 15.32
N LEU A 188 41.16 -8.10 15.12
CA LEU A 188 40.36 -9.26 14.74
C LEU A 188 40.87 -9.91 13.44
N LEU A 189 41.22 -9.11 12.42
CA LEU A 189 41.74 -9.64 11.16
C LEU A 189 43.12 -10.29 11.29
N ALA A 190 43.98 -9.81 12.20
CA ALA A 190 45.26 -10.45 12.48
C ALA A 190 45.07 -11.85 13.09
N ARG A 191 44.15 -11.98 14.06
CA ARG A 191 43.76 -13.28 14.64
C ARG A 191 43.17 -14.22 13.61
N ILE A 192 42.22 -13.75 12.78
CA ILE A 192 41.65 -14.55 11.69
C ILE A 192 42.75 -15.04 10.74
N ARG A 193 43.72 -14.19 10.40
CA ARG A 193 44.84 -14.58 9.53
C ARG A 193 45.71 -15.67 10.18
N GLU A 194 45.98 -15.59 11.47
CA GLU A 194 46.72 -16.63 12.20
C GLU A 194 45.97 -17.96 12.25
N GLU A 195 44.65 -17.92 12.46
CA GLU A 195 43.80 -19.11 12.60
C GLU A 195 43.47 -19.78 11.26
N THR A 196 43.18 -18.98 10.23
CA THR A 196 42.66 -19.47 8.93
C THR A 196 43.71 -19.42 7.81
N GLY A 197 44.79 -18.67 7.99
CA GLY A 197 45.77 -18.38 6.95
C GLY A 197 45.30 -17.35 5.91
N VAL A 198 44.11 -16.77 6.06
CA VAL A 198 43.53 -15.81 5.10
C VAL A 198 43.82 -14.36 5.51
N HIS A 199 44.48 -13.62 4.63
CA HIS A 199 44.72 -12.19 4.75
C HIS A 199 43.61 -11.40 4.05
N TRP A 200 42.91 -10.56 4.81
CA TRP A 200 41.85 -9.70 4.30
C TRP A 200 42.40 -8.28 4.10
N VAL A 201 42.36 -7.80 2.85
CA VAL A 201 42.79 -6.45 2.43
C VAL A 201 41.60 -5.77 1.78
N HIS A 202 41.48 -4.45 1.79
CA HIS A 202 40.46 -3.83 0.94
C HIS A 202 40.99 -3.23 -0.34
N GLY A 203 40.11 -3.22 -1.33
CA GLY A 203 40.47 -3.19 -2.75
C GLY A 203 41.55 -2.17 -3.10
N PRO A 204 41.36 -0.87 -2.83
CA PRO A 204 42.37 0.15 -3.11
C PRO A 204 43.76 -0.08 -2.49
N GLU A 205 43.82 -0.69 -1.30
CA GLU A 205 45.07 -0.98 -0.58
C GLU A 205 45.79 -2.23 -1.13
N LEU A 206 45.08 -3.08 -1.88
CA LEU A 206 45.68 -4.24 -2.57
C LEU A 206 46.87 -3.81 -3.44
N PHE A 207 46.73 -2.68 -4.13
CA PHE A 207 47.77 -2.11 -5.01
C PHE A 207 48.82 -1.28 -4.26
N ASP A 208 48.71 -1.16 -2.93
CA ASP A 208 49.77 -0.63 -2.06
C ASP A 208 50.63 -1.77 -1.48
N GLU A 209 50.00 -2.89 -1.11
CA GLU A 209 50.67 -4.02 -0.44
C GLU A 209 51.33 -5.00 -1.42
N TYR A 210 50.83 -5.13 -2.66
CA TYR A 210 51.28 -6.12 -3.63
C TYR A 210 51.76 -5.49 -4.93
N LEU A 211 52.76 -6.13 -5.57
CA LEU A 211 53.20 -5.74 -6.90
C LEU A 211 52.18 -6.19 -7.94
N ILE A 212 51.93 -5.35 -8.96
CA ILE A 212 50.94 -5.64 -10.02
C ILE A 212 51.24 -6.94 -10.77
N LYS A 213 52.51 -7.36 -10.86
CA LYS A 213 52.90 -8.65 -11.47
C LYS A 213 52.41 -9.88 -10.70
N ASP A 214 52.10 -9.71 -9.40
CA ASP A 214 51.62 -10.78 -8.51
C ASP A 214 50.08 -10.82 -8.46
N LEU A 215 49.42 -9.98 -9.26
CA LEU A 215 47.97 -9.84 -9.39
C LEU A 215 47.52 -10.25 -10.81
N ALA A 216 46.28 -10.74 -10.93
CA ALA A 216 45.65 -11.16 -12.18
C ALA A 216 45.04 -9.97 -12.95
N VAL A 217 45.85 -8.97 -13.28
CA VAL A 217 45.38 -7.74 -13.94
C VAL A 217 45.32 -7.92 -15.47
N PRO A 218 44.22 -7.55 -16.14
CA PRO A 218 44.12 -7.64 -17.60
C PRO A 218 45.00 -6.62 -18.33
N ARG A 219 45.30 -6.86 -19.61
CA ARG A 219 46.18 -5.99 -20.42
C ARG A 219 45.58 -4.62 -20.75
N SER A 220 44.27 -4.55 -20.91
CA SER A 220 43.52 -3.31 -21.14
C SER A 220 42.20 -3.34 -20.38
N VAL A 221 41.78 -2.16 -19.92
CA VAL A 221 40.52 -1.94 -19.20
C VAL A 221 39.85 -0.68 -19.74
N HIS A 222 38.55 -0.76 -19.97
CA HIS A 222 37.72 0.34 -20.44
C HIS A 222 36.74 0.75 -19.32
N LEU A 223 36.81 1.97 -18.83
CA LEU A 223 35.88 2.53 -17.84
C LEU A 223 34.92 3.48 -18.53
N ILE A 224 33.61 3.21 -18.49
CA ILE A 224 32.59 4.03 -19.17
C ILE A 224 31.36 4.28 -18.29
N GLY A 225 30.82 5.50 -18.35
CA GLY A 225 29.58 5.88 -17.65
C GLY A 225 29.76 6.35 -16.20
N PHE A 226 30.99 6.53 -15.73
CA PHE A 226 31.27 7.11 -14.41
C PHE A 226 31.28 8.64 -14.51
N SER A 227 30.33 9.29 -13.84
CA SER A 227 30.24 10.74 -13.76
C SER A 227 31.16 11.33 -12.70
N TYR A 228 31.44 10.58 -11.63
CA TYR A 228 32.52 10.86 -10.69
C TYR A 228 33.04 9.58 -10.01
N LEU A 229 34.29 9.60 -9.56
CA LEU A 229 34.91 8.49 -8.83
C LEU A 229 35.42 8.92 -7.44
N PRO A 230 35.39 8.03 -6.43
CA PRO A 230 36.09 8.27 -5.18
C PRO A 230 37.61 8.43 -5.39
N TRP A 231 38.23 9.24 -4.53
CA TRP A 231 39.67 9.53 -4.61
C TRP A 231 40.56 8.29 -4.63
N ALA A 232 40.25 7.27 -3.82
CA ALA A 232 41.00 6.01 -3.82
C ALA A 232 40.96 5.29 -5.17
N HIS A 233 39.84 5.34 -5.90
CA HIS A 233 39.74 4.73 -7.22
C HIS A 233 40.58 5.48 -8.27
N HIS A 234 40.61 6.82 -8.23
CA HIS A 234 41.53 7.60 -9.08
C HIS A 234 43.00 7.18 -8.89
N LYS A 235 43.42 6.93 -7.64
CA LYS A 235 44.78 6.43 -7.36
C LYS A 235 45.02 5.03 -7.91
N VAL A 236 44.04 4.14 -7.81
CA VAL A 236 44.12 2.79 -8.39
C VAL A 236 44.30 2.89 -9.91
N LEU A 237 43.50 3.72 -10.59
CA LEU A 237 43.60 3.91 -12.04
C LEU A 237 44.95 4.47 -12.45
N GLU A 238 45.46 5.48 -11.73
CA GLU A 238 46.78 6.04 -11.98
C GLU A 238 47.88 4.97 -11.87
N ARG A 239 47.84 4.13 -10.83
CA ARG A 239 48.81 3.03 -10.66
C ARG A 239 48.70 1.97 -11.74
N LEU A 240 47.48 1.51 -12.03
CA LEU A 240 47.23 0.53 -13.10
C LEU A 240 47.73 1.05 -14.45
N SER A 241 47.52 2.33 -14.73
CA SER A 241 47.95 2.95 -15.98
C SER A 241 49.47 2.92 -16.20
N ARG A 242 50.28 2.63 -15.18
CA ARG A 242 51.74 2.46 -15.35
C ARG A 242 52.11 1.11 -15.97
N PHE A 243 51.21 0.12 -15.90
CA PHE A 243 51.46 -1.26 -16.32
C PHE A 243 50.53 -1.74 -17.42
N ILE A 244 49.30 -1.22 -17.48
CA ILE A 244 48.27 -1.62 -18.45
C ILE A 244 47.72 -0.41 -19.22
N SER A 245 46.96 -0.66 -20.28
CA SER A 245 46.22 0.39 -20.98
C SER A 245 44.88 0.63 -20.27
N VAL A 246 44.71 1.83 -19.70
CA VAL A 246 43.47 2.22 -19.02
C VAL A 246 42.78 3.28 -19.88
N HIS A 247 41.58 2.99 -20.36
CA HIS A 247 40.78 3.91 -21.16
C HIS A 247 39.60 4.40 -20.32
N VAL A 248 39.48 5.71 -20.14
CA VAL A 248 38.40 6.34 -19.37
C VAL A 248 37.54 7.18 -20.31
N TYR A 249 36.28 6.80 -20.45
CA TYR A 249 35.27 7.49 -21.24
C TYR A 249 34.34 8.24 -20.28
N ALA A 250 34.62 9.53 -20.08
CA ALA A 250 33.99 10.36 -19.05
C ALA A 250 32.99 11.33 -19.66
N PHE A 251 31.79 11.39 -19.06
CA PHE A 251 30.78 12.36 -19.43
C PHE A 251 31.21 13.75 -18.93
N ASN A 252 31.33 14.72 -19.83
CA ASN A 252 31.73 16.09 -19.52
C ASN A 252 30.69 17.06 -20.12
N PRO A 253 29.96 17.83 -19.31
CA PRO A 253 28.91 18.72 -19.79
C PRO A 253 29.41 19.93 -20.57
N CYS A 254 30.70 20.29 -20.42
CA CYS A 254 31.26 21.53 -20.93
C CYS A 254 32.55 21.25 -21.70
N MET A 255 32.71 21.87 -22.87
CA MET A 255 33.92 21.72 -23.69
C MET A 255 35.05 22.63 -23.21
N GLU A 256 34.70 23.77 -22.63
CA GLU A 256 35.65 24.69 -22.02
C GLU A 256 36.10 24.17 -20.66
N PHE A 257 37.29 24.58 -20.20
CA PHE A 257 37.73 24.32 -18.83
C PHE A 257 36.78 25.00 -17.85
N TRP A 258 36.16 24.26 -16.93
CA TRP A 258 35.15 24.75 -15.98
C TRP A 258 35.43 24.38 -14.52
N GLU A 259 36.63 23.88 -14.27
CA GLU A 259 37.12 23.36 -12.98
C GLU A 259 37.41 24.44 -11.93
N ASP A 260 37.54 25.69 -12.39
CA ASP A 260 37.80 26.90 -11.60
C ASP A 260 36.52 27.49 -10.99
N LEU A 261 35.34 27.09 -11.49
CA LEU A 261 34.05 27.54 -11.00
C LEU A 261 33.90 27.27 -9.50
N ARG A 262 33.61 28.32 -8.72
CA ARG A 262 33.26 28.20 -7.30
C ARG A 262 31.75 28.04 -7.14
N ALA A 263 31.32 27.15 -6.26
CA ALA A 263 29.90 27.00 -5.94
C ALA A 263 29.39 28.24 -5.17
N GLY A 264 28.14 28.66 -5.40
CA GLY A 264 27.62 29.92 -4.84
C GLY A 264 27.66 30.03 -3.29
N TRP A 265 27.67 28.91 -2.56
CA TRP A 265 27.84 28.91 -1.11
C TRP A 265 29.31 29.03 -0.67
N GLU A 266 30.27 28.61 -1.49
CA GLU A 266 31.72 28.78 -1.24
C GLU A 266 32.07 30.28 -1.25
N THR A 267 31.41 31.06 -2.12
CA THR A 267 31.48 32.52 -2.13
C THR A 267 30.89 33.14 -0.86
N ARG A 268 29.80 32.58 -0.31
CA ARG A 268 29.20 33.03 0.96
C ARG A 268 30.05 32.68 2.19
N LEU A 269 30.77 31.56 2.18
CA LEU A 269 31.72 31.21 3.25
C LEU A 269 33.00 32.05 3.20
N ALA A 270 33.50 32.39 2.00
CA ALA A 270 34.52 33.42 1.86
C ALA A 270 34.00 34.81 2.32
N GLY A 271 32.72 35.09 2.10
CA GLY A 271 32.02 36.29 2.53
C GLY A 271 31.57 36.32 4.01
N ARG A 272 31.77 35.25 4.80
CA ARG A 272 31.38 35.21 6.24
C ARG A 272 32.19 36.14 7.15
N GLN A 273 33.09 36.96 6.61
CA GLN A 273 33.65 38.13 7.31
C GLN A 273 32.78 39.40 7.19
N LEU A 274 31.72 39.41 6.36
CA LEU A 274 30.78 40.53 6.28
C LEU A 274 29.43 40.18 6.91
N LYS A 275 29.10 41.01 7.91
CA LYS A 275 28.02 40.92 8.90
C LYS A 275 26.66 40.48 8.32
N SER A 276 26.09 39.46 8.96
CA SER A 276 24.69 39.07 8.92
C SER A 276 23.76 40.24 9.29
N ARG A 277 22.92 40.68 8.36
CA ARG A 277 21.62 41.33 8.67
C ARG A 277 20.51 40.31 8.42
N LYS A 278 19.74 40.01 9.49
CA LYS A 278 18.50 39.24 9.44
C LYS A 278 17.42 40.09 8.75
N GLY A 279 16.67 39.51 7.81
CA GLY A 279 15.32 40.02 7.52
C GLY A 279 14.75 39.83 6.13
N ASP A 280 15.55 39.59 5.08
CA ASP A 280 15.01 39.59 3.71
C ASP A 280 14.94 38.18 3.10
N ALA A 281 13.82 37.92 2.40
CA ALA A 281 13.66 36.78 1.52
C ALA A 281 14.85 36.70 0.56
N VAL A 282 15.41 35.49 0.39
CA VAL A 282 16.55 35.28 -0.50
C VAL A 282 16.11 35.51 -1.94
N GLN A 283 16.30 36.74 -2.45
CA GLN A 283 16.24 37.00 -3.89
C GLN A 283 17.39 36.24 -4.54
N LEU A 284 17.07 35.22 -5.34
CA LEU A 284 17.99 34.60 -6.27
C LEU A 284 18.24 35.64 -7.37
N SER A 285 19.38 36.32 -7.35
CA SER A 285 19.82 37.15 -8.49
C SER A 285 20.90 36.38 -9.24
N PHE A 286 20.65 36.12 -10.53
CA PHE A 286 21.62 35.56 -11.47
C PHE A 286 22.31 36.65 -12.30
N GLU A 287 21.93 37.92 -12.13
CA GLU A 287 22.32 39.04 -13.00
C GLU A 287 23.79 39.44 -12.90
N ASP A 288 24.49 38.97 -11.85
CA ASP A 288 25.90 39.24 -11.55
C ASP A 288 26.81 37.99 -11.69
N LEU A 289 26.33 36.91 -12.33
CA LEU A 289 27.15 35.71 -12.54
C LEU A 289 27.98 35.83 -13.83
N ASP A 290 29.29 36.01 -13.69
CA ASP A 290 30.27 35.99 -14.79
C ASP A 290 30.38 34.63 -15.54
N ASP A 291 29.56 33.63 -15.19
CA ASP A 291 29.64 32.25 -15.68
C ASP A 291 28.25 31.59 -15.76
N THR A 292 28.16 30.43 -16.42
CA THR A 292 26.93 29.63 -16.56
C THR A 292 26.31 29.24 -15.21
N PRO A 293 25.05 29.62 -14.93
CA PRO A 293 24.40 29.29 -13.66
C PRO A 293 24.21 27.79 -13.43
N ALA A 294 23.86 27.01 -14.45
CA ALA A 294 23.63 25.57 -14.34
C ALA A 294 24.87 24.80 -13.85
N LEU A 295 26.05 25.06 -14.41
CA LEU A 295 27.31 24.44 -13.97
C LEU A 295 27.68 24.83 -12.53
N ARG A 296 27.40 26.07 -12.12
CA ARG A 296 27.65 26.55 -10.75
C ARG A 296 26.70 25.95 -9.71
N LEU A 297 25.43 25.80 -10.06
CA LEU A 297 24.38 25.30 -9.16
C LEU A 297 24.41 23.77 -9.03
N TRP A 298 24.65 23.06 -10.13
CA TRP A 298 24.41 21.62 -10.21
C TRP A 298 25.67 20.79 -10.51
N GLY A 299 26.75 21.40 -11.02
CA GLY A 299 27.88 20.68 -11.63
C GLY A 299 29.02 20.23 -10.70
N ARG A 300 28.99 20.51 -9.39
CA ARG A 300 30.16 20.33 -8.50
C ARG A 300 30.77 18.91 -8.53
N PRO A 301 30.01 17.80 -8.43
CA PRO A 301 30.59 16.46 -8.45
C PRO A 301 31.36 16.15 -9.74
N GLY A 302 30.76 16.43 -10.91
CA GLY A 302 31.43 16.27 -12.20
C GLY A 302 32.65 17.16 -12.36
N ARG A 303 32.56 18.42 -11.93
CA ARG A 303 33.66 19.39 -11.96
C ARG A 303 34.89 18.90 -11.22
N GLU A 304 34.69 18.38 -10.01
CA GLU A 304 35.79 17.86 -9.19
C GLU A 304 36.40 16.59 -9.81
N ASN A 305 35.59 15.74 -10.43
CA ASN A 305 36.08 14.55 -11.12
C ASN A 305 36.92 14.89 -12.36
N VAL A 306 36.41 15.77 -13.24
CA VAL A 306 37.14 16.26 -14.43
C VAL A 306 38.49 16.84 -14.02
N ARG A 307 38.50 17.67 -12.98
CA ARG A 307 39.73 18.24 -12.43
C ARG A 307 40.77 17.21 -12.03
N ILE A 308 40.35 16.14 -11.37
CA ILE A 308 41.28 15.08 -10.94
C ILE A 308 41.82 14.33 -12.16
N LEU A 309 40.98 14.03 -13.15
CA LEU A 309 41.39 13.33 -14.37
C LEU A 309 42.34 14.17 -15.23
N ASP A 310 42.10 15.48 -15.33
CA ASP A 310 42.95 16.41 -16.08
C ASP A 310 44.30 16.62 -15.39
N GLU A 311 44.32 16.74 -14.05
CA GLU A 311 45.56 16.76 -13.27
C GLU A 311 46.38 15.45 -13.47
N GLN A 312 45.73 14.30 -13.61
CA GLN A 312 46.38 12.98 -13.82
C GLN A 312 46.91 12.77 -15.24
N THR A 313 46.21 13.29 -16.24
CA THR A 313 46.56 13.13 -17.66
C THR A 313 47.38 14.29 -18.22
N GLN A 314 47.62 15.33 -17.41
CA GLN A 314 48.22 16.59 -17.86
C GLN A 314 47.41 17.25 -18.99
N CYS A 315 46.08 17.17 -18.87
CA CYS A 315 45.12 17.67 -19.86
C CYS A 315 45.24 17.02 -21.25
N ASP A 316 45.79 15.80 -21.34
CA ASP A 316 45.82 15.00 -22.58
C ASP A 316 44.55 14.15 -22.69
N PHE A 317 43.61 14.58 -23.54
CA PHE A 317 42.35 13.88 -23.77
C PHE A 317 41.86 13.98 -25.23
N ASP A 318 41.07 12.98 -25.65
CA ASP A 318 40.32 12.99 -26.92
C ASP A 318 38.96 13.70 -26.71
N ALA A 319 38.79 14.85 -27.37
CA ALA A 319 37.58 15.66 -27.26
C ALA A 319 36.54 15.26 -28.33
N ARG A 320 35.38 14.78 -27.89
CA ARG A 320 34.26 14.30 -28.75
C ARG A 320 32.96 15.02 -28.43
N PHE A 321 33.01 16.34 -28.29
CA PHE A 321 31.83 17.16 -27.99
C PHE A 321 30.92 17.35 -29.21
N VAL A 322 29.62 17.44 -28.98
CA VAL A 322 28.59 17.63 -29.99
C VAL A 322 27.77 18.86 -29.64
N ASP A 323 27.60 19.79 -30.59
CA ASP A 323 26.70 20.93 -30.42
C ASP A 323 25.24 20.47 -30.62
N PRO A 324 24.37 20.53 -29.59
CA PRO A 324 22.98 20.09 -29.67
C PRO A 324 22.13 20.96 -30.61
N ALA A 325 22.61 22.13 -31.02
CA ALA A 325 21.92 23.02 -31.97
C ALA A 325 22.39 22.84 -33.42
N ALA A 326 23.43 22.03 -33.68
CA ALA A 326 23.91 21.82 -35.04
C ALA A 326 22.89 20.96 -35.84
N PRO A 327 22.56 21.33 -37.09
CA PRO A 327 21.71 20.51 -37.93
C PRO A 327 22.36 19.14 -38.18
N GLU A 328 21.61 18.05 -37.98
CA GLU A 328 22.08 16.69 -38.23
C GLU A 328 22.54 16.55 -39.69
N ALA A 329 23.82 16.27 -39.90
CA ALA A 329 24.42 16.14 -41.23
C ALA A 329 24.02 14.84 -41.96
N GLU A 330 23.11 14.03 -41.40
CA GLU A 330 22.87 12.65 -41.86
C GLU A 330 21.83 12.50 -43.00
N ASP A 331 21.03 13.51 -43.33
CA ASP A 331 20.07 13.41 -44.45
C ASP A 331 20.63 13.79 -45.83
N ALA A 332 21.85 14.36 -45.91
CA ALA A 332 22.48 14.67 -47.20
C ALA A 332 23.30 13.50 -47.78
N ALA A 333 23.77 12.57 -46.93
CA ALA A 333 24.66 11.48 -47.36
C ALA A 333 23.93 10.29 -48.01
N ALA A 334 22.60 10.18 -47.85
CA ALA A 334 21.81 9.11 -48.47
C ALA A 334 21.42 9.40 -49.94
N ALA A 335 21.58 10.63 -50.42
CA ALA A 335 21.22 11.01 -51.79
C ALA A 335 22.39 10.93 -52.80
N ASP A 336 23.65 10.99 -52.35
CA ASP A 336 24.83 11.06 -53.23
C ASP A 336 25.66 9.76 -53.32
N ALA A 337 25.14 8.63 -52.82
CA ALA A 337 25.82 7.33 -52.90
C ALA A 337 25.69 6.62 -54.26
N ALA A 338 25.47 7.36 -55.36
CA ALA A 338 25.39 6.81 -56.71
C ALA A 338 26.51 7.24 -57.67
N ASP A 339 27.37 8.21 -57.32
CA ASP A 339 28.43 8.64 -58.22
C ASP A 339 29.66 9.17 -57.47
N ALA A 340 30.68 8.31 -57.29
CA ALA A 340 32.10 8.67 -57.34
C ALA A 340 33.00 7.52 -56.84
N ALA A 341 33.30 6.58 -57.74
CA ALA A 341 34.43 5.67 -57.60
C ALA A 341 35.61 6.17 -58.46
N SER A 342 36.44 7.06 -57.91
CA SER A 342 37.85 7.35 -58.25
C SER A 342 38.15 8.72 -57.64
N SER A 343 39.12 8.93 -56.75
CA SER A 343 40.55 8.67 -56.91
C SER A 343 41.26 8.88 -55.57
N ALA A 344 42.42 8.23 -55.41
CA ALA A 344 43.26 8.26 -54.23
C ALA A 344 44.04 9.58 -54.04
N GLU A 345 44.55 9.72 -52.81
CA GLU A 345 45.66 10.58 -52.34
C GLU A 345 45.43 12.10 -52.25
N SER A 346 45.33 12.63 -51.02
CA SER A 346 46.33 13.58 -50.48
C SER A 346 46.05 14.00 -49.02
N GLN A 347 47.11 13.93 -48.22
CA GLN A 347 47.55 14.72 -47.05
C GLN A 347 46.57 15.34 -46.05
N ALA A 348 46.83 14.98 -44.79
CA ALA A 348 46.40 15.64 -43.57
C ALA A 348 46.79 17.12 -43.52
N ALA A 349 45.83 17.96 -43.13
CA ALA A 349 46.05 19.27 -42.54
C ALA A 349 44.99 19.49 -41.46
N ALA A 350 45.45 19.87 -40.26
CA ALA A 350 44.60 20.33 -39.17
C ALA A 350 43.86 21.62 -39.58
N PRO A 351 42.60 21.83 -39.19
CA PRO A 351 42.00 23.15 -39.29
C PRO A 351 42.49 23.99 -38.10
N ASP A 352 43.28 25.00 -38.43
CA ASP A 352 43.80 25.96 -37.47
C ASP A 352 42.70 26.94 -37.04
N LEU A 353 42.82 27.31 -35.77
CA LEU A 353 41.98 28.21 -35.00
C LEU A 353 42.04 29.64 -35.57
N PHE A 354 40.88 30.29 -35.71
CA PHE A 354 40.72 31.75 -35.88
C PHE A 354 41.53 32.44 -36.99
N ALA A 355 41.06 32.42 -38.25
CA ALA A 355 41.32 33.56 -39.16
C ALA A 355 40.43 33.53 -40.42
N GLY A 356 39.63 34.58 -40.62
CA GLY A 356 39.03 34.86 -41.91
C GLY A 356 37.91 35.89 -41.91
N LEU A 357 38.13 37.07 -41.32
CA LEU A 357 37.21 38.22 -41.37
C LEU A 357 36.80 38.53 -42.82
N GLY A 358 35.56 38.16 -43.17
CA GLY A 358 34.85 38.63 -44.34
C GLY A 358 33.53 39.24 -43.89
N LEU A 359 33.48 40.58 -43.82
CA LEU A 359 32.24 41.35 -43.69
C LEU A 359 31.25 40.90 -44.77
N GLY A 360 30.28 40.08 -44.37
CA GLY A 360 29.17 39.61 -45.18
C GLY A 360 28.01 39.35 -44.23
N ALA A 361 26.84 39.90 -44.55
CA ALA A 361 25.64 39.94 -43.71
C ALA A 361 25.46 38.71 -42.82
N ALA A 362 25.28 38.92 -41.52
CA ALA A 362 24.94 37.87 -40.57
C ALA A 362 23.73 37.10 -41.10
N ALA A 363 23.97 35.89 -41.61
CA ALA A 363 22.90 34.94 -41.84
C ALA A 363 22.28 34.68 -40.47
N ALA A 364 21.01 35.04 -40.31
CA ALA A 364 20.29 34.80 -39.06
C ALA A 364 20.37 33.29 -38.77
N GLU A 365 20.97 32.93 -37.63
CA GLU A 365 21.00 31.53 -37.18
C GLU A 365 19.56 31.00 -37.11
N PRO A 366 19.31 29.74 -37.53
CA PRO A 366 17.98 29.15 -37.46
C PRO A 366 17.49 29.09 -36.00
N PRO A 367 16.18 29.22 -35.77
CA PRO A 367 15.65 29.17 -34.41
C PRO A 367 15.85 27.78 -33.80
N VAL A 368 16.27 27.75 -32.54
CA VAL A 368 16.58 26.52 -31.78
C VAL A 368 15.51 26.25 -30.73
N SER A 369 15.41 25.00 -30.25
CA SER A 369 14.57 24.70 -29.09
C SER A 369 15.20 25.29 -27.81
N LEU A 370 14.38 25.57 -26.80
CA LEU A 370 14.82 26.00 -25.48
C LEU A 370 15.77 24.98 -24.84
N LEU A 371 15.47 23.68 -24.97
CA LEU A 371 16.35 22.62 -24.49
C LEU A 371 17.73 22.68 -25.17
N ALA A 372 17.78 22.77 -26.49
CA ALA A 372 19.04 22.86 -27.23
C ALA A 372 19.81 24.14 -26.88
N ALA A 373 19.13 25.27 -26.71
CA ALA A 373 19.73 26.53 -26.27
C ALA A 373 20.37 26.41 -24.87
N LEU A 374 19.66 25.80 -23.91
CA LEU A 374 20.17 25.55 -22.56
C LEU A 374 21.41 24.63 -22.58
N GLN A 375 21.33 23.53 -23.33
CA GLN A 375 22.43 22.58 -23.45
C GLN A 375 23.65 23.19 -24.15
N ARG A 376 23.43 24.02 -25.19
CA ARG A 376 24.49 24.76 -25.89
C ARG A 376 25.18 25.76 -24.97
N ASP A 377 24.41 26.48 -24.14
CA ASP A 377 24.97 27.42 -23.16
C ASP A 377 25.82 26.73 -22.08
N ILE A 378 25.43 25.52 -21.67
CA ILE A 378 26.22 24.67 -20.77
C ILE A 378 27.50 24.19 -21.47
N LEU A 379 27.40 23.76 -22.73
CA LEU A 379 28.51 23.24 -23.51
C LEU A 379 29.62 24.28 -23.69
N PHE A 380 29.26 25.51 -24.09
CA PHE A 380 30.19 26.60 -24.39
C PHE A 380 30.47 27.52 -23.19
N ARG A 381 30.05 27.15 -21.96
CA ARG A 381 30.23 27.95 -20.74
C ARG A 381 29.73 29.40 -20.88
N HIS A 382 28.58 29.61 -21.52
CA HIS A 382 28.04 30.96 -21.70
C HIS A 382 27.60 31.57 -20.35
N PRO A 383 27.86 32.86 -20.09
CA PRO A 383 27.41 33.54 -18.88
C PRO A 383 25.88 33.65 -18.83
N ALA A 384 25.34 34.03 -17.67
CA ALA A 384 23.90 34.21 -17.50
C ALA A 384 23.34 35.20 -18.53
N ARG A 385 22.35 34.77 -19.32
CA ARG A 385 21.68 35.60 -20.32
C ARG A 385 20.66 36.54 -19.67
N ARG A 386 20.32 37.60 -20.39
CA ARG A 386 19.14 38.44 -20.12
C ARG A 386 18.16 38.27 -21.26
N ALA A 387 16.90 38.00 -20.94
CA ALA A 387 15.84 37.89 -21.93
C ALA A 387 15.77 39.16 -22.80
N GLY A 388 15.74 38.98 -24.12
CA GLY A 388 15.73 40.07 -25.09
C GLY A 388 17.08 40.76 -25.35
N ALA A 389 18.19 40.25 -24.80
CA ALA A 389 19.53 40.72 -25.16
C ALA A 389 19.84 40.43 -26.65
N PRO A 390 20.69 41.24 -27.33
CA PRO A 390 21.02 41.07 -28.75
C PRO A 390 21.60 39.69 -29.08
N ASP A 391 22.30 39.08 -28.12
CA ASP A 391 22.98 37.80 -28.28
C ASP A 391 22.11 36.60 -27.85
N ALA A 392 20.84 36.83 -27.47
CA ALA A 392 19.93 35.76 -27.06
C ALA A 392 19.51 34.89 -28.27
N PRO A 393 19.51 33.55 -28.13
CA PRO A 393 19.15 32.66 -29.23
C PRO A 393 17.69 32.87 -29.63
N ALA A 394 17.43 32.88 -30.94
CA ALA A 394 16.07 32.88 -31.45
C ALA A 394 15.42 31.53 -31.11
N LEU A 395 14.37 31.53 -30.29
CA LEU A 395 13.66 30.31 -29.94
C LEU A 395 12.56 29.98 -30.96
N VAL A 396 12.28 28.69 -31.13
CA VAL A 396 11.13 28.22 -31.91
C VAL A 396 9.83 28.74 -31.28
N ALA A 397 8.93 29.28 -32.12
CA ALA A 397 7.65 29.80 -31.66
C ALA A 397 6.77 28.68 -31.07
N GLY A 398 6.29 28.87 -29.84
CA GLY A 398 5.44 27.88 -29.15
C GLY A 398 6.20 26.64 -28.67
N ASP A 399 7.52 26.74 -28.50
CA ASP A 399 8.36 25.63 -28.05
C ASP A 399 7.89 25.00 -26.73
N ARG A 400 7.93 23.67 -26.70
CA ARG A 400 7.56 22.82 -25.55
C ARG A 400 8.66 21.80 -25.22
N SER A 401 9.90 22.06 -25.65
CA SER A 401 11.04 21.19 -25.37
C SER A 401 11.36 21.08 -23.88
N VAL A 402 10.95 22.06 -23.05
CA VAL A 402 11.03 22.00 -21.59
C VAL A 402 9.70 22.44 -20.98
N GLN A 403 9.09 21.60 -20.13
CA GLN A 403 7.84 21.94 -19.42
C GLN A 403 7.86 21.51 -17.94
N ILE A 404 7.19 22.29 -17.10
CA ILE A 404 6.98 22.00 -15.67
C ILE A 404 5.48 21.74 -15.44
N LEU A 405 5.11 20.61 -14.84
CA LEU A 405 3.72 20.17 -14.68
C LEU A 405 3.35 20.09 -13.19
N GLY A 406 2.53 21.05 -12.72
CA GLY A 406 1.95 21.03 -11.38
C GLY A 406 0.71 20.13 -11.35
N CYS A 407 0.81 18.98 -10.68
CA CYS A 407 -0.22 17.94 -10.69
C CYS A 407 -0.85 17.74 -9.30
N PRO A 408 -2.16 17.55 -9.17
CA PRO A 408 -2.82 17.59 -7.86
C PRO A 408 -2.69 16.30 -7.04
N SER A 409 -2.25 15.18 -7.63
CA SER A 409 -1.97 13.91 -6.96
C SER A 409 -1.09 13.02 -7.83
N ILE A 410 -0.50 11.96 -7.28
CA ILE A 410 0.33 10.98 -8.02
C ILE A 410 -0.47 10.34 -9.16
N GLN A 411 -1.70 9.91 -8.89
CA GLN A 411 -2.56 9.34 -9.92
C GLN A 411 -2.81 10.33 -11.05
N ARG A 412 -3.10 11.60 -10.74
CA ARG A 412 -3.39 12.61 -11.75
C ARG A 412 -2.14 12.97 -12.55
N GLU A 413 -0.98 13.02 -11.91
CA GLU A 413 0.33 13.23 -12.56
C GLU A 413 0.61 12.15 -13.60
N LEU A 414 0.47 10.88 -13.24
CA LEU A 414 0.61 9.76 -14.18
C LEU A 414 -0.42 9.81 -15.30
N GLU A 415 -1.65 10.24 -15.00
CA GLU A 415 -2.67 10.40 -16.04
C GLU A 415 -2.27 11.47 -17.06
N ILE A 416 -1.70 12.59 -16.59
CA ILE A 416 -1.23 13.68 -17.45
C ILE A 416 -0.05 13.21 -18.30
N ILE A 417 0.93 12.54 -17.68
CA ILE A 417 2.09 11.97 -18.38
C ILE A 417 1.64 10.97 -19.46
N GLY A 418 0.72 10.06 -19.14
CA GLY A 418 0.19 9.10 -20.10
C GLY A 418 -0.51 9.76 -21.29
N ASN A 419 -1.30 10.81 -21.06
CA ASN A 419 -1.93 11.58 -22.13
C ASN A 419 -0.89 12.31 -23.00
N GLU A 420 0.17 12.86 -22.40
CA GLU A 420 1.23 13.56 -23.14
C GLU A 420 2.06 12.59 -23.98
N ILE A 421 2.43 11.42 -23.44
CA ILE A 421 3.08 10.34 -24.19
C ILE A 421 2.25 9.97 -25.43
N TRP A 422 0.95 9.75 -25.24
CA TRP A 422 0.06 9.39 -26.35
C TRP A 422 -0.05 10.50 -27.40
N SER A 423 -0.15 11.75 -26.95
CA SER A 423 -0.17 12.93 -27.83
C SER A 423 1.10 13.07 -28.66
N LEU A 424 2.27 12.86 -28.04
CA LEU A 424 3.56 12.91 -28.73
C LEU A 424 3.67 11.82 -29.81
N MET A 425 3.28 10.59 -29.48
CA MET A 425 3.28 9.49 -30.44
C MET A 425 2.31 9.69 -31.60
N ALA A 426 1.16 10.34 -31.35
CA ALA A 426 0.22 10.67 -32.41
C ALA A 426 0.75 11.75 -33.37
N ARG A 427 1.64 12.63 -32.90
CA ARG A 427 2.22 13.75 -33.67
C ARG A 427 3.50 13.37 -34.40
N ASP A 428 4.30 12.47 -33.83
CA ASP A 428 5.56 12.01 -34.40
C ASP A 428 5.54 10.49 -34.66
N PRO A 429 5.29 10.06 -35.92
CA PRO A 429 5.32 8.66 -36.31
C PRO A 429 6.69 7.98 -36.13
N GLY A 430 7.78 8.74 -36.04
CA GLY A 430 9.13 8.23 -35.82
C GLY A 430 9.42 7.90 -34.35
N LEU A 431 8.62 8.39 -33.40
CA LEU A 431 8.80 8.17 -31.97
C LEU A 431 8.31 6.79 -31.53
N ARG A 432 9.19 6.01 -30.92
CA ARG A 432 8.85 4.70 -30.33
C ARG A 432 8.72 4.81 -28.82
N PHE A 433 7.95 3.91 -28.21
CA PHE A 433 7.81 3.90 -26.74
C PHE A 433 9.14 3.73 -26.00
N ASN A 434 10.09 2.95 -26.55
CA ASN A 434 11.41 2.74 -25.95
C ASN A 434 12.35 3.96 -26.06
N ASP A 435 11.97 4.98 -26.84
CA ASP A 435 12.67 6.27 -26.88
C ASP A 435 12.25 7.20 -25.73
N ILE A 436 11.29 6.77 -24.89
CA ILE A 436 10.68 7.55 -23.83
C ILE A 436 11.03 6.95 -22.46
N ALA A 437 11.47 7.81 -21.54
CA ALA A 437 11.70 7.45 -20.14
C ALA A 437 10.79 8.22 -19.18
N LEU A 438 10.24 7.51 -18.20
CA LEU A 438 9.61 8.05 -17.01
C LEU A 438 10.51 7.77 -15.80
N LEU A 439 11.23 8.79 -15.36
CA LEU A 439 12.15 8.74 -14.23
C LEU A 439 11.47 9.31 -12.98
N VAL A 440 11.43 8.53 -11.90
CA VAL A 440 10.70 8.90 -10.67
C VAL A 440 11.67 9.22 -9.53
N GLY A 441 11.39 10.28 -8.77
CA GLY A 441 12.13 10.61 -7.55
C GLY A 441 12.17 9.45 -6.55
N ARG A 442 13.32 9.24 -5.90
CA ARG A 442 13.54 8.07 -5.01
C ARG A 442 12.62 8.00 -3.79
N ALA A 443 12.11 9.14 -3.32
CA ALA A 443 11.28 9.19 -2.11
C ALA A 443 9.95 8.45 -2.27
N ASP A 444 9.36 8.51 -3.46
CA ASP A 444 8.00 8.01 -3.72
C ASP A 444 7.96 6.85 -4.73
N GLN A 445 9.11 6.27 -5.08
CA GLN A 445 9.25 5.26 -6.13
C GLN A 445 8.20 4.14 -6.02
N GLU A 446 8.00 3.58 -4.83
CA GLU A 446 7.05 2.47 -4.58
C GLU A 446 5.60 2.88 -4.86
N LEU A 447 5.22 4.12 -4.55
CA LEU A 447 3.88 4.64 -4.82
C LEU A 447 3.63 4.73 -6.34
N TYR A 448 4.59 5.27 -7.09
CA TYR A 448 4.45 5.33 -8.56
C TYR A 448 4.44 3.94 -9.19
N GLN A 449 5.26 2.99 -8.69
CA GLN A 449 5.26 1.60 -9.15
C GLN A 449 3.89 0.94 -9.01
N ALA A 450 3.19 1.17 -7.89
CA ALA A 450 1.84 0.66 -7.68
C ALA A 450 0.79 1.31 -8.61
N HIS A 451 0.93 2.60 -8.94
CA HIS A 451 -0.07 3.34 -9.73
C HIS A 451 0.09 3.21 -11.25
N VAL A 452 1.32 3.11 -11.77
CA VAL A 452 1.60 3.06 -13.22
C VAL A 452 0.82 1.95 -13.95
N PRO A 453 0.78 0.68 -13.47
CA PRO A 453 0.07 -0.40 -14.16
C PRO A 453 -1.41 -0.10 -14.39
N GLY A 454 -2.09 0.40 -13.37
CA GLY A 454 -3.52 0.73 -13.45
C GLY A 454 -3.78 1.90 -14.37
N VAL A 455 -2.99 2.98 -14.25
CA VAL A 455 -3.19 4.21 -15.04
C VAL A 455 -2.85 3.99 -16.51
N PHE A 456 -1.73 3.34 -16.83
CA PHE A 456 -1.31 3.11 -18.22
C PHE A 456 -2.22 2.11 -18.94
N ALA A 457 -2.78 1.13 -18.22
CA ALA A 457 -3.79 0.23 -18.76
C ALA A 457 -5.10 0.97 -19.10
N GLU A 458 -5.56 1.89 -18.24
CA GLU A 458 -6.76 2.70 -18.50
C GLU A 458 -6.55 3.71 -19.64
N LEU A 459 -5.37 4.33 -19.71
CA LEU A 459 -5.01 5.36 -20.68
C LEU A 459 -4.38 4.79 -21.95
N HIS A 460 -5.20 4.07 -22.73
CA HIS A 460 -4.83 3.54 -24.06
C HIS A 460 -3.91 2.31 -24.07
N GLY A 461 -3.67 1.67 -22.92
CA GLY A 461 -2.83 0.47 -22.85
C GLY A 461 -1.37 0.75 -23.20
N ILE A 462 -0.81 1.85 -22.66
CA ILE A 462 0.57 2.25 -22.90
C ILE A 462 1.51 1.13 -22.42
N PRO A 463 2.33 0.52 -23.29
CA PRO A 463 3.29 -0.48 -22.88
C PRO A 463 4.40 0.17 -22.05
N TYR A 464 4.79 -0.47 -20.96
CA TYR A 464 5.85 -0.01 -20.06
C TYR A 464 6.72 -1.17 -19.61
N HIS A 465 7.93 -0.84 -19.17
CA HIS A 465 8.85 -1.75 -18.50
C HIS A 465 9.39 -1.06 -17.24
N PHE A 466 9.45 -1.79 -16.13
CA PHE A 466 10.08 -1.28 -14.92
C PHE A 466 11.55 -1.71 -14.84
N ALA A 467 12.44 -0.73 -14.82
CA ALA A 467 13.84 -0.91 -14.46
C ALA A 467 14.05 -0.61 -12.98
N ASP A 468 14.86 -1.42 -12.29
CA ASP A 468 15.13 -1.32 -10.85
C ASP A 468 13.86 -1.34 -9.98
N ALA A 469 12.87 -2.15 -10.33
CA ALA A 469 11.66 -2.29 -9.53
C ALA A 469 12.00 -2.81 -8.13
N ALA A 470 11.46 -2.21 -7.07
CA ALA A 470 11.57 -2.81 -5.76
C ALA A 470 10.75 -4.09 -5.76
N VAL A 471 11.37 -5.24 -5.52
CA VAL A 471 10.64 -6.52 -5.40
C VAL A 471 9.87 -6.55 -4.06
N THR A 472 10.40 -5.82 -3.07
CA THR A 472 9.80 -5.63 -1.75
C THR A 472 8.49 -4.84 -1.85
N GLY A 473 7.37 -5.50 -1.54
CA GLY A 473 6.04 -4.89 -1.51
C GLY A 473 5.05 -5.48 -2.52
N GLU A 474 5.52 -5.92 -3.69
CA GLU A 474 4.66 -6.54 -4.72
C GLU A 474 4.80 -8.08 -4.78
N SER A 475 5.96 -8.62 -4.40
CA SER A 475 6.19 -10.06 -4.48
C SER A 475 5.60 -10.81 -3.30
N ARG A 476 4.63 -11.68 -3.58
CA ARG A 476 4.05 -12.62 -2.61
C ARG A 476 5.11 -13.50 -1.94
N MET A 477 6.15 -13.89 -2.66
CA MET A 477 7.23 -14.73 -2.11
C MET A 477 8.09 -13.97 -1.10
N VAL A 478 8.41 -12.70 -1.38
CA VAL A 478 9.16 -11.84 -0.46
C VAL A 478 8.31 -11.48 0.77
N GLU A 479 7.02 -11.20 0.58
CA GLU A 479 6.10 -10.98 1.69
C GLU A 479 6.01 -12.21 2.61
N ALA A 480 5.77 -13.40 2.04
CA ALA A 480 5.66 -14.64 2.81
C ALA A 480 6.94 -14.95 3.60
N LEU A 481 8.12 -14.77 2.98
CA LEU A 481 9.39 -14.91 3.67
C LEU A 481 9.56 -13.87 4.77
N GLY A 482 9.13 -12.62 4.55
CA GLY A 482 9.09 -11.59 5.59
C GLY A 482 8.27 -12.01 6.81
N LEU A 483 7.05 -12.50 6.58
CA LEU A 483 6.16 -13.02 7.63
C LEU A 483 6.77 -14.20 8.40
N LEU A 484 7.39 -15.15 7.69
CA LEU A 484 8.13 -16.25 8.31
C LEU A 484 9.28 -15.75 9.19
N LEU A 485 10.00 -14.73 8.72
CA LEU A 485 11.12 -14.15 9.44
C LEU A 485 10.68 -13.38 10.69
N ASP A 486 9.50 -12.76 10.66
CA ASP A 486 8.91 -11.99 11.77
C ASP A 486 8.32 -12.87 12.88
N LEU A 487 7.83 -14.05 12.54
CA LEU A 487 7.09 -14.94 13.46
C LEU A 487 7.81 -15.19 14.82
N PRO A 488 9.15 -15.36 14.90
CA PRO A 488 9.83 -15.56 16.17
C PRO A 488 9.79 -14.36 17.12
N PHE A 489 9.47 -13.16 16.63
CA PHE A 489 9.44 -11.93 17.43
C PHE A 489 8.04 -11.59 17.96
N GLY A 490 7.00 -12.26 17.48
CA GLY A 490 5.63 -12.00 17.91
C GLY A 490 5.16 -12.87 19.07
N ARG A 491 3.84 -12.89 19.27
CA ARG A 491 3.17 -13.56 20.40
C ARG A 491 2.29 -14.73 19.94
N PHE A 492 2.42 -15.13 18.68
CA PHE A 492 1.58 -16.15 18.06
C PHE A 492 0.11 -15.76 18.14
N THR A 493 -0.22 -14.49 17.90
CA THR A 493 -1.62 -14.06 17.87
C THR A 493 -2.34 -14.71 16.70
N ARG A 494 -3.65 -14.86 16.80
CA ARG A 494 -4.48 -15.38 15.72
C ARG A 494 -4.25 -14.61 14.40
N PRO A 495 -4.34 -13.26 14.34
CA PRO A 495 -4.03 -12.51 13.12
C PRO A 495 -2.63 -12.78 12.59
N GLU A 496 -1.63 -12.87 13.47
CA GLU A 496 -0.23 -13.09 13.09
C GLU A 496 -0.03 -14.44 12.37
N LEU A 497 -0.50 -15.53 12.99
CA LEU A 497 -0.34 -16.87 12.44
C LEU A 497 -1.30 -17.15 11.27
N LEU A 498 -2.54 -16.67 11.33
CA LEU A 498 -3.48 -16.82 10.22
C LEU A 498 -2.99 -16.10 8.98
N ARG A 499 -2.44 -14.88 9.10
CA ARG A 499 -1.88 -14.16 7.95
C ARG A 499 -0.85 -14.99 7.19
N LEU A 500 -0.07 -15.82 7.88
CA LEU A 500 0.88 -16.73 7.26
C LEU A 500 0.22 -18.03 6.76
N LEU A 501 -0.65 -18.65 7.57
CA LEU A 501 -1.33 -19.90 7.22
C LEU A 501 -2.21 -19.75 5.97
N THR A 502 -2.93 -18.64 5.84
CA THR A 502 -3.80 -18.35 4.70
C THR A 502 -3.08 -17.62 3.57
N HIS A 503 -1.77 -17.39 3.69
CA HIS A 503 -1.00 -16.73 2.66
C HIS A 503 -0.97 -17.60 1.38
N PRO A 504 -1.18 -17.04 0.17
CA PRO A 504 -1.19 -17.81 -1.07
C PRO A 504 0.06 -18.66 -1.31
N ALA A 505 1.24 -18.15 -0.92
CA ALA A 505 2.52 -18.87 -1.01
C ALA A 505 2.60 -20.13 -0.13
N VAL A 506 1.86 -20.18 0.98
CA VAL A 506 1.76 -21.35 1.87
C VAL A 506 0.69 -22.31 1.36
N LEU A 507 -0.49 -21.77 1.01
CA LEU A 507 -1.60 -22.55 0.45
C LEU A 507 -1.29 -23.19 -0.91
N ALA A 508 -0.32 -22.66 -1.66
CA ALA A 508 0.18 -23.28 -2.89
C ALA A 508 0.61 -24.74 -2.71
N ARG A 509 1.03 -25.14 -1.49
CA ARG A 509 1.36 -26.54 -1.15
C ARG A 509 0.14 -27.42 -0.87
N TYR A 510 -1.02 -26.81 -0.67
CA TYR A 510 -2.26 -27.44 -0.23
C TYR A 510 -3.45 -26.94 -1.07
N PRO A 511 -3.49 -27.25 -2.39
CA PRO A 511 -4.51 -26.71 -3.30
C PRO A 511 -5.95 -27.11 -2.98
N ASP A 512 -6.15 -28.19 -2.21
CA ASP A 512 -7.48 -28.68 -1.81
C ASP A 512 -8.02 -28.00 -0.52
N VAL A 513 -7.30 -27.03 0.04
CA VAL A 513 -7.68 -26.34 1.28
C VAL A 513 -8.45 -25.07 0.95
N ASP A 514 -9.60 -24.89 1.59
CA ASP A 514 -10.27 -23.61 1.67
C ASP A 514 -9.71 -22.79 2.86
N PRO A 515 -9.11 -21.61 2.63
CA PRO A 515 -8.62 -20.78 3.72
C PRO A 515 -9.72 -20.27 4.67
N ASP A 516 -10.95 -20.12 4.20
CA ASP A 516 -12.05 -19.62 5.02
C ASP A 516 -12.40 -20.62 6.14
N ASP A 517 -12.25 -21.92 5.89
CA ASP A 517 -12.38 -22.96 6.91
C ASP A 517 -11.39 -22.76 8.05
N TRP A 518 -10.14 -22.44 7.75
CA TRP A 518 -9.08 -22.28 8.76
C TRP A 518 -9.33 -21.03 9.63
N VAL A 519 -9.79 -19.95 9.02
CA VAL A 519 -10.22 -18.74 9.74
C VAL A 519 -11.38 -19.09 10.66
N HIS A 520 -12.42 -19.76 10.16
CA HIS A 520 -13.60 -20.13 10.93
C HIS A 520 -13.27 -21.10 12.08
N TRP A 521 -12.40 -22.09 11.85
CA TRP A 521 -11.97 -23.02 12.89
C TRP A 521 -11.18 -22.30 13.98
N SER A 522 -10.28 -21.37 13.65
CA SER A 522 -9.54 -20.63 14.67
C SER A 522 -10.46 -19.91 15.66
N GLU A 523 -11.57 -19.36 15.17
CA GLU A 523 -12.59 -18.71 15.99
C GLU A 523 -13.35 -19.73 16.85
N ARG A 524 -13.83 -20.85 16.27
CA ARG A 524 -14.57 -21.90 16.98
C ARG A 524 -13.74 -22.62 18.04
N LEU A 525 -12.45 -22.80 17.76
CA LEU A 525 -11.46 -23.36 18.67
C LEU A 525 -11.08 -22.38 19.79
N GLY A 526 -11.53 -21.12 19.71
CA GLY A 526 -11.26 -20.09 20.71
C GLY A 526 -9.79 -19.69 20.75
N ILE A 527 -9.07 -19.78 19.62
CA ILE A 527 -7.65 -19.41 19.51
C ILE A 527 -7.56 -17.89 19.39
N VAL A 528 -6.70 -17.29 20.22
CA VAL A 528 -6.49 -15.84 20.27
C VAL A 528 -5.01 -15.49 20.26
N HIS A 529 -4.21 -16.02 21.19
CA HIS A 529 -2.76 -15.77 21.26
C HIS A 529 -2.02 -16.81 22.10
N GLY A 530 -0.71 -16.85 21.92
CA GLY A 530 0.17 -17.77 22.61
C GLY A 530 0.21 -19.14 21.93
N ALA A 531 1.38 -19.75 21.92
CA ALA A 531 1.58 -21.08 21.39
C ALA A 531 1.10 -22.16 22.36
N ASP A 532 1.34 -21.98 23.66
CA ASP A 532 0.90 -22.88 24.74
C ASP A 532 0.82 -22.16 26.09
N THR A 533 0.48 -22.89 27.16
CA THR A 533 0.33 -22.38 28.53
C THR A 533 1.57 -21.68 29.09
N ARG A 534 2.77 -21.93 28.56
CA ARG A 534 4.00 -21.24 29.02
C ARG A 534 3.97 -19.75 28.67
N ASP A 535 3.31 -19.40 27.57
CA ASP A 535 3.18 -18.00 27.13
C ASP A 535 2.15 -17.24 28.01
N HIS A 536 1.30 -17.98 28.73
CA HIS A 536 0.30 -17.42 29.64
C HIS A 536 0.72 -17.45 31.12
N ALA A 537 1.85 -18.08 31.46
CA ALA A 537 2.26 -18.36 32.85
C ALA A 537 2.42 -17.12 33.76
N ALA A 538 2.64 -15.93 33.19
CA ALA A 538 2.77 -14.66 33.91
C ALA A 538 1.54 -13.76 33.77
N THR A 539 0.38 -14.35 33.44
CA THR A 539 -0.88 -13.64 33.19
C THR A 539 -1.98 -14.09 34.16
N TYR A 540 -3.18 -13.52 34.01
CA TYR A 540 -4.37 -13.95 34.75
C TYR A 540 -5.04 -15.22 34.16
N ILE A 541 -4.53 -15.73 33.03
CA ILE A 541 -5.05 -16.93 32.36
C ILE A 541 -4.41 -18.16 33.02
N GLU A 542 -5.15 -18.78 33.94
CA GLU A 542 -4.65 -19.95 34.71
C GLU A 542 -4.96 -21.30 34.03
N ARG A 543 -5.96 -21.33 33.15
CA ARG A 543 -6.43 -22.53 32.43
C ARG A 543 -5.79 -22.63 31.05
N ASP A 544 -5.73 -23.85 30.49
CA ASP A 544 -5.28 -24.07 29.11
C ASP A 544 -6.36 -23.59 28.12
N LEU A 545 -6.40 -22.27 27.87
CA LEU A 545 -7.35 -21.57 27.01
C LEU A 545 -6.60 -20.64 26.04
N PHE A 546 -7.29 -20.19 24.99
CA PHE A 546 -6.86 -19.13 24.06
C PHE A 546 -5.61 -19.37 23.21
N ASN A 547 -4.85 -20.43 23.46
CA ASN A 547 -3.60 -20.74 22.76
C ASN A 547 -3.78 -21.76 21.63
N TRP A 548 -2.83 -21.76 20.69
CA TRP A 548 -2.85 -22.66 19.53
C TRP A 548 -2.80 -24.15 19.91
N GLN A 549 -2.01 -24.52 20.92
CA GLN A 549 -1.90 -25.91 21.34
C GLN A 549 -3.23 -26.45 21.89
N GLN A 550 -4.00 -25.65 22.63
CA GLN A 550 -5.34 -25.99 23.08
C GLN A 550 -6.30 -26.18 21.90
N GLY A 551 -6.31 -25.26 20.94
CA GLY A 551 -7.22 -25.35 19.79
C GLY A 551 -6.95 -26.60 18.96
N ILE A 552 -5.66 -26.91 18.74
CA ILE A 552 -5.25 -28.10 18.01
C ILE A 552 -5.59 -29.38 18.78
N ARG A 553 -5.52 -29.38 20.11
CA ARG A 553 -6.00 -30.51 20.94
C ARG A 553 -7.51 -30.72 20.77
N ARG A 554 -8.32 -29.65 20.81
CA ARG A 554 -9.77 -29.73 20.62
C ARG A 554 -10.14 -30.29 19.24
N LEU A 555 -9.43 -29.84 18.20
CA LEU A 555 -9.60 -30.33 16.82
C LEU A 555 -9.22 -31.81 16.69
N ALA A 556 -8.09 -32.22 17.29
CA ALA A 556 -7.65 -33.61 17.30
C ALA A 556 -8.61 -34.52 18.07
N LEU A 557 -9.13 -34.07 19.22
CA LEU A 557 -10.13 -34.81 20.00
C LEU A 557 -11.43 -35.03 19.20
N GLY A 558 -11.89 -33.99 18.50
CA GLY A 558 -13.10 -34.07 17.65
C GLY A 558 -12.94 -35.06 16.50
N ALA A 559 -11.74 -35.22 15.93
CA ALA A 559 -11.48 -36.23 14.90
C ALA A 559 -11.66 -37.68 15.38
N PHE A 560 -11.61 -37.95 16.69
CA PHE A 560 -11.88 -39.27 17.26
C PHE A 560 -13.37 -39.53 17.56
N MET A 561 -14.23 -38.52 17.48
CA MET A 561 -15.66 -38.63 17.75
C MET A 561 -16.41 -39.00 16.46
N ALA A 562 -16.32 -40.28 16.07
CA ALA A 562 -16.81 -40.78 14.78
C ALA A 562 -18.32 -41.16 14.74
N GLY A 563 -19.20 -40.41 15.42
CA GLY A 563 -20.65 -40.71 15.54
C GLY A 563 -21.56 -39.51 15.26
N GLU A 564 -22.89 -39.70 15.32
CA GLU A 564 -23.83 -38.58 15.36
C GLU A 564 -23.53 -37.73 16.61
N ARG A 565 -23.47 -36.40 16.43
CA ARG A 565 -23.16 -35.45 17.52
C ARG A 565 -24.08 -35.72 18.71
N SER A 566 -23.50 -36.09 19.84
CA SER A 566 -24.25 -36.55 21.03
C SER A 566 -25.17 -35.48 21.63
N GLY A 567 -24.99 -34.20 21.26
CA GLY A 567 -25.67 -33.05 21.87
C GLY A 567 -25.24 -32.75 23.31
N GLU A 568 -24.40 -33.60 23.93
CA GLU A 568 -23.87 -33.36 25.27
C GLU A 568 -22.78 -32.27 25.24
N LEU A 569 -22.99 -31.20 26.02
CA LEU A 569 -22.06 -30.06 26.15
C LEU A 569 -20.98 -30.29 27.23
N ARG A 570 -20.85 -31.52 27.75
CA ARG A 570 -19.94 -31.82 28.84
C ARG A 570 -18.49 -31.73 28.38
N PRO A 571 -17.61 -31.04 29.12
CA PRO A 571 -16.20 -31.00 28.77
C PRO A 571 -15.53 -32.35 29.00
N PHE A 572 -14.59 -32.69 28.12
CA PHE A 572 -13.68 -33.81 28.26
C PHE A 572 -12.49 -33.41 29.14
N ALA A 573 -12.27 -34.11 30.26
CA ALA A 573 -11.15 -33.83 31.16
C ALA A 573 -9.91 -34.64 30.78
N MET A 574 -8.78 -33.97 30.57
CA MET A 574 -7.49 -34.58 30.27
C MET A 574 -6.36 -33.76 30.91
N ASP A 575 -5.42 -34.41 31.59
CA ASP A 575 -4.27 -33.77 32.24
C ASP A 575 -4.63 -32.62 33.19
N GLY A 576 -5.79 -32.72 33.87
CA GLY A 576 -6.29 -31.69 34.78
C GLY A 576 -6.91 -30.47 34.09
N SER A 577 -7.02 -30.48 32.75
CA SER A 577 -7.68 -29.44 31.95
C SER A 577 -8.97 -29.97 31.32
N ALA A 578 -9.92 -29.06 31.09
CA ALA A 578 -11.20 -29.35 30.46
C ALA A 578 -11.18 -28.88 29.00
N TYR A 579 -11.57 -29.74 28.07
CA TYR A 579 -11.61 -29.44 26.63
C TYR A 579 -12.97 -29.76 26.05
N LEU A 580 -13.45 -28.92 25.13
CA LEU A 580 -14.63 -29.22 24.32
C LEU A 580 -14.16 -29.72 22.94
N PRO A 581 -14.36 -30.99 22.59
CA PRO A 581 -13.99 -31.50 21.27
C PRO A 581 -14.71 -30.74 20.14
N GLU A 582 -14.00 -30.45 19.05
CA GLU A 582 -14.57 -29.79 17.88
C GLU A 582 -14.80 -30.82 16.77
N GLU A 583 -16.03 -31.32 16.67
CA GLU A 583 -16.41 -32.33 15.67
C GLU A 583 -16.53 -31.70 14.28
N LEU A 584 -15.81 -32.27 13.30
CA LEU A 584 -15.87 -31.87 11.90
C LEU A 584 -16.39 -33.02 11.03
N PRO A 585 -17.11 -32.70 9.93
CA PRO A 585 -17.42 -33.65 8.87
C PRO A 585 -16.18 -34.40 8.36
N ALA A 586 -16.35 -35.66 7.99
CA ALA A 586 -15.24 -36.55 7.61
C ALA A 586 -14.42 -36.05 6.41
N ASP A 587 -15.06 -35.33 5.49
CA ASP A 587 -14.47 -34.69 4.31
C ASP A 587 -13.53 -33.52 4.66
N LEU A 588 -13.74 -32.86 5.81
CA LEU A 588 -12.91 -31.73 6.27
C LEU A 588 -11.70 -32.17 7.12
N LEU A 589 -11.67 -33.41 7.60
CA LEU A 589 -10.59 -33.93 8.47
C LEU A 589 -9.18 -33.83 7.86
N PRO A 590 -8.95 -34.07 6.55
CA PRO A 590 -7.62 -33.87 5.95
C PRO A 590 -7.15 -32.41 6.00
N SER A 591 -8.06 -31.45 5.77
CA SER A 591 -7.76 -30.02 5.86
C SER A 591 -7.48 -29.61 7.31
N ALA A 592 -8.26 -30.11 8.27
CA ALA A 592 -8.04 -29.91 9.71
C ALA A 592 -6.67 -30.44 10.19
N ALA A 593 -6.26 -31.61 9.70
CA ALA A 593 -4.94 -32.17 9.99
C ALA A 593 -3.80 -31.31 9.42
N ARG A 594 -3.97 -30.76 8.20
CA ARG A 594 -3.00 -29.83 7.58
C ARG A 594 -2.90 -28.53 8.38
N PHE A 595 -4.03 -27.92 8.75
CA PHE A 595 -4.09 -26.73 9.60
C PHE A 595 -3.29 -26.93 10.90
N ALA A 596 -3.58 -28.02 11.63
CA ALA A 596 -2.89 -28.35 12.87
C ALA A 596 -1.39 -28.61 12.69
N LEU A 597 -0.99 -29.33 11.64
CA LEU A 597 0.41 -29.67 11.37
C LEU A 597 1.23 -28.43 11.03
N VAL A 598 0.74 -27.58 10.13
CA VAL A 598 1.46 -26.38 9.69
C VAL A 598 1.58 -25.38 10.84
N ALA A 599 0.49 -25.12 11.57
CA ALA A 599 0.51 -24.23 12.74
C ALA A 599 1.52 -24.71 13.80
N ARG A 600 1.54 -26.01 14.13
CA ARG A 600 2.52 -26.57 15.09
C ARG A 600 3.95 -26.47 14.60
N SER A 601 4.19 -26.71 13.32
CA SER A 601 5.54 -26.68 12.74
C SER A 601 6.09 -25.26 12.74
N LEU A 602 5.28 -24.28 12.32
CA LEU A 602 5.63 -22.86 12.36
C LEU A 602 5.96 -22.38 13.78
N ILE A 603 5.12 -22.74 14.75
CA ILE A 603 5.35 -22.40 16.16
C ILE A 603 6.62 -23.05 16.71
N ALA A 604 6.88 -24.32 16.37
CA ALA A 604 8.06 -25.04 16.82
C ALA A 604 9.34 -24.42 16.28
N ASP A 605 9.38 -24.10 14.98
CA ASP A 605 10.51 -23.44 14.34
C ASP A 605 10.73 -22.03 14.89
N ALA A 606 9.65 -21.28 15.14
CA ALA A 606 9.73 -19.95 15.73
C ALA A 606 10.30 -19.97 17.15
N ARG A 607 9.86 -20.91 18.00
CA ARG A 607 10.41 -21.08 19.35
C ARG A 607 11.86 -21.54 19.34
N TYR A 608 12.25 -22.37 18.36
CA TYR A 608 13.64 -22.74 18.16
C TYR A 608 14.51 -21.51 17.85
N CYS A 609 14.04 -20.63 16.95
CA CYS A 609 14.72 -19.38 16.61
C CYS A 609 14.95 -18.47 17.82
N GLN A 610 13.96 -18.34 18.71
CA GLN A 610 14.04 -17.49 19.91
C GLN A 610 15.19 -17.87 20.86
N GLN A 611 15.62 -19.15 20.85
CA GLN A 611 16.61 -19.67 21.80
C GLN A 611 17.96 -19.99 21.15
N ALA A 612 18.01 -20.12 19.83
CA ALA A 612 19.20 -20.58 19.13
C ALA A 612 20.21 -19.45 18.85
N GLU A 613 21.49 -19.78 19.00
CA GLU A 613 22.61 -18.99 18.51
C GLU A 613 23.43 -19.86 17.55
N LYS A 614 23.72 -19.34 16.35
CA LYS A 614 24.41 -20.11 15.31
C LYS A 614 25.30 -19.22 14.45
N PRO A 615 26.37 -19.77 13.87
CA PRO A 615 27.09 -19.10 12.78
C PRO A 615 26.17 -18.84 11.59
N LEU A 616 26.47 -17.82 10.79
CA LEU A 616 25.63 -17.42 9.65
C LEU A 616 25.49 -18.54 8.63
N ALA A 617 26.53 -19.35 8.43
CA ALA A 617 26.48 -20.52 7.56
C ALA A 617 25.42 -21.56 7.98
N ARG A 618 25.16 -21.70 9.29
CA ARG A 618 24.12 -22.59 9.82
C ARG A 618 22.74 -21.95 9.79
N TRP A 619 22.66 -20.63 9.99
CA TRP A 619 21.41 -19.89 9.77
C TRP A 619 20.94 -19.94 8.33
N ARG A 620 21.85 -19.86 7.36
CA ARG A 620 21.55 -20.06 5.94
C ARG A 620 20.80 -21.37 5.69
N ILE A 621 21.36 -22.49 6.18
CA ILE A 621 20.74 -23.83 6.03
C ILE A 621 19.34 -23.85 6.65
N PHE A 622 19.17 -23.21 7.80
CA PHE A 622 17.87 -23.12 8.45
C PHE A 622 16.86 -22.31 7.63
N PHE A 623 17.25 -21.17 7.06
CA PHE A 623 16.40 -20.38 6.17
C PHE A 623 16.04 -21.13 4.89
N ASP A 624 16.99 -21.86 4.28
CA ASP A 624 16.72 -22.72 3.13
C ASP A 624 15.66 -23.78 3.47
N LEU A 625 15.80 -24.47 4.61
CA LEU A 625 14.84 -25.48 5.07
C LEU A 625 13.45 -24.88 5.37
N MET A 626 13.40 -23.68 5.96
CA MET A 626 12.14 -22.97 6.22
C MET A 626 11.41 -22.64 4.93
N VAL A 627 12.12 -22.10 3.94
CA VAL A 627 11.56 -21.80 2.61
C VAL A 627 11.03 -23.08 1.95
N ASP A 628 11.83 -24.15 1.94
CA ASP A 628 11.46 -25.42 1.30
C ASP A 628 10.27 -26.11 1.97
N SER A 629 10.11 -25.91 3.28
CA SER A 629 9.03 -26.51 4.07
C SER A 629 7.70 -25.78 3.91
N TYR A 630 7.72 -24.45 3.91
CA TYR A 630 6.50 -23.65 4.02
C TYR A 630 6.06 -22.96 2.73
N LEU A 631 6.97 -22.63 1.81
CA LEU A 631 6.63 -21.83 0.62
C LEU A 631 6.58 -22.68 -0.65
N ALA A 632 5.68 -22.33 -1.57
CA ALA A 632 5.68 -22.83 -2.94
C ALA A 632 5.20 -21.76 -3.93
N PRO A 633 5.79 -21.67 -5.13
CA PRO A 633 5.37 -20.74 -6.16
C PRO A 633 4.07 -21.22 -6.84
N GLN A 634 3.20 -20.29 -7.25
CA GLN A 634 1.99 -20.61 -8.02
C GLN A 634 2.12 -20.32 -9.53
N ASN A 635 3.10 -19.49 -9.91
CA ASN A 635 3.33 -19.06 -11.29
C ASN A 635 4.81 -18.76 -11.55
N ASP A 636 5.17 -18.52 -12.81
CA ASP A 636 6.55 -18.26 -13.25
C ASP A 636 7.18 -17.00 -12.62
N GLU A 637 6.37 -16.02 -12.22
CA GLU A 637 6.86 -14.83 -11.50
C GLU A 637 7.25 -15.18 -10.06
N ASP A 638 6.42 -15.97 -9.36
CA ASP A 638 6.71 -16.49 -8.04
C ASP A 638 7.94 -17.39 -8.05
N GLU A 639 8.13 -18.22 -9.08
CA GLU A 639 9.31 -19.08 -9.20
C GLU A 639 10.61 -18.27 -9.33
N ARG A 640 10.60 -17.22 -10.17
CA ARG A 640 11.72 -16.29 -10.31
C ARG A 640 12.01 -15.53 -9.02
N ASN A 641 10.96 -15.04 -8.35
CA ASN A 641 11.10 -14.32 -7.07
C ASN A 641 11.63 -15.24 -5.96
N LEU A 642 11.18 -16.49 -5.91
CA LEU A 642 11.67 -17.49 -4.96
C LEU A 642 13.14 -17.82 -5.20
N ALA A 643 13.57 -17.93 -6.47
CA ALA A 643 14.97 -18.10 -6.82
C ALA A 643 15.83 -16.92 -6.34
N ALA A 644 15.34 -15.68 -6.50
CA ALA A 644 16.01 -14.48 -6.00
C ALA A 644 16.10 -14.46 -4.45
N CYS A 645 15.05 -14.89 -3.75
CA CYS A 645 15.09 -15.07 -2.29
C CYS A 645 16.15 -16.10 -1.87
N ARG A 646 16.23 -17.24 -2.56
CA ARG A 646 17.24 -18.28 -2.29
C ARG A 646 18.65 -17.78 -2.54
N GLU A 647 18.88 -16.98 -3.58
CA GLU A 647 20.17 -16.34 -3.82
C GLU A 647 20.53 -15.35 -2.69
N ALA A 648 19.57 -14.54 -2.25
CA ALA A 648 19.77 -13.66 -1.09
C ALA A 648 20.12 -14.44 0.18
N ILE A 649 19.47 -15.58 0.44
CA ILE A 649 19.82 -16.49 1.54
C ILE A 649 21.23 -17.05 1.34
N ALA A 650 21.57 -17.54 0.14
CA ALA A 650 22.86 -18.12 -0.17
C ALA A 650 24.04 -17.18 0.13
N THR A 651 23.89 -15.89 -0.19
CA THR A 651 24.90 -14.86 0.07
C THR A 651 25.06 -14.48 1.56
N LEU A 652 24.19 -14.96 2.45
CA LEU A 652 24.32 -14.72 3.89
C LEU A 652 25.62 -15.29 4.46
N ALA A 653 25.97 -16.51 4.04
CA ALA A 653 27.18 -17.20 4.51
C ALA A 653 28.46 -16.55 4.00
N GLY A 654 28.40 -15.82 2.87
CA GLY A 654 29.57 -15.15 2.29
C GLY A 654 30.12 -14.02 3.16
N SER A 655 29.33 -13.49 4.10
CA SER A 655 29.79 -12.44 5.03
C SER A 655 30.32 -12.98 6.35
N ASP A 656 30.31 -14.30 6.56
CA ASP A 656 30.79 -14.94 7.79
C ASP A 656 32.32 -15.08 7.72
N ILE A 657 33.04 -14.25 8.48
CA ILE A 657 34.52 -14.21 8.43
C ILE A 657 35.14 -14.92 9.63
N ASP A 658 34.56 -14.75 10.82
CA ASP A 658 35.08 -15.28 12.08
C ASP A 658 34.27 -16.48 12.61
N GLY A 659 33.21 -16.89 11.92
CA GLY A 659 32.39 -18.05 12.30
C GLY A 659 31.65 -17.88 13.63
N ARG A 660 31.53 -16.64 14.13
CA ARG A 660 30.96 -16.36 15.45
C ARG A 660 29.46 -16.71 15.49
N PRO A 661 28.97 -17.44 16.51
CA PRO A 661 27.54 -17.63 16.70
C PRO A 661 26.82 -16.30 16.95
N VAL A 662 25.71 -16.08 16.24
CA VAL A 662 24.82 -14.93 16.42
C VAL A 662 23.40 -15.39 16.71
N ARG A 663 22.65 -14.58 17.46
CA ARG A 663 21.21 -14.75 17.71
C ARG A 663 20.40 -14.56 16.43
N TYR A 664 19.20 -15.14 16.43
CA TYR A 664 18.28 -15.07 15.28
C TYR A 664 17.99 -13.63 14.82
N ARG A 665 17.82 -12.67 15.76
CA ARG A 665 17.59 -11.25 15.45
C ARG A 665 18.61 -10.70 14.46
N ILE A 666 19.90 -10.92 14.70
CA ILE A 666 20.98 -10.42 13.85
C ILE A 666 20.97 -11.10 12.48
N ALA A 667 20.82 -12.43 12.44
CA ALA A 667 20.76 -13.18 11.19
C ALA A 667 19.55 -12.78 10.33
N CYS A 668 18.40 -12.55 10.96
CA CYS A 668 17.18 -12.08 10.33
C CYS A 668 17.36 -10.68 9.73
N GLU A 669 17.90 -9.71 10.49
CA GLU A 669 18.14 -8.36 9.97
C GLU A 669 19.18 -8.34 8.84
N LEU A 670 20.21 -9.19 8.90
CA LEU A 670 21.16 -9.39 7.80
C LEU A 670 20.49 -9.94 6.53
N LEU A 671 19.54 -10.87 6.68
CA LEU A 671 18.78 -11.39 5.55
C LEU A 671 17.79 -10.35 5.01
N ARG A 672 17.05 -9.63 5.87
CA ARG A 672 16.15 -8.53 5.48
C ARG A 672 16.87 -7.44 4.71
N ALA A 673 18.06 -7.04 5.15
CA ALA A 673 18.87 -6.07 4.44
C ALA A 673 19.31 -6.54 3.03
N ARG A 674 19.38 -7.85 2.79
CA ARG A 674 19.62 -8.44 1.46
C ARG A 674 18.34 -8.51 0.63
N LEU A 675 17.24 -8.96 1.22
CA LEU A 675 15.92 -9.00 0.57
C LEU A 675 15.48 -7.59 0.12
N GLY A 676 15.71 -6.56 0.94
CA GLY A 676 15.44 -5.15 0.60
C GLY A 676 16.30 -4.59 -0.54
N LYS A 677 17.39 -5.27 -0.92
CA LYS A 677 18.22 -4.93 -2.08
C LYS A 677 17.83 -5.69 -3.34
N LEU A 678 16.92 -6.66 -3.26
CA LEU A 678 16.42 -7.35 -4.44
C LEU A 678 15.74 -6.33 -5.35
N ARG A 679 16.17 -6.32 -6.61
CA ARG A 679 15.60 -5.51 -7.67
C ARG A 679 15.07 -6.45 -8.73
N GLY A 680 13.87 -6.16 -9.19
CA GLY A 680 13.22 -6.88 -10.27
C GLY A 680 13.32 -6.08 -11.55
N GLU A 681 13.48 -6.79 -12.67
CA GLU A 681 13.25 -6.23 -13.99
C GLU A 681 11.96 -6.84 -14.53
N ARG A 682 11.02 -5.99 -14.97
CA ARG A 682 9.81 -6.43 -15.68
C ARG A 682 9.92 -6.00 -17.14
N GLY A 683 10.50 -6.87 -17.96
CA GLY A 683 10.80 -6.62 -19.38
C GLY A 683 12.29 -6.37 -19.64
N GLU A 684 12.69 -6.34 -20.91
CA GLU A 684 14.07 -6.02 -21.31
C GLU A 684 14.25 -4.51 -21.50
N LEU A 685 15.25 -3.92 -20.81
CA LEU A 685 15.60 -2.51 -20.92
C LEU A 685 15.84 -2.11 -22.39
N LEU A 686 15.19 -1.03 -22.84
CA LEU A 686 15.26 -0.46 -24.19
C LEU A 686 14.72 -1.36 -25.32
N ALA A 687 14.18 -2.55 -25.02
CA ALA A 687 13.59 -3.44 -26.02
C ALA A 687 12.12 -3.10 -26.31
N HIS A 688 11.31 -2.86 -25.27
CA HIS A 688 9.86 -2.69 -25.39
C HIS A 688 9.29 -1.68 -24.38
N GLY A 689 8.33 -0.87 -24.83
CA GLY A 689 7.55 0.03 -23.95
C GLY A 689 8.32 1.25 -23.41
N VAL A 690 7.61 2.09 -22.66
CA VAL A 690 8.17 3.24 -21.93
C VAL A 690 9.03 2.73 -20.78
N THR A 691 10.25 3.26 -20.65
CA THR A 691 11.13 2.86 -19.53
C THR A 691 10.72 3.62 -18.27
N VAL A 692 10.21 2.90 -17.27
CA VAL A 692 9.87 3.47 -15.95
C VAL A 692 10.94 3.07 -14.95
N ALA A 693 11.65 4.04 -14.39
CA ALA A 693 12.79 3.77 -13.52
C ALA A 693 12.93 4.81 -12.40
N PRO A 694 13.55 4.48 -11.27
CA PRO A 694 13.98 5.49 -10.32
C PRO A 694 15.08 6.37 -10.91
N LEU A 695 15.07 7.65 -10.50
CA LEU A 695 16.12 8.60 -10.79
C LEU A 695 17.37 8.28 -9.96
N LEU A 696 18.35 7.61 -10.58
CA LEU A 696 19.59 7.13 -9.95
C LEU A 696 20.85 7.75 -10.56
N PRO A 697 21.90 8.00 -9.77
CA PRO A 697 23.18 8.58 -10.23
C PRO A 697 23.94 7.65 -11.18
N MET A 698 24.90 8.21 -11.93
CA MET A 698 25.79 7.45 -12.84
C MET A 698 25.04 6.75 -13.98
N ARG A 699 23.98 7.39 -14.49
CA ARG A 699 23.12 6.83 -15.55
C ARG A 699 22.80 7.89 -16.61
N PRO A 700 23.79 8.41 -17.35
CA PRO A 700 23.56 9.36 -18.45
C PRO A 700 23.04 8.63 -19.71
N ILE A 701 21.95 7.88 -19.58
CA ILE A 701 21.34 7.16 -20.71
C ILE A 701 20.48 8.15 -21.51
N PRO A 702 20.73 8.31 -22.82
CA PRO A 702 19.99 9.24 -23.64
C PRO A 702 18.62 8.71 -24.02
N TYR A 703 17.62 9.60 -23.99
CA TYR A 703 16.26 9.35 -24.46
C TYR A 703 15.79 10.54 -25.29
N ARG A 704 14.91 10.29 -26.27
CA ARG A 704 14.32 11.38 -27.06
C ARG A 704 13.40 12.23 -26.18
N VAL A 705 12.61 11.58 -25.34
CA VAL A 705 11.69 12.24 -24.40
C VAL A 705 11.90 11.73 -22.98
N VAL A 706 12.08 12.64 -22.03
CA VAL A 706 12.25 12.31 -20.61
C VAL A 706 11.16 13.00 -19.78
N PHE A 707 10.43 12.21 -18.99
CA PHE A 707 9.55 12.68 -17.92
C PHE A 707 10.23 12.43 -16.58
N LEU A 708 10.41 13.47 -15.77
CA LEU A 708 10.87 13.39 -14.39
C LEU A 708 9.70 13.67 -13.45
N ALA A 709 9.21 12.66 -12.76
CA ALA A 709 8.06 12.75 -11.87
C ALA A 709 8.46 12.72 -10.38
N GLY A 710 7.57 13.25 -9.53
CA GLY A 710 7.79 13.28 -8.07
C GLY A 710 8.82 14.33 -7.63
N LEU A 711 8.95 15.45 -8.37
CA LEU A 711 9.90 16.53 -8.05
C LEU A 711 9.31 17.56 -7.07
N GLY A 712 8.72 17.09 -5.97
CA GLY A 712 8.13 17.95 -4.92
C GLY A 712 9.15 18.50 -3.91
N GLU A 713 8.78 19.57 -3.21
CA GLU A 713 9.54 20.11 -2.07
C GLU A 713 9.76 19.03 -1.00
N GLY A 714 10.99 18.90 -0.51
CA GLY A 714 11.36 17.91 0.52
C GLY A 714 11.58 16.49 -0.01
N HIS A 715 11.10 16.18 -1.21
CA HIS A 715 11.26 14.88 -1.87
C HIS A 715 12.48 14.85 -2.80
N PHE A 716 12.75 15.95 -3.51
CA PHE A 716 13.94 16.12 -4.36
C PHE A 716 14.50 17.56 -4.24
N PRO A 717 15.83 17.76 -4.30
CA PRO A 717 16.88 16.76 -4.10
C PRO A 717 16.86 16.21 -2.66
N ALA A 718 17.55 15.09 -2.42
CA ALA A 718 17.63 14.51 -1.07
C ALA A 718 18.07 15.54 -0.02
N SER A 719 17.43 15.47 1.15
CA SER A 719 17.75 16.34 2.28
C SER A 719 19.13 16.02 2.85
N GLU A 720 19.85 17.08 3.21
CA GLU A 720 21.20 17.00 3.77
C GLU A 720 21.11 17.12 5.29
N ARG A 721 21.09 15.98 5.98
CA ARG A 721 21.29 15.93 7.43
C ARG A 721 22.74 15.54 7.68
N GLU A 722 23.53 16.47 8.23
CA GLU A 722 24.90 16.16 8.67
C GLU A 722 24.81 15.08 9.76
N SER A 723 25.36 13.90 9.49
CA SER A 723 25.47 12.85 10.49
C SER A 723 26.58 13.25 11.47
N PRO A 724 26.31 13.32 12.79
CA PRO A 724 27.35 13.59 13.78
C PRO A 724 28.38 12.46 13.86
N LEU A 725 28.11 11.32 13.21
CA LEU A 725 29.02 10.19 13.10
C LEU A 725 29.99 10.32 11.93
N ASP A 726 29.71 11.17 10.92
CA ASP A 726 30.54 11.29 9.72
C ASP A 726 31.68 12.29 9.91
N LEU A 727 32.88 11.77 10.12
CA LEU A 727 34.10 12.56 10.36
C LEU A 727 34.57 13.33 9.11
N ARG A 728 34.04 13.05 7.92
CA ARG A 728 34.35 13.84 6.71
C ARG A 728 33.80 15.27 6.81
N ALA A 729 32.75 15.49 7.61
CA ALA A 729 32.15 16.81 7.83
C ALA A 729 33.12 17.78 8.52
N ALA A 730 34.05 17.29 9.36
CA ALA A 730 35.05 18.12 10.03
C ALA A 730 35.96 18.86 9.03
N LYS A 731 36.28 18.23 7.90
CA LYS A 731 37.02 18.86 6.80
C LYS A 731 36.66 18.20 5.46
N ARG A 732 35.76 18.84 4.71
CA ARG A 732 35.43 18.44 3.34
C ARG A 732 36.64 18.59 2.40
N ARG A 733 36.79 17.65 1.47
CA ARG A 733 37.83 17.59 0.44
C ARG A 733 37.18 17.38 -0.94
N ARG A 734 37.99 17.54 -1.99
CA ARG A 734 37.57 17.21 -3.37
C ARG A 734 37.20 15.73 -3.47
N GLY A 735 36.13 15.44 -4.20
CA GLY A 735 35.56 14.10 -4.34
C GLY A 735 34.58 13.72 -3.23
N ASP A 736 34.41 14.54 -2.18
CA ASP A 736 33.34 14.32 -1.22
C ASP A 736 32.02 14.85 -1.80
N VAL A 737 31.13 13.93 -2.17
CA VAL A 737 29.82 14.28 -2.73
C VAL A 737 28.73 14.03 -1.69
N SER A 738 27.99 15.06 -1.32
CA SER A 738 26.83 14.88 -0.43
C SER A 738 25.61 14.34 -1.21
N PRO A 739 24.62 13.71 -0.55
CA PRO A 739 23.42 13.22 -1.23
C PRO A 739 22.70 14.30 -2.04
N ARG A 740 22.64 15.52 -1.49
CA ARG A 740 22.03 16.67 -2.16
C ARG A 740 22.81 17.12 -3.40
N GLU A 741 24.14 17.13 -3.32
CA GLU A 741 25.02 17.48 -4.45
C GLU A 741 24.96 16.43 -5.56
N ARG A 742 24.90 15.15 -5.18
CA ARG A 742 24.70 14.03 -6.11
C ARG A 742 23.39 14.18 -6.88
N ASP A 743 22.29 14.43 -6.19
CA ASP A 743 20.97 14.52 -6.82
C ASP A 743 20.86 15.77 -7.72
N ARG A 744 21.50 16.88 -7.34
CA ARG A 744 21.63 18.05 -8.23
C ARG A 744 22.41 17.75 -9.50
N TYR A 745 23.52 17.01 -9.38
CA TYR A 745 24.30 16.64 -10.55
C TYR A 745 23.55 15.65 -11.45
N LEU A 746 22.81 14.71 -10.85
CA LEU A 746 21.92 13.80 -11.56
C LEU A 746 20.83 14.55 -12.36
N PHE A 747 20.29 15.65 -11.81
CA PHE A 747 19.38 16.51 -12.56
C PHE A 747 20.06 17.12 -13.79
N LEU A 748 21.29 17.63 -13.65
CA LEU A 748 22.08 18.16 -14.77
C LEU A 748 22.38 17.08 -15.82
N GLU A 749 22.79 15.88 -15.41
CA GLU A 749 23.01 14.75 -16.32
C GLU A 749 21.74 14.38 -17.09
N THR A 750 20.59 14.40 -16.42
CA THR A 750 19.31 14.08 -17.05
C THR A 750 18.90 15.15 -18.06
N LEU A 751 19.09 16.43 -17.71
CA LEU A 751 18.85 17.55 -18.63
C LEU A 751 19.72 17.44 -19.89
N LEU A 752 20.97 16.99 -19.77
CA LEU A 752 21.88 16.78 -20.90
C LEU A 752 21.64 15.46 -21.64
N SER A 753 20.91 14.50 -21.04
CA SER A 753 20.58 13.21 -21.66
C SER A 753 19.26 13.25 -22.44
N ALA A 754 18.39 14.23 -22.18
CA ALA A 754 17.20 14.47 -22.99
C ALA A 754 17.59 15.04 -24.37
N ARG A 755 17.11 14.44 -25.46
CA ARG A 755 17.45 14.88 -26.83
C ARG A 755 16.44 15.86 -27.40
N GLU A 756 15.14 15.63 -27.21
CA GLU A 756 14.09 16.49 -27.78
C GLU A 756 13.25 17.20 -26.73
N ARG A 757 12.81 16.47 -25.69
CA ARG A 757 11.85 16.99 -24.71
C ARG A 757 12.15 16.56 -23.29
N LEU A 758 12.00 17.49 -22.35
CA LEU A 758 12.15 17.31 -20.91
C LEU A 758 10.90 17.82 -20.18
N TYR A 759 10.17 16.92 -19.54
CA TYR A 759 9.01 17.23 -18.71
C TYR A 759 9.37 17.03 -17.24
N LEU A 760 9.06 18.00 -16.39
CA LEU A 760 9.32 17.99 -14.96
C LEU A 760 7.99 18.07 -14.22
N SER A 761 7.59 17.06 -13.47
CA SER A 761 6.29 17.05 -12.78
C SER A 761 6.43 16.86 -11.27
N TYR A 762 5.47 17.42 -10.54
CA TYR A 762 5.41 17.33 -9.09
C TYR A 762 3.96 17.36 -8.60
N VAL A 763 3.76 16.83 -7.39
CA VAL A 763 2.48 16.94 -6.69
C VAL A 763 2.34 18.34 -6.07
N SER A 764 1.36 19.11 -6.54
CA SER A 764 1.12 20.51 -6.17
C SER A 764 0.08 20.69 -5.07
N ARG A 765 -0.54 19.61 -4.57
CA ARG A 765 -1.53 19.65 -3.49
C ARG A 765 -1.42 18.46 -2.55
N ASP A 766 -1.64 18.69 -1.26
CA ASP A 766 -1.81 17.62 -0.27
C ASP A 766 -3.19 16.96 -0.44
N GLU A 767 -3.23 15.62 -0.49
CA GLU A 767 -4.47 14.86 -0.74
C GLU A 767 -5.49 14.96 0.40
N ARG A 768 -5.05 15.21 1.63
CA ARG A 768 -5.91 15.26 2.83
C ARG A 768 -6.31 16.69 3.18
N THR A 769 -5.37 17.64 3.18
CA THR A 769 -5.60 19.02 3.59
C THR A 769 -5.96 19.94 2.42
N GLY A 770 -5.55 19.59 1.20
CA GLY A 770 -5.74 20.40 -0.01
C GLY A 770 -4.80 21.62 -0.10
N GLU A 771 -3.83 21.74 0.81
CA GLU A 771 -2.82 22.81 0.83
C GLU A 771 -1.93 22.74 -0.42
N THR A 772 -1.53 23.90 -0.94
CA THR A 772 -0.65 23.99 -2.11
C THR A 772 0.78 23.61 -1.72
N LEU A 773 1.33 22.62 -2.41
CA LEU A 773 2.72 22.18 -2.28
C LEU A 773 3.59 22.84 -3.36
N GLN A 774 4.84 23.11 -3.02
CA GLN A 774 5.80 23.72 -3.92
C GLN A 774 6.62 22.66 -4.68
N PRO A 775 7.10 22.98 -5.89
CA PRO A 775 8.06 22.12 -6.59
C PRO A 775 9.42 22.13 -5.88
N SER A 776 10.27 21.17 -6.25
CA SER A 776 11.63 21.08 -5.75
C SER A 776 12.44 22.36 -6.02
N PRO A 777 13.42 22.70 -5.16
CA PRO A 777 14.28 23.86 -5.36
C PRO A 777 15.02 23.86 -6.71
N VAL A 778 15.35 22.69 -7.26
CA VAL A 778 16.07 22.57 -8.54
C VAL A 778 15.15 22.90 -9.72
N VAL A 779 13.87 22.54 -9.64
CA VAL A 779 12.85 22.93 -10.64
C VAL A 779 12.62 24.45 -10.60
N LEU A 780 12.57 25.04 -9.39
CA LEU A 780 12.48 26.50 -9.23
C LEU A 780 13.72 27.24 -9.76
N GLU A 781 14.91 26.70 -9.51
CA GLU A 781 16.17 27.21 -10.04
C GLU A 781 16.15 27.21 -11.59
N LEU A 782 15.63 26.14 -12.22
CA LEU A 782 15.48 26.07 -13.67
C LEU A 782 14.42 27.03 -14.21
N ASP A 783 13.22 27.11 -13.63
CA ASP A 783 12.17 28.04 -14.06
C ASP A 783 12.69 29.48 -14.04
N HIS A 784 13.39 29.86 -12.96
CA HIS A 784 13.97 31.19 -12.84
C HIS A 784 15.07 31.44 -13.89
N LEU A 785 15.92 30.44 -14.18
CA LEU A 785 16.95 30.52 -15.21
C LEU A 785 16.34 30.70 -16.60
N VAL A 786 15.27 29.97 -16.92
CA VAL A 786 14.57 30.05 -18.21
C VAL A 786 13.91 31.43 -18.38
N ARG A 787 13.19 31.90 -17.36
CA ARG A 787 12.47 33.18 -17.41
C ARG A 787 13.40 34.38 -17.48
N SER A 788 14.49 34.37 -16.71
CA SER A 788 15.46 35.47 -16.71
C SER A 788 16.32 35.52 -17.99
N GLY A 789 16.68 34.35 -18.55
CA GLY A 789 17.62 34.27 -19.65
C GLY A 789 17.03 34.15 -21.06
N TYR A 790 15.85 33.53 -21.21
CA TYR A 790 15.38 33.04 -22.52
C TYR A 790 14.00 33.55 -22.90
N THR A 791 13.00 33.44 -22.02
CA THR A 791 11.60 33.72 -22.37
C THR A 791 11.10 35.09 -21.90
N GLY A 792 11.72 35.69 -20.87
CA GLY A 792 11.35 36.99 -20.30
C GLY A 792 10.19 36.95 -19.30
N GLU A 793 9.92 38.07 -18.63
CA GLU A 793 8.83 38.22 -17.67
C GLU A 793 7.55 38.77 -18.33
N GLY A 794 6.66 37.88 -18.77
CA GLY A 794 5.35 38.24 -19.33
C GLY A 794 4.30 37.15 -19.15
N GLU A 795 3.01 37.49 -19.29
CA GLU A 795 1.93 36.49 -19.30
C GLU A 795 2.06 35.63 -20.58
N GLY A 796 2.21 34.31 -20.42
CA GLY A 796 2.37 33.35 -21.53
C GLY A 796 3.81 32.92 -21.85
N THR A 797 4.82 33.38 -21.09
CA THR A 797 6.24 32.99 -21.25
C THR A 797 6.72 31.93 -20.24
N SER A 798 5.82 31.47 -19.36
CA SER A 798 6.13 30.44 -18.36
C SER A 798 6.09 29.05 -18.99
N ILE A 799 7.08 28.24 -18.65
CA ILE A 799 7.14 26.81 -18.98
C ILE A 799 6.33 25.95 -18.00
N ALA A 800 5.74 26.55 -16.95
CA ALA A 800 4.96 25.86 -15.92
C ALA A 800 3.45 25.83 -16.23
N ILE A 801 2.85 24.66 -16.03
CA ILE A 801 1.43 24.38 -16.31
C ILE A 801 0.80 23.75 -15.07
N ASP A 802 -0.21 24.42 -14.50
CA ASP A 802 -0.98 23.91 -13.36
C ASP A 802 -2.23 23.14 -13.80
N HIS A 803 -2.20 21.82 -13.60
CA HIS A 803 -3.26 20.92 -14.01
C HIS A 803 -4.40 20.86 -12.98
N PRO A 804 -5.67 20.83 -13.42
CA PRO A 804 -6.83 20.66 -12.53
C PRO A 804 -6.90 19.26 -11.89
N LEU A 805 -7.54 19.22 -10.70
CA LEU A 805 -7.87 18.01 -9.94
C LEU A 805 -8.62 16.96 -10.76
N ARG A 806 -9.56 17.40 -11.60
CA ARG A 806 -10.44 16.50 -12.34
C ARG A 806 -9.95 16.32 -13.78
N ARG A 807 -9.89 15.08 -14.24
CA ARG A 807 -9.54 14.74 -15.63
C ARG A 807 -10.48 15.30 -16.70
N TYR A 808 -11.71 15.62 -16.31
CA TYR A 808 -12.77 16.17 -17.14
C TYR A 808 -13.03 17.67 -16.91
N ASP A 809 -12.04 18.37 -16.34
CA ASP A 809 -12.14 19.82 -16.12
C ASP A 809 -12.39 20.58 -17.44
N PRO A 810 -13.25 21.62 -17.43
CA PRO A 810 -13.53 22.42 -18.62
C PRO A 810 -12.30 22.96 -19.35
N ARG A 811 -11.20 23.22 -18.63
CA ARG A 811 -9.94 23.72 -19.23
C ARG A 811 -9.34 22.77 -20.28
N TYR A 812 -9.61 21.47 -20.20
CA TYR A 812 -9.16 20.48 -21.18
C TYR A 812 -10.07 20.36 -22.41
N PHE A 813 -11.31 20.85 -22.33
CA PHE A 813 -12.32 20.68 -23.36
C PHE A 813 -13.00 22.01 -23.70
N PRO A 814 -12.24 23.07 -24.05
CA PRO A 814 -12.80 24.41 -24.28
C PRO A 814 -13.92 24.39 -25.33
N ALA A 815 -13.83 23.54 -26.35
CA ALA A 815 -14.87 23.39 -27.38
C ALA A 815 -16.24 22.99 -26.80
N LEU A 816 -16.29 22.14 -25.76
CA LEU A 816 -17.54 21.69 -25.14
C LEU A 816 -18.22 22.77 -24.29
N PHE A 817 -17.45 23.73 -23.77
CA PHE A 817 -17.93 24.75 -22.83
C PHE A 817 -18.04 26.16 -23.43
N ALA A 818 -17.56 26.37 -24.67
CA ALA A 818 -17.57 27.67 -25.35
C ALA A 818 -18.96 28.32 -25.49
N THR A 819 -20.04 27.52 -25.51
CA THR A 819 -21.43 27.99 -25.66
C THR A 819 -22.08 28.44 -24.35
N ILE A 820 -21.52 28.10 -23.19
CA ILE A 820 -22.12 28.37 -21.88
C ILE A 820 -21.67 29.75 -21.32
N GLY A 821 -20.56 30.31 -21.84
CA GLY A 821 -19.86 31.45 -21.21
C GLY A 821 -20.10 32.85 -21.78
N LYS A 822 -21.05 33.09 -22.69
CA LYS A 822 -21.21 34.42 -23.33
C LYS A 822 -22.03 35.46 -22.55
N SER A 823 -22.54 35.17 -21.35
CA SER A 823 -23.41 36.11 -20.61
C SER A 823 -22.89 36.62 -19.27
N ASP A 824 -21.86 36.03 -18.64
CA ASP A 824 -21.53 36.35 -17.24
C ASP A 824 -20.23 37.13 -16.99
N ASP A 825 -19.45 37.49 -18.02
CA ASP A 825 -18.25 38.30 -17.84
C ASP A 825 -18.27 39.58 -18.67
N ARG A 826 -18.87 40.63 -18.10
CA ARG A 826 -18.65 42.02 -18.57
C ARG A 826 -17.30 42.52 -18.05
N SER A 827 -16.21 42.02 -18.61
CA SER A 827 -14.97 42.79 -18.69
C SER A 827 -14.14 42.43 -19.93
N LYS A 828 -14.19 43.34 -20.92
CA LYS A 828 -13.24 43.57 -22.03
C LYS A 828 -12.81 42.38 -22.92
N SER A 829 -13.46 42.24 -24.07
CA SER A 829 -12.85 42.44 -25.40
C SER A 829 -13.84 42.01 -26.50
N ALA A 830 -13.99 42.84 -27.53
CA ALA A 830 -14.98 42.71 -28.58
C ALA A 830 -14.46 41.89 -29.78
N ALA A 831 -15.23 40.90 -30.22
CA ALA A 831 -15.19 40.35 -31.58
C ALA A 831 -16.59 39.84 -31.98
N PRO A 832 -17.00 39.98 -33.26
CA PRO A 832 -18.40 39.83 -33.67
C PRO A 832 -18.83 38.37 -33.75
N ALA A 833 -20.12 38.14 -33.50
CA ALA A 833 -20.76 36.83 -33.53
C ALA A 833 -20.83 36.22 -34.95
N PRO A 834 -20.63 34.89 -35.12
CA PRO A 834 -21.18 34.18 -36.26
C PRO A 834 -22.56 33.59 -35.91
N THR A 835 -23.44 33.63 -36.91
CA THR A 835 -24.84 33.18 -36.93
C THR A 835 -24.93 31.64 -36.81
N PRO A 836 -25.99 31.07 -36.19
CA PRO A 836 -26.11 29.62 -36.06
C PRO A 836 -26.77 29.03 -37.32
N ALA A 837 -25.99 28.38 -38.19
CA ALA A 837 -26.50 27.32 -39.07
C ALA A 837 -25.35 26.59 -39.79
N ALA A 838 -25.59 25.29 -39.99
CA ALA A 838 -24.98 24.36 -40.94
C ALA A 838 -23.64 23.71 -40.54
N THR A 839 -23.74 22.42 -40.22
CA THR A 839 -22.87 21.32 -40.67
C THR A 839 -21.63 21.75 -41.47
N ALA A 840 -20.46 21.74 -40.83
CA ALA A 840 -19.18 21.65 -41.51
C ALA A 840 -18.15 20.99 -40.58
N THR A 841 -17.57 19.91 -41.08
CA THR A 841 -16.34 19.25 -40.63
C THR A 841 -15.20 20.26 -40.47
N ILE A 842 -14.91 20.63 -39.23
CA ILE A 842 -13.62 21.11 -38.76
C ILE A 842 -13.35 20.23 -37.53
N SER A 843 -12.20 19.55 -37.47
CA SER A 843 -11.98 18.54 -36.44
C SER A 843 -11.98 19.21 -35.06
N ASP A 844 -12.84 18.77 -34.14
CA ASP A 844 -12.88 19.26 -32.75
C ASP A 844 -11.51 19.14 -32.03
N ALA A 845 -10.60 18.32 -32.57
CA ALA A 845 -9.27 18.08 -32.04
C ALA A 845 -8.32 19.28 -32.23
N ASP A 846 -8.49 20.07 -33.29
CA ASP A 846 -7.58 21.20 -33.60
C ASP A 846 -7.83 22.41 -32.68
N ALA A 847 -9.08 22.60 -32.22
CA ALA A 847 -9.45 23.65 -31.27
C ALA A 847 -9.00 23.33 -29.82
N ASP A 848 -9.10 22.05 -29.41
CA ASP A 848 -8.66 21.60 -28.10
C ASP A 848 -7.10 21.61 -28.00
N ALA A 849 -6.38 21.34 -29.10
CA ALA A 849 -4.92 21.38 -29.15
C ALA A 849 -4.31 22.80 -28.99
N ALA A 850 -5.04 23.84 -29.41
CA ALA A 850 -4.61 25.24 -29.32
C ALA A 850 -4.61 25.80 -27.88
N ALA A 851 -5.37 25.20 -26.96
CA ALA A 851 -5.53 25.69 -25.59
C ALA A 851 -4.41 25.27 -24.62
N GLY A 852 -3.44 24.47 -25.07
CA GLY A 852 -2.27 24.07 -24.27
C GLY A 852 -2.50 22.89 -23.32
N TYR A 853 -3.76 22.52 -23.04
CA TYR A 853 -4.13 21.42 -22.14
C TYR A 853 -4.72 20.25 -22.95
N LEU A 854 -4.03 19.11 -23.02
CA LEU A 854 -4.55 17.91 -23.68
C LEU A 854 -5.05 16.88 -22.66
N SER A 855 -6.32 16.52 -22.75
CA SER A 855 -6.89 15.29 -22.16
C SER A 855 -7.46 14.47 -23.31
N VAL A 856 -6.74 13.43 -23.72
CA VAL A 856 -7.08 12.60 -24.89
C VAL A 856 -7.91 11.37 -24.47
N ALA A 857 -8.00 11.11 -23.16
CA ALA A 857 -8.74 10.01 -22.59
C ALA A 857 -10.25 10.05 -22.97
N PRO A 858 -10.78 9.03 -23.67
CA PRO A 858 -12.18 8.99 -24.10
C PRO A 858 -13.18 9.06 -22.93
N ALA A 859 -12.82 8.46 -21.79
CA ALA A 859 -13.63 8.51 -20.57
C ALA A 859 -13.73 9.92 -19.99
N ALA A 860 -12.63 10.67 -19.98
CA ALA A 860 -12.61 12.06 -19.52
C ALA A 860 -13.47 12.96 -20.43
N ARG A 861 -13.37 12.79 -21.76
CA ARG A 861 -14.21 13.53 -22.71
C ARG A 861 -15.71 13.22 -22.51
N ARG A 862 -16.08 11.96 -22.25
CA ARG A 862 -17.47 11.59 -21.91
C ARG A 862 -17.94 12.27 -20.62
N GLN A 863 -17.12 12.24 -19.57
CA GLN A 863 -17.44 12.90 -18.30
C GLN A 863 -17.57 14.43 -18.45
N ALA A 864 -16.68 15.05 -19.25
CA ALA A 864 -16.73 16.48 -19.56
C ALA A 864 -17.99 16.84 -20.34
N HIS A 865 -18.39 16.00 -21.31
CA HIS A 865 -19.65 16.17 -22.05
C HIS A 865 -20.86 16.11 -21.11
N VAL A 866 -20.91 15.13 -20.20
CA VAL A 866 -22.00 15.03 -19.20
C VAL A 866 -22.03 16.27 -18.30
N LEU A 867 -20.86 16.78 -17.88
CA LEU A 867 -20.77 18.00 -17.08
C LEU A 867 -21.21 19.24 -17.86
N ALA A 868 -20.80 19.38 -19.13
CA ALA A 868 -21.20 20.47 -20.01
C ALA A 868 -22.72 20.47 -20.21
N LEU A 869 -23.30 19.30 -20.51
CA LEU A 869 -24.75 19.13 -20.64
C LEU A 869 -25.48 19.52 -19.36
N ARG A 870 -25.01 19.04 -18.20
CA ARG A 870 -25.60 19.39 -16.90
C ARG A 870 -25.55 20.89 -16.63
N ARG A 871 -24.40 21.55 -16.86
CA ARG A 871 -24.25 23.00 -16.67
C ARG A 871 -25.13 23.79 -17.63
N HIS A 872 -25.22 23.36 -18.89
CA HIS A 872 -26.11 23.98 -19.87
C HIS A 872 -27.57 23.88 -19.42
N LEU A 873 -28.03 22.70 -18.99
CA LEU A 873 -29.37 22.50 -18.44
C LEU A 873 -29.63 23.35 -17.20
N GLU A 874 -28.70 23.37 -16.23
CA GLU A 874 -28.80 24.20 -15.03
C GLU A 874 -28.92 25.70 -15.38
N HIS A 875 -28.13 26.19 -16.35
CA HIS A 875 -28.20 27.56 -16.82
C HIS A 875 -29.56 27.86 -17.48
N THR A 876 -29.99 27.03 -18.45
CA THR A 876 -31.26 27.22 -19.14
C THR A 876 -32.46 27.17 -18.18
N LEU A 877 -32.45 26.26 -17.21
CA LEU A 877 -33.52 26.17 -16.21
C LEU A 877 -33.55 27.40 -15.30
N ARG A 878 -32.38 27.89 -14.86
CA ARG A 878 -32.29 29.14 -14.07
C ARG A 878 -32.80 30.36 -14.83
N GLU A 879 -32.45 30.51 -16.11
CA GLU A 879 -32.98 31.60 -16.96
C GLU A 879 -34.51 31.58 -17.06
N HIS A 880 -35.13 30.40 -17.00
CA HIS A 880 -36.57 30.22 -17.07
C HIS A 880 -37.25 30.13 -15.68
N GLY A 881 -36.52 30.41 -14.59
CA GLY A 881 -37.06 30.42 -13.22
C GLY A 881 -37.36 29.04 -12.62
N HIS A 882 -36.76 27.98 -13.17
CA HIS A 882 -36.96 26.60 -12.73
C HIS A 882 -35.72 26.03 -12.03
N GLY A 883 -35.93 25.20 -11.00
CA GLY A 883 -34.86 24.42 -10.36
C GLY A 883 -34.50 23.17 -11.16
N MET A 884 -33.38 22.52 -10.82
CA MET A 884 -33.05 21.21 -11.39
C MET A 884 -34.15 20.20 -10.98
N PRO A 885 -34.81 19.54 -11.95
CA PRO A 885 -35.83 18.56 -11.64
C PRO A 885 -35.21 17.35 -10.93
N SER A 886 -35.85 16.89 -9.86
CA SER A 886 -35.56 15.62 -9.21
C SER A 886 -35.70 14.45 -10.18
N VAL A 887 -35.10 13.30 -9.86
CA VAL A 887 -35.25 12.08 -10.66
C VAL A 887 -36.72 11.70 -10.84
N GLY A 888 -37.57 11.99 -9.84
CA GLY A 888 -39.03 11.80 -9.92
C GLY A 888 -39.73 12.76 -10.89
N GLU A 889 -39.32 14.02 -10.92
CA GLU A 889 -39.87 15.03 -11.84
C GLU A 889 -39.42 14.80 -13.29
N LEU A 890 -38.15 14.39 -13.50
CA LEU A 890 -37.64 13.94 -14.80
C LEU A 890 -38.42 12.71 -15.29
N ARG A 891 -38.69 11.75 -14.40
CA ARG A 891 -39.49 10.55 -14.71
C ARG A 891 -40.92 10.93 -15.13
N HIS A 892 -41.55 11.87 -14.42
CA HIS A 892 -42.88 12.35 -14.78
C HIS A 892 -42.89 13.11 -16.11
N ALA A 893 -41.93 14.01 -16.34
CA ALA A 893 -41.83 14.79 -17.58
C ALA A 893 -41.53 13.93 -18.82
N LEU A 894 -40.69 12.90 -18.67
CA LEU A 894 -40.29 12.00 -19.76
C LEU A 894 -41.33 10.88 -20.03
N SER A 895 -42.31 10.68 -19.13
CA SER A 895 -43.35 9.64 -19.28
C SER A 895 -44.38 9.92 -20.40
N GLY A 896 -44.44 11.16 -20.91
CA GLY A 896 -45.37 11.54 -21.97
C GLY A 896 -45.00 10.98 -23.36
N PRO A 897 -45.99 10.78 -24.26
CA PRO A 897 -45.76 10.21 -25.60
C PRO A 897 -44.88 11.11 -26.50
N ARG A 898 -44.84 12.43 -26.25
CA ARG A 898 -44.00 13.38 -26.99
C ARG A 898 -42.49 13.17 -26.79
N HIS A 899 -42.07 12.50 -25.72
CA HIS A 899 -40.66 12.30 -25.37
C HIS A 899 -40.17 10.86 -25.62
N ALA A 900 -40.93 10.04 -26.36
CA ALA A 900 -40.59 8.64 -26.64
C ALA A 900 -39.20 8.47 -27.31
N ALA A 901 -38.89 9.28 -28.33
CA ALA A 901 -37.60 9.24 -29.01
C ALA A 901 -36.42 9.68 -28.12
N LEU A 902 -36.66 10.58 -27.16
CA LEU A 902 -35.64 11.03 -26.20
C LEU A 902 -35.35 9.94 -25.15
N ARG A 903 -36.38 9.23 -24.69
CA ARG A 903 -36.24 8.07 -23.78
C ARG A 903 -35.42 6.95 -24.41
N GLU A 904 -35.67 6.64 -25.68
CA GLU A 904 -34.92 5.63 -26.42
C GLU A 904 -33.43 6.01 -26.53
N ARG A 905 -33.13 7.27 -26.91
CA ARG A 905 -31.75 7.76 -27.03
C ARG A 905 -30.98 7.84 -25.72
N LEU A 906 -31.64 8.14 -24.61
CA LEU A 906 -31.02 8.19 -23.28
C LEU A 906 -30.82 6.79 -22.66
N GLY A 907 -31.24 5.72 -23.33
CA GLY A 907 -31.29 4.38 -22.73
C GLY A 907 -32.19 4.35 -21.49
N TRP A 908 -33.21 5.21 -21.45
CA TRP A 908 -34.04 5.42 -20.26
C TRP A 908 -34.78 4.14 -19.85
N THR A 909 -35.14 3.30 -20.81
CA THR A 909 -35.71 1.96 -20.58
C THR A 909 -34.75 1.02 -19.85
N ALA A 910 -33.44 1.12 -20.09
CA ALA A 910 -32.41 0.37 -19.34
C ALA A 910 -32.19 0.94 -17.92
N LEU A 911 -32.35 2.25 -17.75
CA LEU A 911 -32.31 2.93 -16.46
C LEU A 911 -33.58 2.66 -15.62
N GLU A 912 -34.74 2.55 -16.27
CA GLU A 912 -36.00 2.05 -15.70
C GLU A 912 -35.89 0.57 -15.35
N ALA A 913 -35.18 -0.24 -16.14
CA ALA A 913 -34.90 -1.64 -15.81
C ALA A 913 -33.94 -1.78 -14.61
N ALA A 914 -32.93 -0.90 -14.50
CA ALA A 914 -32.01 -0.84 -13.35
C ALA A 914 -32.66 -0.28 -12.07
N THR A 915 -33.79 0.43 -12.19
CA THR A 915 -34.59 0.97 -11.08
C THR A 915 -35.97 0.32 -10.97
N ALA A 916 -36.17 -0.80 -11.68
CA ALA A 916 -37.38 -1.61 -11.61
C ALA A 916 -37.60 -2.10 -10.17
N PRO A 917 -38.85 -2.42 -9.76
CA PRO A 917 -39.05 -3.19 -8.54
C PRO A 917 -38.08 -4.38 -8.55
N PRO A 918 -37.50 -4.75 -7.39
CA PRO A 918 -36.47 -5.78 -7.34
C PRO A 918 -36.92 -6.98 -8.19
N PRO A 919 -36.02 -7.56 -9.00
CA PRO A 919 -36.36 -8.72 -9.81
C PRO A 919 -36.96 -9.80 -8.92
N ARG A 920 -37.80 -10.67 -9.52
CA ARG A 920 -38.48 -11.81 -8.89
C ARG A 920 -37.77 -12.22 -7.60
N VAL A 921 -38.47 -12.17 -6.47
CA VAL A 921 -37.96 -12.78 -5.23
C VAL A 921 -37.91 -14.28 -5.50
N GLU A 922 -36.81 -14.75 -6.08
CA GLU A 922 -36.44 -16.16 -6.06
C GLU A 922 -36.03 -16.41 -4.62
N LEU A 923 -36.99 -16.84 -3.80
CA LEU A 923 -36.73 -17.30 -2.44
C LEU A 923 -36.26 -18.73 -2.60
N ALA A 924 -34.94 -18.88 -2.80
CA ALA A 924 -34.32 -20.19 -2.93
C ALA A 924 -34.76 -21.08 -1.76
N ALA A 925 -35.15 -22.31 -2.08
CA ALA A 925 -35.41 -23.36 -1.11
C ALA A 925 -34.26 -23.43 -0.09
N SER A 926 -34.61 -23.75 1.15
CA SER A 926 -33.71 -23.93 2.29
C SER A 926 -32.36 -24.58 1.89
N PRO A 927 -31.20 -24.19 2.47
CA PRO A 927 -29.87 -24.73 2.15
C PRO A 927 -29.68 -26.23 2.51
N THR A 928 -30.77 -26.96 2.76
CA THR A 928 -30.79 -28.38 3.09
C THR A 928 -31.14 -29.27 1.89
N ASN A 929 -31.20 -28.72 0.67
CA ASN A 929 -31.73 -29.43 -0.49
C ASN A 929 -30.82 -29.37 -1.75
N GLU A 930 -29.51 -29.49 -1.58
CA GLU A 930 -28.56 -29.62 -2.71
C GLU A 930 -28.67 -30.97 -3.47
N ASN A 931 -29.52 -31.90 -3.04
CA ASN A 931 -29.72 -33.22 -3.66
C ASN A 931 -31.05 -33.40 -4.41
N ARG A 932 -31.68 -32.34 -4.94
CA ARG A 932 -32.87 -32.49 -5.78
C ARG A 932 -32.52 -32.53 -7.27
N GLU A 933 -32.70 -33.69 -7.89
CA GLU A 933 -32.63 -33.83 -9.34
C GLU A 933 -33.67 -32.93 -10.03
N PRO A 934 -33.33 -32.26 -11.16
CA PRO A 934 -34.22 -31.35 -11.85
C PRO A 934 -35.26 -32.15 -12.66
N GLY A 935 -36.35 -32.55 -12.02
CA GLY A 935 -37.39 -33.37 -12.68
C GLY A 935 -38.81 -33.30 -12.12
N ASP A 936 -39.05 -32.82 -10.90
CA ASP A 936 -40.40 -32.80 -10.32
C ASP A 936 -41.05 -31.42 -10.35
N GLY A 937 -42.30 -31.38 -10.84
CA GLY A 937 -43.06 -30.18 -11.19
C GLY A 937 -43.34 -29.19 -10.06
N ALA A 938 -43.83 -28.01 -10.47
CA ALA A 938 -44.20 -26.87 -9.63
C ALA A 938 -45.01 -27.28 -8.38
N ALA A 939 -44.30 -27.49 -7.27
CA ALA A 939 -44.86 -27.72 -5.95
C ALA A 939 -44.45 -26.54 -5.05
N ASP A 940 -45.46 -25.87 -4.48
CA ASP A 940 -45.44 -24.75 -3.53
C ASP A 940 -44.05 -24.29 -3.04
N GLU A 941 -43.64 -23.09 -3.44
CA GLU A 941 -42.46 -22.39 -2.89
C GLU A 941 -42.67 -22.17 -1.38
N VAL A 942 -41.92 -22.91 -0.55
CA VAL A 942 -41.96 -22.80 0.91
C VAL A 942 -40.89 -21.82 1.38
N VAL A 943 -41.31 -20.76 2.07
CA VAL A 943 -40.43 -19.67 2.51
C VAL A 943 -40.35 -19.66 4.04
N PRO A 944 -39.24 -20.10 4.65
CA PRO A 944 -39.09 -20.05 6.09
C PRO A 944 -38.80 -18.61 6.55
N ILE A 945 -39.60 -18.08 7.49
CA ILE A 945 -39.37 -16.77 8.13
C ILE A 945 -39.27 -16.98 9.63
N SER A 946 -38.16 -16.55 10.23
CA SER A 946 -38.00 -16.68 11.69
C SER A 946 -38.86 -15.69 12.46
N LEU A 947 -39.33 -16.06 13.65
CA LEU A 947 -40.01 -15.14 14.57
C LEU A 947 -39.13 -13.92 14.92
N ARG A 948 -37.81 -14.10 14.96
CA ARG A 948 -36.83 -13.01 15.11
C ARG A 948 -36.90 -12.01 13.96
N MET A 949 -37.10 -12.46 12.72
CA MET A 949 -37.22 -11.59 11.54
C MET A 949 -38.49 -10.73 11.61
N LEU A 950 -39.64 -11.31 11.99
CA LEU A 950 -40.87 -10.55 12.18
C LEU A 950 -40.75 -9.52 13.30
N ARG A 951 -40.11 -9.89 14.40
CA ARG A 951 -39.77 -8.95 15.49
C ARG A 951 -38.89 -7.81 14.97
N ARG A 952 -37.80 -8.13 14.26
CA ARG A 952 -36.88 -7.14 13.67
C ARG A 952 -37.60 -6.23 12.67
N PHE A 953 -38.61 -6.71 11.95
CA PHE A 953 -39.39 -5.89 11.02
C PHE A 953 -40.25 -4.85 11.74
N LEU A 954 -40.81 -5.18 12.90
CA LEU A 954 -41.50 -4.22 13.76
C LEU A 954 -40.51 -3.29 14.49
N GLU A 955 -39.33 -3.78 14.87
CA GLU A 955 -38.30 -2.92 15.48
C GLU A 955 -37.72 -1.92 14.45
N THR A 956 -37.46 -2.41 13.23
CA THR A 956 -36.61 -1.80 12.19
C THR A 956 -37.03 -2.25 10.77
N PRO A 957 -38.06 -1.64 10.16
CA PRO A 957 -38.59 -2.08 8.87
C PRO A 957 -37.55 -2.19 7.74
N LEU A 958 -36.71 -1.16 7.59
CA LEU A 958 -35.66 -1.09 6.58
C LEU A 958 -34.65 -2.24 6.71
N GLN A 959 -34.13 -2.46 7.92
CA GLN A 959 -33.08 -3.45 8.16
C GLN A 959 -33.59 -4.88 7.97
N ALA A 960 -34.81 -5.17 8.45
CA ALA A 960 -35.42 -6.49 8.26
C ALA A 960 -35.80 -6.77 6.79
N TRP A 961 -36.31 -5.75 6.08
CA TRP A 961 -36.62 -5.86 4.66
C TRP A 961 -35.37 -6.08 3.81
N ALA A 962 -34.31 -5.30 4.05
CA ALA A 962 -33.03 -5.47 3.38
C ALA A 962 -32.44 -6.88 3.61
N ALA A 963 -32.55 -7.39 4.84
CA ALA A 963 -32.10 -8.76 5.15
C ALA A 963 -32.97 -9.85 4.49
N ALA A 964 -34.29 -9.70 4.52
CA ALA A 964 -35.22 -10.73 4.05
C ALA A 964 -35.40 -10.75 2.52
N VAL A 965 -35.45 -9.58 1.88
CA VAL A 965 -35.79 -9.43 0.45
C VAL A 965 -34.55 -9.16 -0.41
N LEU A 966 -33.67 -8.24 0.03
CA LEU A 966 -32.45 -7.91 -0.71
C LEU A 966 -31.28 -8.87 -0.38
N ARG A 967 -31.46 -9.76 0.60
CA ARG A 967 -30.43 -10.67 1.12
C ARG A 967 -29.15 -9.96 1.57
N LEU A 968 -29.26 -8.68 1.93
CA LEU A 968 -28.15 -7.94 2.49
C LEU A 968 -27.91 -8.47 3.90
N ARG A 969 -26.71 -8.98 4.15
CA ARG A 969 -26.30 -9.40 5.49
C ARG A 969 -25.68 -8.23 6.21
N GLU A 970 -25.78 -8.24 7.52
CA GLU A 970 -25.06 -7.30 8.37
C GLU A 970 -23.57 -7.48 8.04
N SER A 971 -22.87 -6.40 7.67
CA SER A 971 -21.42 -6.48 7.60
C SER A 971 -20.95 -6.79 9.00
N GLU A 972 -20.36 -7.97 9.22
CA GLU A 972 -19.62 -8.24 10.44
C GLU A 972 -18.51 -7.19 10.48
N LEU A 973 -18.73 -6.13 11.26
CA LEU A 973 -17.72 -5.09 11.51
C LEU A 973 -16.54 -5.68 12.29
N ASP A 974 -16.71 -6.89 12.84
CA ASP A 974 -15.67 -7.66 13.48
C ASP A 974 -15.12 -8.64 12.43
N ASP A 975 -14.03 -8.23 11.75
CA ASP A 975 -13.19 -9.18 11.03
C ASP A 975 -12.64 -10.19 12.06
N PRO A 976 -13.05 -11.47 12.02
CA PRO A 976 -12.60 -12.45 13.00
C PRO A 976 -11.08 -12.63 12.97
N VAL A 977 -10.41 -12.28 11.85
CA VAL A 977 -8.95 -12.27 11.76
C VAL A 977 -8.35 -11.15 12.62
N ALA A 978 -9.03 -10.02 12.79
CA ALA A 978 -8.50 -8.83 13.45
C ALA A 978 -8.46 -8.90 14.98
N GLN A 979 -9.21 -9.81 15.62
CA GLN A 979 -9.20 -9.92 17.07
C GLN A 979 -7.91 -10.63 17.55
N ALA A 980 -7.04 -9.83 18.17
CA ALA A 980 -5.75 -10.23 18.74
C ALA A 980 -5.76 -10.49 20.25
N ASP A 981 -6.80 -10.02 20.95
CA ASP A 981 -6.95 -10.12 22.40
C ASP A 981 -8.24 -10.88 22.78
N GLU A 982 -8.21 -11.50 23.97
CA GLU A 982 -9.35 -12.22 24.53
C GLU A 982 -10.43 -11.26 25.02
N SER A 983 -11.65 -11.77 25.18
CA SER A 983 -12.74 -10.95 25.72
C SER A 983 -12.58 -10.75 27.22
N PHE A 984 -12.36 -9.50 27.67
CA PHE A 984 -12.37 -9.15 29.10
C PHE A 984 -13.78 -9.05 29.71
N SER A 985 -14.82 -9.08 28.87
CA SER A 985 -16.21 -9.14 29.28
C SER A 985 -17.03 -9.85 28.21
N THR A 986 -18.08 -10.55 28.61
CA THR A 986 -18.98 -11.25 27.70
C THR A 986 -19.69 -10.24 26.80
N PRO A 987 -19.56 -10.32 25.46
CA PRO A 987 -20.23 -9.40 24.56
C PRO A 987 -21.76 -9.44 24.74
N VAL A 988 -22.44 -8.32 24.50
CA VAL A 988 -23.86 -8.15 24.85
C VAL A 988 -24.76 -9.20 24.19
N ALA A 989 -24.52 -9.55 22.93
CA ALA A 989 -25.35 -10.53 22.22
C ALA A 989 -25.23 -11.96 22.82
N PRO A 990 -24.02 -12.54 22.97
CA PRO A 990 -23.81 -13.79 23.72
C PRO A 990 -24.35 -13.75 25.15
N MET A 991 -24.12 -12.67 25.88
CA MET A 991 -24.62 -12.49 27.25
C MET A 991 -26.15 -12.58 27.31
N VAL A 992 -26.86 -11.85 26.46
CA VAL A 992 -28.34 -11.86 26.47
C VAL A 992 -28.90 -13.23 26.12
N GLY A 993 -28.26 -13.94 25.19
CA GLY A 993 -28.59 -15.34 24.88
C GLY A 993 -28.42 -16.24 26.10
N LEU A 994 -27.21 -16.23 26.70
CA LEU A 994 -26.87 -16.98 27.91
C LEU A 994 -27.91 -16.81 29.02
N LEU A 995 -28.19 -15.56 29.40
CA LEU A 995 -29.10 -15.27 30.51
C LEU A 995 -30.53 -15.72 30.20
N SER A 996 -31.01 -15.47 28.97
CA SER A 996 -32.38 -15.81 28.58
C SER A 996 -32.60 -17.32 28.49
N ASP A 997 -31.59 -18.07 28.02
CA ASP A 997 -31.65 -19.52 27.92
C ASP A 997 -31.61 -20.17 29.31
N VAL A 998 -30.63 -19.79 30.15
CA VAL A 998 -30.51 -20.28 31.54
C VAL A 998 -31.77 -20.01 32.34
N PHE A 999 -32.31 -18.78 32.24
CA PHE A 999 -33.54 -18.43 32.95
C PHE A 999 -34.75 -19.18 32.39
N GLY A 1000 -34.86 -19.31 31.07
CA GLY A 1000 -35.94 -20.07 30.44
C GLY A 1000 -35.97 -21.53 30.87
N GLU A 1001 -34.82 -22.21 30.86
CA GLU A 1001 -34.66 -23.59 31.35
C GLU A 1001 -34.98 -23.70 32.85
N HIS A 1002 -34.55 -22.72 33.65
CA HIS A 1002 -34.88 -22.66 35.06
C HIS A 1002 -36.40 -22.59 35.30
N LEU A 1003 -37.13 -21.76 34.56
CA LEU A 1003 -38.59 -21.67 34.65
C LEU A 1003 -39.28 -22.95 34.13
N SER A 1004 -38.77 -23.55 33.05
CA SER A 1004 -39.29 -24.81 32.51
C SER A 1004 -38.99 -26.03 33.39
N ALA A 1005 -38.02 -25.94 34.31
CA ALA A 1005 -37.79 -26.93 35.35
C ALA A 1005 -38.67 -26.73 36.60
N GLY A 1006 -39.60 -25.77 36.57
CA GLY A 1006 -40.48 -25.44 37.71
C GLY A 1006 -39.89 -24.43 38.69
N ALA A 1007 -38.95 -23.59 38.25
CA ALA A 1007 -38.24 -22.61 39.08
C ALA A 1007 -37.70 -23.23 40.38
N PRO A 1008 -36.73 -24.16 40.28
CA PRO A 1008 -36.11 -24.81 41.44
C PRO A 1008 -35.36 -23.80 42.33
N SER A 1009 -34.50 -24.25 43.25
CA SER A 1009 -33.76 -23.33 44.12
C SER A 1009 -32.87 -22.33 43.35
N LEU A 1010 -32.53 -21.20 43.98
CA LEU A 1010 -31.50 -20.27 43.48
C LEU A 1010 -30.13 -20.95 43.31
N GLU A 1011 -29.86 -22.00 44.08
CA GLU A 1011 -28.67 -22.86 43.91
C GLU A 1011 -28.71 -23.56 42.55
N ALA A 1012 -29.83 -24.20 42.19
CA ALA A 1012 -29.99 -24.86 40.89
C ALA A 1012 -29.95 -23.87 39.71
N LEU A 1013 -30.39 -22.62 39.90
CA LEU A 1013 -30.23 -21.55 38.89
C LEU A 1013 -28.75 -21.20 38.69
N SER A 1014 -28.00 -21.11 39.78
CA SER A 1014 -26.58 -20.77 39.77
C SER A 1014 -25.72 -21.89 39.18
N GLU A 1015 -26.05 -23.16 39.47
CA GLU A 1015 -25.41 -24.33 38.85
C GLU A 1015 -25.61 -24.36 37.33
N ARG A 1016 -26.84 -24.16 36.85
CA ARG A 1016 -27.14 -24.09 35.40
C ARG A 1016 -26.42 -22.93 34.72
N TYR A 1017 -26.35 -21.77 35.39
CA TYR A 1017 -25.56 -20.65 34.89
C TYR A 1017 -24.08 -21.04 34.77
N ALA A 1018 -23.50 -21.67 35.80
CA ALA A 1018 -22.09 -22.06 35.81
C ALA A 1018 -21.76 -23.04 34.68
N GLU A 1019 -22.61 -24.05 34.43
CA GLU A 1019 -22.44 -25.01 33.33
C GLU A 1019 -22.43 -24.31 31.96
N ARG A 1020 -23.36 -23.36 31.73
CA ARG A 1020 -23.44 -22.66 30.45
C ARG A 1020 -22.36 -21.58 30.28
N ALA A 1021 -21.97 -20.92 31.37
CA ALA A 1021 -20.87 -19.97 31.38
C ALA A 1021 -19.54 -20.68 31.09
N GLN A 1022 -19.31 -21.85 31.68
CA GLN A 1022 -18.12 -22.67 31.41
C GLN A 1022 -18.03 -23.07 29.93
N TYR A 1023 -19.14 -23.40 29.28
CA TYR A 1023 -19.17 -23.65 27.83
C TYR A 1023 -18.71 -22.43 27.01
N LEU A 1024 -19.17 -21.23 27.36
CA LEU A 1024 -18.78 -20.00 26.66
C LEU A 1024 -17.31 -19.63 26.91
N GLU A 1025 -16.80 -19.89 28.11
CA GLU A 1025 -15.39 -19.72 28.46
C GLU A 1025 -14.51 -20.68 27.64
N LEU A 1026 -14.84 -21.98 27.59
CA LEU A 1026 -14.10 -23.00 26.83
C LEU A 1026 -14.11 -22.76 25.31
N THR A 1027 -15.14 -22.10 24.79
CA THR A 1027 -15.26 -21.70 23.38
C THR A 1027 -14.68 -20.31 23.09
N GLY A 1028 -14.10 -19.65 24.10
CA GLY A 1028 -13.47 -18.34 23.98
C GLY A 1028 -14.43 -17.16 23.77
N ARG A 1029 -15.73 -17.35 24.05
CA ARG A 1029 -16.79 -16.34 23.90
C ARG A 1029 -17.11 -15.58 25.20
N SER A 1030 -16.40 -15.89 26.28
CA SER A 1030 -16.53 -15.26 27.60
C SER A 1030 -15.13 -15.13 28.26
N PRO A 1031 -14.92 -14.16 29.16
CA PRO A 1031 -13.67 -14.02 29.91
C PRO A 1031 -13.31 -15.25 30.76
N THR A 1032 -12.05 -15.30 31.20
CA THR A 1032 -11.52 -16.28 32.16
C THR A 1032 -11.04 -15.61 33.46
N GLY A 1033 -10.82 -16.43 34.50
CA GLY A 1033 -10.24 -16.01 35.77
C GLY A 1033 -11.05 -14.90 36.45
N VAL A 1034 -10.35 -13.89 36.99
CA VAL A 1034 -10.96 -12.79 37.75
C VAL A 1034 -12.04 -12.04 36.96
N PHE A 1035 -11.88 -11.91 35.64
CA PHE A 1035 -12.90 -11.25 34.80
C PHE A 1035 -14.16 -12.09 34.64
N SER A 1036 -14.01 -13.42 34.56
CA SER A 1036 -15.14 -14.37 34.53
C SER A 1036 -15.92 -14.33 35.84
N ASP A 1037 -15.22 -14.22 36.97
CA ASP A 1037 -15.85 -14.12 38.29
C ASP A 1037 -16.71 -12.84 38.39
N ILE A 1038 -16.18 -11.68 37.97
CA ILE A 1038 -16.91 -10.41 37.97
C ILE A 1038 -18.12 -10.46 37.03
N ASP A 1039 -17.97 -11.01 35.82
CA ASP A 1039 -19.07 -11.18 34.89
C ASP A 1039 -20.15 -12.10 35.46
N SER A 1040 -19.74 -13.18 36.13
CA SER A 1040 -20.63 -14.13 36.79
C SER A 1040 -21.42 -13.52 37.93
N GLU A 1041 -20.80 -12.72 38.79
CA GLU A 1041 -21.51 -11.96 39.82
C GLU A 1041 -22.57 -11.03 39.22
N ARG A 1042 -22.22 -10.30 38.15
CA ARG A 1042 -23.15 -9.41 37.45
C ARG A 1042 -24.31 -10.18 36.82
N HIS A 1043 -24.02 -11.30 36.15
CA HIS A 1043 -25.00 -12.13 35.48
C HIS A 1043 -25.97 -12.79 36.48
N LEU A 1044 -25.43 -13.36 37.56
CA LEU A 1044 -26.24 -13.95 38.63
C LEU A 1044 -27.11 -12.89 39.32
N ALA A 1045 -26.60 -11.67 39.54
CA ALA A 1045 -27.41 -10.57 40.07
C ALA A 1045 -28.60 -10.22 39.15
N ILE A 1046 -28.43 -10.26 37.82
CA ILE A 1046 -29.54 -10.05 36.86
C ILE A 1046 -30.55 -11.20 36.97
N LEU A 1047 -30.08 -12.45 36.96
CA LEU A 1047 -30.93 -13.65 37.06
C LEU A 1047 -31.71 -13.69 38.38
N GLN A 1048 -31.06 -13.35 39.50
CA GLN A 1048 -31.69 -13.26 40.82
C GLN A 1048 -32.75 -12.15 40.86
N ARG A 1049 -32.49 -11.00 40.23
CA ARG A 1049 -33.51 -9.93 40.11
C ARG A 1049 -34.70 -10.40 39.28
N TRP A 1050 -34.47 -11.06 38.15
CA TRP A 1050 -35.55 -11.64 37.37
C TRP A 1050 -36.36 -12.66 38.18
N GLN A 1051 -35.70 -13.55 38.92
CA GLN A 1051 -36.36 -14.50 39.81
C GLN A 1051 -37.18 -13.80 40.91
N ALA A 1052 -36.65 -12.75 41.54
CA ALA A 1052 -37.36 -11.98 42.57
C ALA A 1052 -38.62 -11.26 42.02
N HIS A 1053 -38.56 -10.77 40.78
CA HIS A 1053 -39.76 -10.28 40.07
C HIS A 1053 -40.80 -11.37 39.92
N ILE A 1054 -40.40 -12.59 39.50
CA ILE A 1054 -41.32 -13.73 39.39
C ILE A 1054 -41.93 -14.12 40.75
N GLU A 1055 -41.14 -14.08 41.83
CA GLU A 1055 -41.60 -14.32 43.20
C GLU A 1055 -42.59 -13.29 43.72
N THR A 1056 -42.40 -12.03 43.33
CA THR A 1056 -43.33 -10.94 43.68
C THR A 1056 -44.63 -11.06 42.89
N LEU A 1057 -44.56 -11.43 41.60
CA LEU A 1057 -45.73 -11.55 40.72
C LEU A 1057 -46.60 -12.78 41.02
N ALA A 1058 -46.00 -13.89 41.46
CA ALA A 1058 -46.70 -15.11 41.85
C ALA A 1058 -45.97 -15.86 42.99
N PRO A 1059 -46.33 -15.60 44.26
CA PRO A 1059 -45.69 -16.24 45.41
C PRO A 1059 -46.17 -17.70 45.61
N GLY A 1060 -45.23 -18.63 45.83
CA GLY A 1060 -45.53 -20.04 46.11
C GLY A 1060 -44.97 -21.04 45.07
N PRO A 1061 -45.19 -22.35 45.25
CA PRO A 1061 -44.79 -23.37 44.29
C PRO A 1061 -45.52 -23.20 42.95
N ARG A 1062 -44.79 -23.35 41.84
CA ARG A 1062 -45.26 -23.03 40.48
C ARG A 1062 -45.24 -24.25 39.59
N GLU A 1063 -46.16 -24.27 38.63
CA GLU A 1063 -46.10 -25.22 37.53
C GLU A 1063 -44.97 -24.84 36.57
N PRO A 1064 -44.34 -25.83 35.89
CA PRO A 1064 -43.31 -25.59 34.89
C PRO A 1064 -43.81 -24.69 33.75
N ALA A 1065 -43.00 -23.71 33.34
CA ALA A 1065 -43.29 -22.91 32.16
C ALA A 1065 -43.06 -23.72 30.88
N SER A 1066 -43.95 -23.55 29.89
CA SER A 1066 -43.82 -24.16 28.57
C SER A 1066 -43.17 -23.18 27.58
N VAL A 1067 -42.30 -23.70 26.71
CA VAL A 1067 -41.74 -22.95 25.57
C VAL A 1067 -42.21 -23.62 24.29
N LEU A 1068 -42.97 -22.89 23.47
CA LEU A 1068 -43.44 -23.39 22.17
C LEU A 1068 -42.33 -23.19 21.15
N SER A 1069 -41.92 -24.25 20.46
CA SER A 1069 -40.92 -24.20 19.40
C SER A 1069 -41.53 -24.66 18.09
N PHE A 1070 -41.52 -23.80 17.07
CA PHE A 1070 -42.11 -24.08 15.76
C PHE A 1070 -41.01 -24.45 14.76
N GLY A 1071 -41.08 -25.65 14.20
CA GLY A 1071 -40.09 -26.16 13.23
C GLY A 1071 -38.89 -26.85 13.89
N ARG A 1072 -37.67 -26.34 13.69
CA ARG A 1072 -36.45 -26.88 14.32
C ARG A 1072 -36.19 -26.21 15.67
N ALA A 1073 -35.89 -27.02 16.69
CA ALA A 1073 -35.41 -26.53 17.97
C ALA A 1073 -33.93 -26.07 17.86
N PRO A 1074 -33.49 -25.07 18.66
CA PRO A 1074 -32.07 -24.72 18.76
C PRO A 1074 -31.24 -25.91 19.27
N GLU A 1075 -30.04 -26.14 18.73
CA GLU A 1075 -29.15 -27.25 19.13
C GLU A 1075 -28.81 -27.27 20.63
N THR A 1076 -28.89 -26.12 21.29
CA THR A 1076 -28.46 -25.93 22.67
C THR A 1076 -29.61 -25.89 23.68
N ARG A 1077 -30.83 -26.29 23.30
CA ARG A 1077 -32.02 -26.12 24.15
C ARG A 1077 -32.84 -27.40 24.19
N ASP A 1078 -33.25 -27.82 25.39
CA ASP A 1078 -34.32 -28.81 25.53
C ASP A 1078 -35.60 -28.18 24.96
N ALA A 1079 -36.02 -28.64 23.79
CA ALA A 1079 -37.20 -28.12 23.12
C ALA A 1079 -38.41 -28.45 24.00
N GLY A 1080 -39.09 -27.43 24.53
CA GLY A 1080 -40.31 -27.61 25.32
C GLY A 1080 -41.41 -28.37 24.55
N LEU A 1081 -42.40 -27.67 23.99
CA LEU A 1081 -43.36 -28.30 23.08
C LEU A 1081 -42.91 -28.04 21.64
N LEU A 1082 -42.45 -29.07 20.95
CA LEU A 1082 -42.09 -28.99 19.54
C LEU A 1082 -43.34 -29.11 18.66
N LEU A 1083 -43.64 -28.04 17.92
CA LEU A 1083 -44.78 -27.92 17.01
C LEU A 1083 -44.28 -27.83 15.56
N PRO A 1084 -45.10 -28.27 14.57
CA PRO A 1084 -44.79 -28.02 13.17
C PRO A 1084 -44.68 -26.51 12.89
N PRO A 1085 -43.91 -26.07 11.88
CA PRO A 1085 -43.87 -24.67 11.47
C PRO A 1085 -45.29 -24.12 11.22
N LEU A 1086 -45.56 -22.89 11.69
CA LEU A 1086 -46.86 -22.26 11.44
C LEU A 1086 -46.91 -21.81 9.97
N ALA A 1087 -47.65 -22.56 9.15
CA ALA A 1087 -47.80 -22.30 7.73
C ALA A 1087 -48.87 -21.23 7.47
N LEU A 1088 -48.48 -20.16 6.75
CA LEU A 1088 -49.34 -19.06 6.34
C LEU A 1088 -49.38 -18.96 4.80
N PRO A 1089 -50.55 -19.07 4.15
CA PRO A 1089 -50.67 -18.82 2.71
C PRO A 1089 -50.66 -17.31 2.43
N ILE A 1090 -49.62 -16.82 1.74
CA ILE A 1090 -49.44 -15.40 1.46
C ILE A 1090 -49.53 -15.12 -0.04
N SER A 1091 -50.54 -14.34 -0.43
CA SER A 1091 -50.64 -13.77 -1.78
C SER A 1091 -49.63 -12.64 -1.97
N LEU A 1092 -48.68 -12.82 -2.89
CA LEU A 1092 -47.66 -11.85 -3.30
C LEU A 1092 -47.86 -11.45 -4.77
N PRO A 1093 -47.47 -10.23 -5.19
CA PRO A 1093 -47.57 -9.81 -6.58
C PRO A 1093 -46.53 -10.52 -7.48
N ASP A 1094 -46.94 -10.95 -8.68
CA ASP A 1094 -46.12 -11.77 -9.60
C ASP A 1094 -45.25 -10.98 -10.58
N GLY A 1095 -45.17 -9.66 -10.42
CA GLY A 1095 -44.46 -8.77 -11.35
C GLY A 1095 -45.19 -8.51 -12.68
N GLU A 1096 -46.03 -9.44 -13.15
CA GLU A 1096 -46.85 -9.31 -14.37
C GLU A 1096 -48.30 -8.84 -14.11
N GLY A 1097 -48.59 -8.38 -12.89
CA GLY A 1097 -49.94 -7.92 -12.48
C GLY A 1097 -50.86 -9.02 -11.91
N GLY A 1098 -50.36 -10.26 -11.79
CA GLY A 1098 -51.01 -11.37 -11.08
C GLY A 1098 -50.67 -11.46 -9.59
N GLN A 1099 -51.31 -12.38 -8.87
CA GLN A 1099 -50.98 -12.75 -7.48
C GLN A 1099 -50.63 -14.24 -7.38
N ARG A 1100 -49.42 -14.58 -6.88
CA ARG A 1100 -49.06 -15.94 -6.49
C ARG A 1100 -49.30 -16.16 -5.01
N VAL A 1101 -49.74 -17.35 -4.64
CA VAL A 1101 -49.80 -17.78 -3.25
C VAL A 1101 -48.50 -18.50 -2.91
N VAL A 1102 -47.74 -17.96 -1.97
CA VAL A 1102 -46.53 -18.57 -1.41
C VAL A 1102 -46.85 -19.13 -0.03
N ARG A 1103 -46.33 -20.32 0.28
CA ARG A 1103 -46.49 -20.91 1.61
C ARG A 1103 -45.34 -20.44 2.50
N VAL A 1104 -45.62 -19.51 3.41
CA VAL A 1104 -44.63 -19.05 4.39
C VAL A 1104 -44.68 -19.92 5.63
N GLU A 1105 -43.54 -20.40 6.10
CA GLU A 1105 -43.42 -21.18 7.34
C GLU A 1105 -42.75 -20.36 8.42
N LEU A 1106 -43.49 -20.02 9.48
CA LEU A 1106 -42.92 -19.32 10.63
C LEU A 1106 -42.20 -20.31 11.55
N VAL A 1107 -40.93 -20.01 11.84
CA VAL A 1107 -40.04 -20.87 12.64
C VAL A 1107 -39.40 -20.13 13.82
N GLY A 1108 -39.13 -20.85 14.91
CA GLY A 1108 -38.48 -20.32 16.12
C GLY A 1108 -39.28 -20.58 17.38
N SER A 1109 -38.80 -20.07 18.51
CA SER A 1109 -39.40 -20.33 19.83
C SER A 1109 -40.00 -19.07 20.47
N THR A 1110 -41.05 -19.27 21.28
CA THR A 1110 -41.63 -18.23 22.14
C THR A 1110 -40.78 -17.99 23.39
N SER A 1111 -41.11 -16.96 24.14
CA SER A 1111 -40.66 -16.80 25.54
C SER A 1111 -41.43 -17.79 26.44
N PRO A 1112 -40.93 -18.12 27.65
CA PRO A 1112 -41.60 -19.06 28.55
C PRO A 1112 -43.02 -18.59 28.92
N VAL A 1113 -43.98 -19.52 28.87
CA VAL A 1113 -45.40 -19.26 29.18
C VAL A 1113 -45.86 -20.18 30.31
N PHE A 1114 -46.40 -19.58 31.36
CA PHE A 1114 -47.04 -20.29 32.46
C PHE A 1114 -48.52 -20.55 32.17
N ALA A 1115 -49.01 -21.71 32.61
CA ALA A 1115 -50.45 -22.00 32.65
C ALA A 1115 -51.19 -21.07 33.64
N ASP A 1116 -50.48 -20.60 34.68
CA ASP A 1116 -50.99 -19.61 35.62
C ASP A 1116 -51.31 -18.28 34.90
N PRO A 1117 -52.60 -17.88 34.85
CA PRO A 1117 -53.03 -16.63 34.25
C PRO A 1117 -52.38 -15.37 34.84
N ALA A 1118 -51.92 -15.42 36.10
CA ALA A 1118 -51.33 -14.29 36.79
C ALA A 1118 -49.94 -13.93 36.26
N LEU A 1119 -49.12 -14.93 35.91
CA LEU A 1119 -47.79 -14.77 35.31
C LEU A 1119 -47.85 -14.68 33.79
N GLY A 1120 -48.61 -15.57 33.15
CA GLY A 1120 -48.72 -15.71 31.71
C GLY A 1120 -47.36 -15.83 31.00
N ALA A 1121 -47.12 -15.00 29.98
CA ALA A 1121 -45.88 -14.99 29.21
C ALA A 1121 -44.82 -14.12 29.89
N VAL A 1122 -43.63 -14.66 30.08
CA VAL A 1122 -42.50 -13.94 30.70
C VAL A 1122 -41.47 -13.57 29.65
N VAL A 1123 -41.23 -12.26 29.47
CA VAL A 1123 -40.17 -11.71 28.62
C VAL A 1123 -39.08 -11.11 29.51
N THR A 1124 -37.83 -11.48 29.25
CA THR A 1124 -36.67 -10.98 29.98
C THR A 1124 -36.06 -9.75 29.30
N SER A 1125 -35.66 -8.76 30.10
CA SER A 1125 -34.91 -7.58 29.66
C SER A 1125 -33.67 -7.39 30.52
N TYR A 1126 -32.50 -7.40 29.90
CA TYR A 1126 -31.22 -7.24 30.59
C TYR A 1126 -30.94 -5.78 31.01
N THR A 1127 -31.82 -4.84 30.68
CA THR A 1127 -31.66 -3.42 30.99
C THR A 1127 -32.59 -3.00 32.11
N ASP A 1128 -32.18 -1.98 32.87
CA ASP A 1128 -32.87 -1.56 34.10
C ASP A 1128 -34.31 -1.06 33.89
N LYS A 1129 -34.67 -0.79 32.63
CA LYS A 1129 -35.99 -0.39 32.20
C LYS A 1129 -36.39 -1.21 30.99
N GLU A 1130 -37.66 -1.55 30.95
CA GLU A 1130 -38.30 -2.14 29.79
C GLU A 1130 -38.13 -1.27 28.53
N ARG A 1131 -37.85 -1.91 27.39
CA ARG A 1131 -37.75 -1.28 26.08
C ARG A 1131 -38.95 -1.64 25.21
N PRO A 1132 -39.31 -0.82 24.20
CA PRO A 1132 -40.39 -1.12 23.25
C PRO A 1132 -40.31 -2.52 22.61
N ARG A 1133 -39.10 -2.97 22.27
CA ARG A 1133 -38.84 -4.31 21.69
C ARG A 1133 -39.27 -5.47 22.59
N ASP A 1134 -39.25 -5.29 23.91
CA ASP A 1134 -39.61 -6.33 24.88
C ASP A 1134 -41.13 -6.59 24.83
N ARG A 1135 -41.94 -5.52 24.64
CA ARG A 1135 -43.40 -5.64 24.40
C ARG A 1135 -43.73 -6.22 23.05
N ILE A 1136 -42.98 -5.83 22.01
CA ILE A 1136 -43.13 -6.40 20.67
C ILE A 1136 -42.89 -7.90 20.70
N ARG A 1137 -41.87 -8.36 21.43
CA ARG A 1137 -41.59 -9.79 21.63
C ARG A 1137 -42.78 -10.50 22.29
N GLY A 1138 -43.26 -10.01 23.43
CA GLY A 1138 -44.38 -10.61 24.15
C GLY A 1138 -45.67 -10.67 23.32
N PHE A 1139 -45.98 -9.60 22.58
CA PHE A 1139 -47.12 -9.55 21.67
C PHE A 1139 -47.02 -10.55 20.51
N LEU A 1140 -45.85 -10.67 19.87
CA LEU A 1140 -45.65 -11.64 18.79
C LEU A 1140 -45.73 -13.07 19.29
N ASP A 1141 -45.16 -13.36 20.47
CA ASP A 1141 -45.26 -14.70 21.07
C ASP A 1141 -46.72 -15.07 21.34
N HIS A 1142 -47.53 -14.13 21.86
CA HIS A 1142 -48.97 -14.31 22.04
C HIS A 1142 -49.73 -14.49 20.71
N ALA A 1143 -49.42 -13.67 19.69
CA ALA A 1143 -50.03 -13.77 18.36
C ALA A 1143 -49.81 -15.15 17.73
N VAL A 1144 -48.58 -15.66 17.83
CA VAL A 1144 -48.18 -16.95 17.24
C VAL A 1144 -48.80 -18.12 18.02
N ALA A 1145 -48.83 -18.06 19.35
CA ALA A 1145 -49.47 -19.09 20.18
C ALA A 1145 -50.98 -19.22 19.87
N ILE A 1146 -51.69 -18.10 19.74
CA ILE A 1146 -53.11 -18.06 19.37
C ILE A 1146 -53.32 -18.53 17.92
N ALA A 1147 -52.49 -18.08 16.98
CA ALA A 1147 -52.56 -18.50 15.59
C ALA A 1147 -52.30 -20.01 15.43
N ALA A 1148 -51.48 -20.61 16.29
CA ALA A 1148 -51.24 -22.04 16.35
C ALA A 1148 -52.34 -22.83 17.10
N GLU A 1149 -53.43 -22.18 17.52
CA GLU A 1149 -54.55 -22.79 18.25
C GLU A 1149 -54.13 -23.47 19.57
N CYS A 1150 -53.04 -22.98 20.19
CA CYS A 1150 -52.54 -23.46 21.47
C CYS A 1150 -53.23 -22.71 22.62
N GLU A 1151 -54.53 -22.92 22.82
CA GLU A 1151 -55.34 -22.18 23.81
C GLU A 1151 -54.82 -22.31 25.26
N ASP A 1152 -54.31 -23.49 25.65
CA ASP A 1152 -53.68 -23.73 26.96
C ASP A 1152 -52.36 -22.95 27.17
N ALA A 1153 -51.78 -22.42 26.08
CA ALA A 1153 -50.57 -21.60 26.08
C ALA A 1153 -50.84 -20.14 25.66
N ALA A 1154 -52.10 -19.75 25.48
CA ALA A 1154 -52.48 -18.36 25.21
C ALA A 1154 -52.42 -17.56 26.52
N ALA A 1155 -51.25 -16.97 26.80
CA ALA A 1155 -51.03 -16.17 28.00
C ALA A 1155 -52.09 -15.07 28.16
N ARG A 1156 -52.70 -14.99 29.35
CA ARG A 1156 -53.67 -13.92 29.71
C ARG A 1156 -52.98 -12.65 30.20
N THR A 1157 -51.73 -12.76 30.62
CA THR A 1157 -50.88 -11.68 31.12
C THR A 1157 -49.51 -11.76 30.44
N LEU A 1158 -48.91 -10.61 30.12
CA LEU A 1158 -47.51 -10.46 29.71
C LEU A 1158 -46.74 -9.78 30.85
N SER A 1159 -45.69 -10.44 31.32
CA SER A 1159 -44.80 -9.96 32.36
C SER A 1159 -43.42 -9.70 31.78
N VAL A 1160 -42.95 -8.45 31.83
CA VAL A 1160 -41.60 -8.06 31.40
C VAL A 1160 -40.72 -7.85 32.63
N VAL A 1161 -39.82 -8.80 32.87
CA VAL A 1161 -38.88 -8.74 34.00
C VAL A 1161 -37.59 -8.03 33.57
N THR A 1162 -37.17 -7.04 34.35
CA THR A 1162 -36.01 -6.19 34.03
C THR A 1162 -34.87 -6.44 35.00
N SER A 1163 -33.65 -6.03 34.65
CA SER A 1163 -32.54 -5.99 35.63
C SER A 1163 -32.74 -4.91 36.69
N GLY A 1164 -33.77 -4.06 36.60
CA GLY A 1164 -34.04 -2.96 37.54
C GLY A 1164 -35.02 -3.33 38.64
N LYS A 1165 -35.47 -2.32 39.39
CA LYS A 1165 -36.43 -2.49 40.51
C LYS A 1165 -37.88 -2.69 40.08
N HIS A 1166 -38.21 -2.44 38.81
CA HIS A 1166 -39.57 -2.47 38.31
C HIS A 1166 -39.74 -3.53 37.23
N CYS A 1167 -40.81 -4.29 37.29
CA CYS A 1167 -41.30 -5.11 36.17
C CYS A 1167 -42.47 -4.42 35.47
N GLY A 1168 -42.67 -4.73 34.19
CA GLY A 1168 -43.85 -4.32 33.44
C GLY A 1168 -44.87 -5.45 33.43
N ARG A 1169 -46.14 -5.15 33.72
CA ARG A 1169 -47.23 -6.14 33.68
C ARG A 1169 -48.35 -5.64 32.79
N TYR A 1170 -48.79 -6.48 31.87
CA TYR A 1170 -49.77 -6.13 30.85
C TYR A 1170 -50.83 -7.21 30.73
N ALA A 1171 -52.10 -6.83 30.72
CA ALA A 1171 -53.19 -7.72 30.32
C ALA A 1171 -53.16 -7.90 28.80
N LEU A 1172 -53.30 -9.14 28.35
CA LEU A 1172 -53.44 -9.47 26.93
C LEU A 1172 -54.93 -9.67 26.63
N ALA A 1173 -55.51 -8.77 25.84
CA ALA A 1173 -56.91 -8.85 25.46
C ALA A 1173 -57.20 -10.12 24.63
N PRO A 1174 -58.38 -10.74 24.75
CA PRO A 1174 -58.72 -11.94 23.97
C PRO A 1174 -58.62 -11.68 22.47
N TRP A 1175 -57.95 -12.57 21.75
CA TRP A 1175 -57.72 -12.45 20.31
C TRP A 1175 -58.10 -13.77 19.63
N SER A 1176 -58.85 -13.73 18.53
CA SER A 1176 -59.26 -14.95 17.82
C SER A 1176 -58.11 -15.53 16.99
N ALA A 1177 -58.07 -16.87 16.84
CA ALA A 1177 -57.08 -17.54 15.99
C ALA A 1177 -57.11 -17.04 14.54
N VAL A 1178 -58.30 -16.70 14.03
CA VAL A 1178 -58.50 -16.14 12.69
C VAL A 1178 -57.87 -14.76 12.57
N ASP A 1179 -58.11 -13.87 13.53
CA ASP A 1179 -57.57 -12.51 13.52
C ASP A 1179 -56.05 -12.50 13.73
N ALA A 1180 -55.52 -13.40 14.56
CA ALA A 1180 -54.08 -13.54 14.78
C ALA A 1180 -53.37 -14.04 13.51
N ARG A 1181 -53.93 -15.05 12.82
CA ARG A 1181 -53.42 -15.50 11.52
C ARG A 1181 -53.52 -14.43 10.45
N ALA A 1182 -54.61 -13.65 10.42
CA ALA A 1182 -54.78 -12.54 9.49
C ALA A 1182 -53.71 -11.46 9.70
N TYR A 1183 -53.44 -11.07 10.95
CA TYR A 1183 -52.40 -10.10 11.30
C TYR A 1183 -50.99 -10.58 10.90
N LEU A 1184 -50.62 -11.82 11.27
CA LEU A 1184 -49.31 -12.36 10.91
C LEU A 1184 -49.14 -12.47 9.39
N SER A 1185 -50.21 -12.85 8.68
CA SER A 1185 -50.22 -12.91 7.22
C SER A 1185 -50.06 -11.54 6.58
N GLU A 1186 -50.71 -10.52 7.13
CA GLU A 1186 -50.57 -9.14 6.66
C GLU A 1186 -49.16 -8.59 6.93
N LEU A 1187 -48.59 -8.88 8.10
CA LEU A 1187 -47.24 -8.46 8.47
C LEU A 1187 -46.17 -9.08 7.56
N VAL A 1188 -46.28 -10.38 7.30
CA VAL A 1188 -45.41 -11.11 6.36
C VAL A 1188 -45.58 -10.58 4.94
N ARG A 1189 -46.83 -10.36 4.50
CA ARG A 1189 -47.10 -9.77 3.18
C ARG A 1189 -46.46 -8.40 3.05
N ASP A 1190 -46.58 -7.54 4.06
CA ASP A 1190 -45.97 -6.21 4.08
C ASP A 1190 -44.45 -6.32 3.93
N LEU A 1191 -43.79 -7.17 4.72
CA LEU A 1191 -42.35 -7.44 4.64
C LEU A 1191 -41.89 -7.90 3.25
N LEU A 1192 -42.64 -8.78 2.59
CA LEU A 1192 -42.23 -9.39 1.32
C LEU A 1192 -42.66 -8.61 0.06
N SER A 1193 -43.72 -7.80 0.13
CA SER A 1193 -44.34 -7.19 -1.06
C SER A 1193 -44.06 -5.70 -1.24
N GLN A 1194 -43.67 -4.98 -0.18
CA GLN A 1194 -43.47 -3.53 -0.21
C GLN A 1194 -41.99 -3.16 -0.12
N ARG A 1195 -41.63 -2.00 -0.68
CA ARG A 1195 -40.32 -1.38 -0.49
C ARG A 1195 -40.32 -0.62 0.84
N HIS A 1196 -39.27 -0.81 1.65
CA HIS A 1196 -39.14 -0.16 2.96
C HIS A 1196 -37.89 0.74 3.04
N ASP A 1197 -37.74 1.66 2.09
CA ASP A 1197 -36.61 2.60 1.96
C ASP A 1197 -36.75 3.87 2.85
N TYR A 1198 -37.23 3.69 4.07
CA TYR A 1198 -37.54 4.77 5.01
C TYR A 1198 -37.09 4.44 6.43
N LEU A 1199 -36.97 5.47 7.27
CA LEU A 1199 -36.58 5.34 8.68
C LEU A 1199 -37.80 5.41 9.61
N LEU A 1200 -38.18 4.27 10.21
CA LEU A 1200 -39.28 4.17 11.19
C LEU A 1200 -38.89 3.28 12.40
N PRO A 1201 -38.06 3.78 13.34
CA PRO A 1201 -37.68 3.05 14.55
C PRO A 1201 -38.87 2.87 15.50
N CYS A 1202 -39.02 1.68 16.08
CA CYS A 1202 -40.09 1.41 17.04
C CYS A 1202 -40.09 2.36 18.24
N GLU A 1203 -38.93 2.88 18.66
CA GLU A 1203 -38.84 3.86 19.74
C GLU A 1203 -39.55 5.18 19.40
N ALA A 1204 -39.52 5.61 18.14
CA ALA A 1204 -40.29 6.78 17.70
C ALA A 1204 -41.79 6.47 17.67
N VAL A 1205 -42.17 5.27 17.23
CA VAL A 1205 -43.56 4.83 17.19
C VAL A 1205 -44.18 4.79 18.59
N PHE A 1206 -43.47 4.22 19.58
CA PHE A 1206 -43.96 4.14 20.96
C PHE A 1206 -44.04 5.53 21.62
N LYS A 1207 -43.12 6.44 21.31
CA LYS A 1207 -43.20 7.83 21.80
C LYS A 1207 -44.35 8.61 21.16
N HIS A 1208 -44.54 8.44 19.85
CA HIS A 1208 -45.67 9.01 19.13
C HIS A 1208 -47.01 8.48 19.67
N GLN A 1209 -47.12 7.18 19.95
CA GLN A 1209 -48.32 6.60 20.57
C GLN A 1209 -48.60 7.19 21.96
N ALA A 1210 -47.56 7.45 22.77
CA ALA A 1210 -47.73 8.07 24.08
C ALA A 1210 -48.08 9.57 24.00
N LYS A 1211 -47.76 10.23 22.89
CA LYS A 1211 -48.00 11.66 22.62
C LYS A 1211 -48.42 11.88 21.16
N PRO A 1212 -49.66 11.51 20.77
CA PRO A 1212 -50.11 11.55 19.38
C PRO A 1212 -50.04 12.95 18.76
N GLU A 1213 -50.06 14.00 19.57
CA GLU A 1213 -49.90 15.40 19.16
C GLU A 1213 -48.53 15.74 18.57
N ILE A 1214 -47.50 14.90 18.83
CA ILE A 1214 -46.17 15.06 18.27
C ILE A 1214 -46.05 14.15 17.05
N PRO A 1215 -45.89 14.67 15.82
CA PRO A 1215 -45.77 13.83 14.63
C PRO A 1215 -44.60 12.85 14.75
N VAL A 1216 -44.77 11.61 14.29
CA VAL A 1216 -43.70 10.60 14.36
C VAL A 1216 -42.43 11.07 13.64
N ALA A 1217 -42.55 11.88 12.59
CA ALA A 1217 -41.42 12.52 11.92
C ALA A 1217 -40.56 13.38 12.86
N ALA A 1218 -41.18 14.10 13.79
CA ALA A 1218 -40.48 14.89 14.80
C ALA A 1218 -39.79 14.00 15.84
N GLU A 1219 -40.39 12.88 16.21
CA GLU A 1219 -39.75 11.89 17.09
C GLU A 1219 -38.57 11.18 16.42
N VAL A 1220 -38.65 10.87 15.13
CA VAL A 1220 -37.52 10.35 14.34
C VAL A 1220 -36.38 11.37 14.28
N ALA A 1221 -36.69 12.65 14.02
CA ALA A 1221 -35.68 13.72 14.02
C ALA A 1221 -35.02 13.89 15.40
N ARG A 1222 -35.79 13.79 16.49
CA ARG A 1222 -35.25 13.83 17.87
C ARG A 1222 -34.35 12.64 18.18
N LEU A 1223 -34.69 11.45 17.69
CA LEU A 1223 -33.81 10.28 17.88
C LEU A 1223 -32.48 10.47 17.16
N LYS A 1224 -32.48 10.99 15.93
CA LYS A 1224 -31.26 11.32 15.17
C LYS A 1224 -30.36 12.32 15.91
N SER A 1225 -30.94 13.36 16.51
CA SER A 1225 -30.16 14.40 17.21
C SER A 1225 -29.72 14.02 18.62
N SER A 1226 -30.33 13.01 19.24
CA SER A 1226 -30.09 12.65 20.65
C SER A 1226 -28.75 11.97 20.93
N GLY A 1227 -28.04 11.50 19.90
CA GLY A 1227 -26.80 10.71 20.04
C GLY A 1227 -26.96 9.34 20.71
N ARG A 1228 -28.16 8.98 21.19
CA ARG A 1228 -28.46 7.67 21.80
C ARG A 1228 -28.71 6.63 20.71
N GLY A 1229 -28.17 5.42 20.88
CA GLY A 1229 -28.46 4.29 19.98
C GLY A 1229 -29.94 3.91 20.00
N PHE A 1230 -30.52 3.72 18.81
CA PHE A 1230 -31.89 3.25 18.59
C PHE A 1230 -31.87 2.01 17.68
N SER A 1231 -32.94 1.23 17.69
CA SER A 1231 -32.97 -0.11 17.09
C SER A 1231 -32.53 -0.15 15.62
N CYS A 1232 -32.84 0.88 14.82
CA CYS A 1232 -32.48 0.90 13.38
C CYS A 1232 -30.98 1.05 13.09
N LYS A 1233 -30.16 1.52 14.04
CA LYS A 1233 -28.75 1.87 13.83
C LYS A 1233 -27.87 0.67 13.46
N TYR A 1234 -28.32 -0.55 13.77
CA TYR A 1234 -27.57 -1.79 13.56
C TYR A 1234 -28.28 -2.67 12.52
N GLY A 1235 -27.59 -3.00 11.44
CA GLY A 1235 -28.10 -3.87 10.37
C GLY A 1235 -27.39 -3.69 9.02
N PRO A 1236 -27.85 -4.43 7.99
CA PRO A 1236 -27.22 -4.48 6.67
C PRO A 1236 -27.14 -3.14 5.90
N VAL A 1237 -27.99 -2.17 6.25
CA VAL A 1237 -28.02 -0.86 5.57
C VAL A 1237 -27.29 0.17 6.43
N SER A 1238 -26.22 0.75 5.86
CA SER A 1238 -25.45 1.86 6.46
C SER A 1238 -26.05 3.23 6.14
N GLN A 1239 -25.64 4.29 6.86
CA GLN A 1239 -26.01 5.69 6.61
C GLN A 1239 -27.53 5.94 6.60
N ILE A 1240 -28.28 5.19 7.43
CA ILE A 1240 -29.73 5.30 7.55
C ILE A 1240 -30.19 6.69 8.04
N GLU A 1241 -29.27 7.48 8.61
CA GLU A 1241 -29.51 8.83 9.09
C GLU A 1241 -29.90 9.80 7.97
N GLU A 1242 -29.58 9.49 6.71
CA GLU A 1242 -29.99 10.28 5.55
C GLU A 1242 -31.47 10.07 5.19
N LEU A 1243 -32.09 8.98 5.64
CA LEU A 1243 -33.46 8.60 5.27
C LEU A 1243 -34.51 9.27 6.15
N GLY A 1244 -35.58 9.77 5.52
CA GLY A 1244 -36.76 10.31 6.21
C GLY A 1244 -37.75 9.24 6.66
N PRO A 1245 -38.75 9.61 7.49
CA PRO A 1245 -39.88 8.73 7.80
C PRO A 1245 -40.75 8.48 6.54
N PRO A 1246 -41.54 7.39 6.51
CA PRO A 1246 -42.35 7.04 5.35
C PRO A 1246 -43.48 8.06 5.10
N PRO A 1247 -43.93 8.24 3.84
CA PRO A 1247 -45.15 8.96 3.56
C PRO A 1247 -46.35 8.22 4.19
N ARG A 1248 -47.25 8.95 4.87
CA ARG A 1248 -48.39 8.40 5.63
C ARG A 1248 -47.97 7.43 6.75
N ALA A 1249 -46.98 7.82 7.55
CA ALA A 1249 -46.48 7.02 8.66
C ALA A 1249 -47.59 6.56 9.64
N ASP A 1250 -48.62 7.37 9.90
CA ASP A 1250 -49.69 7.03 10.84
C ASP A 1250 -50.51 5.80 10.40
N ALA A 1251 -50.79 5.68 9.09
CA ALA A 1251 -51.49 4.51 8.54
C ALA A 1251 -50.64 3.24 8.64
N LEU A 1252 -49.32 3.36 8.46
CA LEU A 1252 -48.38 2.24 8.64
C LEU A 1252 -48.27 1.84 10.12
N ILE A 1253 -48.25 2.82 11.03
CA ILE A 1253 -48.22 2.59 12.48
C ILE A 1253 -49.49 1.87 12.91
N GLU A 1254 -50.66 2.34 12.49
CA GLU A 1254 -51.93 1.71 12.83
C GLU A 1254 -52.03 0.27 12.30
N ARG A 1255 -51.61 0.04 11.05
CA ARG A 1255 -51.60 -1.30 10.45
C ARG A 1255 -50.66 -2.28 11.17
N ARG A 1256 -49.45 -1.85 11.54
CA ARG A 1256 -48.41 -2.73 12.10
C ARG A 1256 -48.46 -2.85 13.62
N PHE A 1257 -48.72 -1.75 14.33
CA PHE A 1257 -48.65 -1.66 15.79
C PHE A 1257 -50.03 -1.41 16.44
N GLY A 1258 -51.07 -1.05 15.68
CA GLY A 1258 -52.41 -0.85 16.22
C GLY A 1258 -52.95 -2.08 16.97
N PRO A 1259 -52.85 -3.31 16.41
CA PRO A 1259 -53.18 -4.53 17.14
C PRO A 1259 -52.36 -4.68 18.44
N LEU A 1260 -51.06 -4.40 18.42
CA LEU A 1260 -50.22 -4.43 19.62
C LEU A 1260 -50.72 -3.47 20.69
N PHE A 1261 -51.05 -2.22 20.34
CA PHE A 1261 -51.53 -1.21 21.31
C PHE A 1261 -52.94 -1.48 21.84
N ARG A 1262 -53.80 -2.20 21.09
CA ARG A 1262 -55.12 -2.62 21.56
C ARG A 1262 -55.07 -3.86 22.45
N THR A 1263 -54.21 -4.81 22.09
CA THR A 1263 -54.11 -6.11 22.76
C THR A 1263 -53.30 -6.03 24.05
N VAL A 1264 -52.20 -5.25 24.08
CA VAL A 1264 -51.31 -5.14 25.25
C VAL A 1264 -51.70 -3.92 26.09
N GLN A 1265 -52.44 -4.14 27.18
CA GLN A 1265 -52.93 -3.07 28.07
C GLN A 1265 -52.18 -3.09 29.40
N ALA A 1266 -51.63 -1.95 29.83
CA ALA A 1266 -50.90 -1.86 31.09
C ALA A 1266 -51.82 -2.08 32.29
N LEU A 1267 -51.39 -2.90 33.25
CA LEU A 1267 -52.03 -3.04 34.55
C LEU A 1267 -51.50 -1.94 35.49
N GLU A 1268 -52.36 -1.33 36.31
CA GLU A 1268 -52.07 -0.06 37.01
C GLU A 1268 -51.01 -0.12 38.13
N GLU A 1269 -50.47 -1.29 38.47
CA GLU A 1269 -49.46 -1.45 39.53
C GLU A 1269 -48.07 -1.76 38.95
N ARG A 1270 -47.13 -0.82 39.13
CA ARG A 1270 -45.70 -1.12 38.99
C ARG A 1270 -45.22 -1.73 40.30
N ASP A 1271 -45.34 -3.06 40.42
CA ASP A 1271 -44.81 -3.79 41.56
C ASP A 1271 -43.29 -3.58 41.62
N ALA A 1272 -42.84 -2.92 42.68
CA ALA A 1272 -41.43 -2.71 42.95
C ALA A 1272 -40.90 -3.88 43.76
N VAL A 1273 -39.88 -4.56 43.24
CA VAL A 1273 -39.11 -5.52 44.04
C VAL A 1273 -38.25 -4.74 45.04
N PRO A 1274 -38.24 -5.11 46.33
CA PRO A 1274 -37.46 -4.40 47.36
C PRO A 1274 -35.99 -4.18 47.00
#